data_AF-A0A1F6MTJ4-F1
#
_entry.id   AF-A0A1F6MTJ4-F1
#
_cell.length_a   1.000
_cell.length_b   1.000
_cell.length_c   1.000
_cell.angle_alpha   90.00
_cell.angle_beta   90.00
_cell.angle_gamma   90.00
#
_symmetry.space_group_name_H-M   'P 1'
#
loop_
_entity.id
_entity.type
_entity.pdbx_description
1 polymer ?
#
loop_
_entity_poly.entity_id
_entity_poly.type
_entity_poly.pdbx_seq_one_letter_code
_entity_poly.pdbx_strand_id
1 'polypeptide(L)'
;MSKSRRVWILASIIFIAFIFGSFVFGKRVFSYDTKIAHPSIVTIAGLEYNKIYDPDLTLEEIGWMADGAVEEDMPTRWLNHFYDPFYNKGLNNGKYPTSKDWSRMTNYQTTFALGDQTWYRAIDYWKKDDKKKAFKALGHILHLIADASVPAHTRDDPHPTGDSYEQFVKNNWLTVGKFAVGFEKKQVNNLYEVFDAVANYSNNNFYSDDTILSSKYNTVNIVEEKEEKNTLGKIQSYKYASVGGVKYRVYVSDVNFVWQKKNETGVSVKDQFILADYSKHLLLTASSYSIATINLFFQEVKKEQNVKLAKYKTSLVGAADYLLGTVINKVEDLYNMFKGKNESLVMAGESPLISATTNNTNLSLPIVDDTIQDTSNKIQTNNKTQNTINKTQTTAAVVEEPVVVVEMEKSVKVEEPKPVVKPTVPVVPVVKTQVTEPQQVWYLGGSGGGGGGSGETANTPPAPLREGSLSTAESSISDGSSTIPSSEEGAGGVGGSASGDTIQDTDSMIQTITTTDSITQTPTTTPDAIQDSDSTTQVTTSTISTSSTPDTIGTATSTFDVTPVSAEATPGEQTTTTLDVIITTSTLEITVTSTEQIVTTTLEIVITTSTLEETVTSTLPIVETPSPPAVVINEIAWAGTASKKSDNEWVELYSNATSTIDLAGWKILVDDIREIKLSGVIAAGNYYLLERTKDKTVADITADNIFTLTGGLNNNGARLRLVNGAGDVVDEVDSSGGWFAGDNIKYRSMSRKNAAASGNDPDNWFSSQGISAKGKADGGGVIYGSPKFSNYGYWLLKSPMFYYSDRLSVDKVLTLTKANSPYLVMSPTEIPAGYTLRIESGVVLIGMDKTSHLSVTGNLIADGAVEAPIVFTSALDTNYVQTNLTSLSGSAEAGDWSRIQIEPGGNFIGSFVKFLYGGRTFKKSMGAMAATYFYSNVIYNYGGSVSLDNAEFAFSYFDSSKDNEQYSELIFVEAPNGYDASLTINNSNFNGGWRAIKIFRQNNGQTISIGLTGDTFQNFQNPDSLILSKKDFVSPSESVFNNNASDNVQIDSWALTADYTLDVNTQYLFNFVSIPADVTLTIDPGVKIKLPEWGAIEAEGSIQANGTAEQPIVFETQTPGERWGYIKLKNSDSTFDYTNFIGGNRSNQGDPKDRGVLRVEDSTLNLNNISILDSRAPGNAIYSLNSNLNITNSVIGNATEPDFDMTGIKTDSGSVILDKVVLQNLKYGIRGDFNDEGLLPHLELNNMGAANFINVERPWEPNTWLSPAEDGE
;
A
#
# COMPACT_ATOMS: atom_id res chain seq x y z
N MET A 1 -10.37 20.23 53.83
CA MET A 1 -9.20 20.98 53.32
C MET A 1 -9.62 21.73 52.07
N SER A 2 -9.10 22.95 51.82
CA SER A 2 -9.46 23.76 50.64
C SER A 2 -8.93 23.17 49.32
N LYS A 3 -9.57 23.52 48.19
CA LYS A 3 -9.06 23.21 46.83
C LYS A 3 -7.62 23.72 46.66
N SER A 4 -7.33 24.96 47.10
CA SER A 4 -5.98 25.55 47.04
C SER A 4 -4.91 24.70 47.74
N ARG A 5 -5.20 24.11 48.91
CA ARG A 5 -4.23 23.28 49.63
C ARG A 5 -3.99 21.92 48.94
N ARG A 6 -4.97 21.39 48.20
CA ARG A 6 -4.78 20.20 47.34
C ARG A 6 -3.91 20.52 46.13
N VAL A 7 -4.15 21.64 45.45
CA VAL A 7 -3.33 22.11 44.32
C VAL A 7 -1.89 22.33 44.74
N TRP A 8 -1.64 22.99 45.88
CA TRP A 8 -0.29 23.18 46.41
C TRP A 8 0.41 21.87 46.79
N ILE A 9 -0.29 20.90 47.41
CA ILE A 9 0.30 19.58 47.69
C ILE A 9 0.66 18.86 46.38
N LEU A 10 -0.21 18.91 45.36
CA LEU A 10 0.06 18.28 44.07
C LEU A 10 1.25 18.96 43.36
N ALA A 11 1.30 20.30 43.36
CA ALA A 11 2.41 21.07 42.82
C ALA A 11 3.73 20.81 43.55
N SER A 12 3.71 20.67 44.89
CA SER A 12 4.90 20.29 45.66
C SER A 12 5.35 18.85 45.36
N ILE A 13 4.44 17.90 45.16
CA ILE A 13 4.79 16.53 44.75
C ILE A 13 5.42 16.54 43.34
N ILE A 14 4.83 17.26 42.39
CA ILE A 14 5.37 17.42 41.03
C ILE A 14 6.75 18.10 41.06
N PHE A 15 6.92 19.17 41.85
CA PHE A 15 8.19 19.89 41.98
C PHE A 15 9.29 19.05 42.66
N ILE A 16 8.93 18.27 43.69
CA ILE A 16 9.85 17.31 44.31
C ILE A 16 10.22 16.20 43.32
N ALA A 17 9.26 15.67 42.55
CA ALA A 17 9.53 14.69 41.50
C ALA A 17 10.41 15.28 40.37
N PHE A 18 10.28 16.58 40.06
CA PHE A 18 11.13 17.27 39.08
C PHE A 18 12.57 17.46 39.59
N ILE A 19 12.75 17.76 40.88
CA ILE A 19 14.07 17.91 41.53
C ILE A 19 14.75 16.55 41.79
N PHE A 20 14.00 15.51 42.17
CA PHE A 20 14.54 14.15 42.24
C PHE A 20 14.83 13.61 40.83
N GLY A 21 13.96 13.92 39.87
CA GLY A 21 14.18 13.64 38.45
C GLY A 21 15.49 14.22 37.96
N SER A 22 15.77 15.51 38.16
CA SER A 22 17.04 16.11 37.73
C SER A 22 18.28 15.55 38.43
N PHE A 23 18.15 15.02 39.65
CA PHE A 23 19.22 14.24 40.31
C PHE A 23 19.42 12.82 39.73
N VAL A 24 18.38 12.23 39.13
CA VAL A 24 18.44 10.92 38.45
C VAL A 24 18.87 11.06 36.99
N PHE A 25 18.42 12.09 36.28
CA PHE A 25 18.67 12.32 34.85
C PHE A 25 20.14 12.68 34.51
N GLY A 26 21.00 12.91 35.51
CA GLY A 26 22.43 13.19 35.29
C GLY A 26 23.22 12.04 34.66
N LYS A 27 22.69 10.80 34.69
CA LYS A 27 23.24 9.63 33.96
C LYS A 27 22.09 8.70 33.53
N ARG A 28 21.54 8.92 32.33
CA ARG A 28 20.56 8.05 31.68
C ARG A 28 21.22 6.75 31.20
N VAL A 29 20.45 5.67 31.24
CA VAL A 29 20.60 4.44 30.45
C VAL A 29 19.19 3.96 30.18
N PHE A 30 18.91 3.51 28.96
CA PHE A 30 17.72 2.72 28.64
C PHE A 30 18.21 1.49 27.88
N SER A 31 17.92 0.30 28.42
CA SER A 31 17.72 -0.88 27.59
C SER A 31 16.50 -0.62 26.69
N TYR A 32 16.51 -1.14 25.46
CA TYR A 32 15.27 -1.25 24.71
C TYR A 32 15.27 -2.34 23.64
N ASP A 33 14.60 -3.44 23.95
CA ASP A 33 13.41 -3.81 23.18
C ASP A 33 12.35 -4.55 24.01
N THR A 34 11.65 -3.78 24.83
CA THR A 34 10.60 -4.23 25.77
C THR A 34 9.47 -5.04 25.12
N LYS A 35 9.29 -4.99 23.80
CA LYS A 35 8.07 -5.50 23.14
C LYS A 35 8.28 -6.40 21.93
N ILE A 36 9.41 -6.29 21.21
CA ILE A 36 9.67 -7.10 20.01
C ILE A 36 10.76 -8.12 20.33
N ALA A 37 12.04 -7.74 20.42
CA ALA A 37 13.16 -8.68 20.52
C ALA A 37 13.14 -9.53 21.80
N HIS A 38 13.16 -8.95 23.01
CA HIS A 38 13.25 -9.75 24.25
C HIS A 38 12.09 -10.76 24.42
N PRO A 39 10.80 -10.38 24.34
CA PRO A 39 9.70 -11.36 24.45
C PRO A 39 9.69 -12.37 23.30
N SER A 40 10.15 -12.01 22.09
CA SER A 40 10.24 -12.96 20.97
C SER A 40 11.39 -13.96 21.13
N ILE A 41 12.56 -13.54 21.64
CA ILE A 41 13.67 -14.45 22.01
C ILE A 41 13.19 -15.45 23.07
N VAL A 42 12.47 -14.99 24.09
CA VAL A 42 11.91 -15.85 25.14
C VAL A 42 10.82 -16.80 24.60
N THR A 43 9.98 -16.32 23.69
CA THR A 43 8.98 -17.15 23.00
C THR A 43 9.63 -18.25 22.17
N ILE A 44 10.64 -17.91 21.36
CA ILE A 44 11.41 -18.87 20.56
C ILE A 44 12.13 -19.87 21.48
N ALA A 45 12.78 -19.42 22.55
CA ALA A 45 13.43 -20.30 23.51
C ALA A 45 12.47 -21.30 24.17
N GLY A 46 11.23 -20.88 24.49
CA GLY A 46 10.19 -21.80 24.98
C GLY A 46 9.75 -22.83 23.93
N LEU A 47 9.58 -22.40 22.67
CA LEU A 47 9.18 -23.27 21.56
C LEU A 47 10.27 -24.25 21.12
N GLU A 48 11.55 -23.86 21.15
CA GLU A 48 12.68 -24.75 20.90
C GLU A 48 12.91 -25.73 22.06
N TYR A 49 12.73 -25.29 23.32
CA TYR A 49 12.90 -26.14 24.51
C TYR A 49 12.07 -27.43 24.44
N ASN A 50 10.79 -27.33 24.07
CA ASN A 50 9.86 -28.47 23.90
C ASN A 50 10.32 -29.49 22.83
N LYS A 51 11.22 -29.13 21.91
CA LYS A 51 11.75 -30.07 20.91
C LYS A 51 12.86 -30.97 21.46
N ILE A 52 13.34 -30.70 22.69
CA ILE A 52 14.62 -31.21 23.20
C ILE A 52 14.50 -31.77 24.63
N TYR A 53 13.60 -31.23 25.45
CA TYR A 53 13.57 -31.46 26.90
C TYR A 53 12.15 -31.67 27.45
N ASP A 54 12.07 -32.40 28.57
CA ASP A 54 10.86 -32.71 29.33
C ASP A 54 10.89 -32.02 30.71
N PRO A 55 9.76 -31.47 31.22
CA PRO A 55 8.41 -31.52 30.65
C PRO A 55 8.11 -30.39 29.64
N ASP A 56 7.28 -30.67 28.63
CA ASP A 56 6.78 -29.68 27.68
C ASP A 56 6.12 -28.47 28.36
N LEU A 57 6.43 -27.28 27.87
CA LEU A 57 5.75 -26.02 28.21
C LEU A 57 4.50 -25.84 27.34
N THR A 58 3.37 -25.48 27.94
CA THR A 58 2.21 -25.01 27.17
C THR A 58 2.47 -23.62 26.56
N LEU A 59 1.77 -23.29 25.47
CA LEU A 59 1.83 -21.93 24.86
C LEU A 59 1.47 -20.82 25.85
N GLU A 60 0.63 -21.11 26.85
CA GLU A 60 0.28 -20.15 27.90
C GLU A 60 1.41 -19.96 28.91
N GLU A 61 2.17 -21.01 29.26
CA GLU A 61 3.36 -20.90 30.11
C GLU A 61 4.52 -20.20 29.39
N ILE A 62 4.70 -20.45 28.08
CA ILE A 62 5.61 -19.69 27.21
C ILE A 62 5.18 -18.22 27.15
N GLY A 63 3.88 -17.96 26.96
CA GLY A 63 3.28 -16.64 26.99
C GLY A 63 3.58 -15.91 28.30
N TRP A 64 3.46 -16.57 29.46
CA TRP A 64 3.82 -15.99 30.76
C TRP A 64 5.32 -15.68 30.91
N MET A 65 6.22 -16.46 30.30
CA MET A 65 7.64 -16.08 30.27
C MET A 65 7.89 -14.83 29.40
N ALA A 66 7.25 -14.73 28.23
CA ALA A 66 7.33 -13.52 27.41
C ALA A 66 6.77 -12.29 28.16
N ASP A 67 5.62 -12.46 28.82
CA ASP A 67 4.97 -11.49 29.71
C ASP A 67 5.90 -10.98 30.84
N GLY A 68 6.80 -11.84 31.32
CA GLY A 68 7.81 -11.53 32.33
C GLY A 68 9.04 -10.80 31.78
N ALA A 69 9.40 -11.05 30.51
CA ALA A 69 10.45 -10.30 29.83
C ALA A 69 10.02 -8.86 29.52
N VAL A 70 8.77 -8.65 29.07
CA VAL A 70 8.17 -7.31 28.92
C VAL A 70 8.17 -6.55 30.27
N GLU A 71 8.00 -7.25 31.39
CA GLU A 71 7.94 -6.66 32.73
C GLU A 71 9.32 -6.28 33.32
N GLU A 72 10.44 -6.86 32.87
CA GLU A 72 11.77 -6.57 33.43
C GLU A 72 12.33 -5.20 33.02
N ASP A 73 11.94 -4.72 31.84
CA ASP A 73 12.33 -3.43 31.25
C ASP A 73 11.63 -2.20 31.88
N MET A 74 10.85 -2.38 32.95
CA MET A 74 10.20 -1.25 33.63
C MET A 74 11.21 -0.34 34.37
N PRO A 75 11.06 1.01 34.31
CA PRO A 75 11.84 1.90 35.17
C PRO A 75 11.55 1.60 36.65
N THR A 76 12.55 1.53 37.54
CA THR A 76 14.00 1.80 37.32
C THR A 76 14.88 0.54 37.21
N ARG A 77 14.30 -0.62 36.85
CA ARG A 77 14.95 -1.95 36.88
C ARG A 77 16.14 -2.05 35.92
N TRP A 78 16.08 -1.41 34.75
CA TRP A 78 17.13 -1.40 33.71
C TRP A 78 18.53 -1.00 34.19
N LEU A 79 18.63 -0.25 35.30
CA LEU A 79 19.90 0.13 35.92
C LEU A 79 20.72 -1.09 36.41
N ASN A 80 20.10 -2.27 36.50
CA ASN A 80 20.69 -3.51 36.97
C ASN A 80 20.89 -4.55 35.83
N HIS A 81 20.62 -4.21 34.56
CA HIS A 81 20.71 -5.15 33.43
C HIS A 81 22.14 -5.44 32.97
N PHE A 82 23.10 -4.62 33.40
CA PHE A 82 24.49 -4.67 32.99
C PHE A 82 25.29 -5.73 33.75
N TYR A 83 26.14 -6.46 33.04
CA TYR A 83 27.15 -7.33 33.64
C TYR A 83 28.43 -7.32 32.80
N ASP A 84 29.38 -6.49 33.22
CA ASP A 84 30.77 -6.50 32.72
C ASP A 84 31.50 -7.70 33.35
N PRO A 85 31.85 -8.75 32.57
CA PRO A 85 32.44 -9.97 33.10
C PRO A 85 33.95 -9.82 33.37
N PHE A 86 34.62 -8.92 32.65
CA PHE A 86 36.07 -8.69 32.77
C PHE A 86 36.41 -8.02 34.12
N TYR A 87 35.59 -7.06 34.54
CA TYR A 87 35.71 -6.39 35.85
C TYR A 87 34.74 -6.94 36.91
N ASN A 88 33.92 -7.95 36.55
CA ASN A 88 32.83 -8.53 37.35
C ASN A 88 31.98 -7.46 38.10
N LYS A 89 31.35 -6.56 37.34
CA LYS A 89 30.62 -5.40 37.89
C LYS A 89 29.36 -5.03 37.09
N GLY A 90 28.41 -4.37 37.76
CA GLY A 90 27.25 -3.75 37.12
C GLY A 90 27.51 -2.31 36.68
N LEU A 91 26.45 -1.64 36.24
CA LEU A 91 26.46 -0.32 35.61
C LEU A 91 27.14 0.78 36.45
N ASN A 92 27.79 1.73 35.77
CA ASN A 92 28.49 2.88 36.36
C ASN A 92 29.53 2.38 37.36
N ASN A 93 30.45 1.55 36.87
CA ASN A 93 31.56 1.00 37.63
C ASN A 93 31.15 0.29 38.94
N GLY A 94 30.11 -0.54 38.89
CA GLY A 94 29.62 -1.31 40.04
C GLY A 94 28.82 -0.50 41.07
N LYS A 95 28.27 0.66 40.70
CA LYS A 95 27.29 1.39 41.53
C LYS A 95 25.99 0.58 41.68
N TYR A 96 25.59 -0.11 40.62
CA TYR A 96 24.48 -1.04 40.58
C TYR A 96 25.03 -2.48 40.60
N PRO A 97 24.27 -3.48 41.12
CA PRO A 97 24.64 -4.88 41.03
C PRO A 97 24.77 -5.33 39.57
N THR A 98 25.46 -6.45 39.36
CA THR A 98 25.45 -7.14 38.06
C THR A 98 24.03 -7.68 37.78
N SER A 99 23.62 -7.82 36.52
CA SER A 99 22.38 -8.56 36.17
C SER A 99 22.39 -9.98 36.70
N LYS A 100 23.56 -10.62 36.65
CA LYS A 100 23.88 -11.90 37.27
C LYS A 100 23.45 -11.98 38.74
N ASP A 101 23.78 -10.98 39.56
CA ASP A 101 23.43 -10.93 40.99
C ASP A 101 22.00 -10.42 41.23
N TRP A 102 21.59 -9.39 40.49
CA TRP A 102 20.25 -8.81 40.51
C TRP A 102 19.16 -9.87 40.31
N SER A 103 19.41 -10.86 39.43
CA SER A 103 18.56 -12.03 39.18
C SER A 103 18.23 -12.86 40.45
N ARG A 104 18.98 -12.69 41.55
CA ARG A 104 18.91 -13.49 42.79
C ARG A 104 18.75 -12.66 44.07
N MET A 105 18.90 -11.33 44.02
CA MET A 105 18.88 -10.43 45.20
C MET A 105 17.45 -10.10 45.70
N THR A 106 16.73 -11.09 46.24
CA THR A 106 15.32 -11.01 46.68
C THR A 106 14.96 -9.72 47.41
N ASN A 107 15.67 -9.41 48.51
CA ASN A 107 15.41 -8.22 49.34
C ASN A 107 15.64 -6.90 48.59
N TYR A 108 16.61 -6.86 47.67
CA TYR A 108 16.95 -5.65 46.91
C TYR A 108 15.91 -5.38 45.82
N GLN A 109 15.46 -6.41 45.10
CA GLN A 109 14.36 -6.25 44.13
C GLN A 109 13.07 -5.69 44.78
N THR A 110 12.84 -5.89 46.09
CA THR A 110 11.67 -5.29 46.77
C THR A 110 11.64 -3.75 46.78
N THR A 111 12.76 -3.06 46.53
CA THR A 111 12.81 -1.58 46.49
C THR A 111 12.59 -0.98 45.11
N PHE A 112 12.31 -1.80 44.10
CA PHE A 112 12.07 -1.39 42.72
C PHE A 112 10.64 -1.75 42.26
N ALA A 113 10.25 -1.21 41.10
CA ALA A 113 9.03 -1.55 40.38
C ALA A 113 8.83 -3.08 40.27
N LEU A 114 7.57 -3.52 40.36
CA LEU A 114 7.12 -4.93 40.36
C LEU A 114 7.63 -5.84 41.51
N GLY A 115 8.65 -5.40 42.25
CA GLY A 115 9.20 -6.09 43.42
C GLY A 115 10.11 -7.28 43.08
N ASP A 116 10.24 -8.19 44.05
CA ASP A 116 10.99 -9.44 43.96
C ASP A 116 10.39 -10.40 42.91
N GLN A 117 11.11 -10.55 41.80
CA GLN A 117 10.86 -11.46 40.67
C GLN A 117 12.06 -12.39 40.45
N THR A 118 12.88 -12.61 41.48
CA THR A 118 14.16 -13.35 41.36
C THR A 118 14.00 -14.83 41.02
N TRP A 119 15.09 -15.48 40.59
CA TRP A 119 15.18 -16.93 40.37
C TRP A 119 14.63 -17.76 41.54
N TYR A 120 15.01 -17.40 42.77
CA TYR A 120 14.50 -18.05 43.98
C TYR A 120 12.99 -17.84 44.18
N ARG A 121 12.46 -16.69 43.74
CA ARG A 121 11.02 -16.40 43.78
C ARG A 121 10.25 -17.16 42.70
N ALA A 122 10.81 -17.36 41.52
CA ALA A 122 10.24 -18.23 40.49
C ALA A 122 10.11 -19.68 41.02
N ILE A 123 11.16 -20.20 41.66
CA ILE A 123 11.17 -21.54 42.28
C ILE A 123 10.18 -21.62 43.46
N ASP A 124 10.05 -20.57 44.26
CA ASP A 124 9.06 -20.46 45.36
C ASP A 124 7.62 -20.50 44.86
N TYR A 125 7.32 -19.80 43.77
CA TYR A 125 6.00 -19.84 43.14
C TYR A 125 5.70 -21.22 42.53
N TRP A 126 6.66 -21.84 41.84
CA TRP A 126 6.49 -23.20 41.29
C TRP A 126 6.20 -24.23 42.39
N LYS A 127 6.94 -24.18 43.51
CA LYS A 127 6.73 -25.06 44.67
C LYS A 127 5.41 -24.80 45.43
N LYS A 128 4.66 -23.78 45.04
CA LYS A 128 3.32 -23.44 45.54
C LYS A 128 2.23 -23.63 44.48
N ASP A 129 2.57 -24.27 43.36
CA ASP A 129 1.71 -24.48 42.17
C ASP A 129 1.21 -23.17 41.51
N ASP A 130 1.87 -22.04 41.81
CA ASP A 130 1.56 -20.72 41.25
C ASP A 130 2.29 -20.54 39.91
N LYS A 131 2.04 -21.45 38.97
CA LYS A 131 2.71 -21.54 37.66
C LYS A 131 2.80 -20.20 36.95
N LYS A 132 1.72 -19.40 36.95
CA LYS A 132 1.71 -18.08 36.31
C LYS A 132 2.74 -17.13 36.90
N LYS A 133 2.85 -17.02 38.23
CA LYS A 133 3.89 -16.17 38.83
C LYS A 133 5.28 -16.80 38.74
N ALA A 134 5.38 -18.12 38.71
CA ALA A 134 6.65 -18.82 38.47
C ALA A 134 7.23 -18.50 37.08
N PHE A 135 6.44 -18.64 36.02
CA PHE A 135 6.87 -18.36 34.65
C PHE A 135 7.05 -16.88 34.36
N LYS A 136 6.21 -15.97 34.90
CA LYS A 136 6.49 -14.53 34.83
C LYS A 136 7.83 -14.20 35.50
N ALA A 137 8.08 -14.69 36.71
CA ALA A 137 9.36 -14.50 37.40
C ALA A 137 10.54 -15.13 36.63
N LEU A 138 10.37 -16.29 35.98
CA LEU A 138 11.39 -16.87 35.10
C LEU A 138 11.65 -15.99 33.86
N GLY A 139 10.61 -15.41 33.27
CA GLY A 139 10.70 -14.46 32.16
C GLY A 139 11.62 -13.26 32.45
N HIS A 140 11.51 -12.69 33.66
CA HIS A 140 12.45 -11.66 34.13
C HIS A 140 13.92 -12.11 34.11
N ILE A 141 14.19 -13.40 34.36
CA ILE A 141 15.57 -13.93 34.33
C ILE A 141 16.04 -14.18 32.89
N LEU A 142 15.15 -14.64 32.01
CA LEU A 142 15.46 -14.87 30.60
C LEU A 142 15.70 -13.55 29.84
N HIS A 143 15.01 -12.47 30.20
CA HIS A 143 15.32 -11.10 29.74
C HIS A 143 16.78 -10.73 30.05
N LEU A 144 17.20 -10.86 31.30
CA LEU A 144 18.57 -10.54 31.74
C LEU A 144 19.65 -11.41 31.05
N ILE A 145 19.29 -12.62 30.58
CA ILE A 145 20.15 -13.49 29.79
C ILE A 145 20.23 -13.05 28.32
N ALA A 146 19.15 -12.52 27.75
CA ALA A 146 19.19 -11.84 26.46
C ALA A 146 20.05 -10.57 26.52
N ASP A 147 19.92 -9.76 27.59
CA ASP A 147 20.78 -8.60 27.84
C ASP A 147 22.25 -8.97 27.98
N ALA A 148 22.57 -10.09 28.65
CA ALA A 148 23.94 -10.58 28.73
C ALA A 148 24.55 -10.94 27.36
N SER A 149 23.76 -11.00 26.27
CA SER A 149 24.26 -11.13 24.90
C SER A 149 24.55 -9.79 24.22
N VAL A 150 24.01 -8.67 24.71
CA VAL A 150 24.19 -7.34 24.10
C VAL A 150 25.61 -6.80 24.43
N PRO A 151 26.40 -6.35 23.43
CA PRO A 151 27.78 -5.91 23.69
C PRO A 151 27.87 -4.74 24.66
N ALA A 152 26.95 -3.77 24.59
CA ALA A 152 26.93 -2.61 25.48
C ALA A 152 26.64 -2.98 26.94
N HIS A 153 25.62 -3.83 27.16
CA HIS A 153 25.25 -4.36 28.48
C HIS A 153 26.38 -5.17 29.14
N THR A 154 27.29 -5.75 28.35
CA THR A 154 28.47 -6.49 28.84
C THR A 154 29.76 -5.68 28.89
N ARG A 155 29.72 -4.38 28.53
CA ARG A 155 30.89 -3.50 28.46
C ARG A 155 30.74 -2.19 29.28
N ASP A 156 29.78 -2.15 30.20
CA ASP A 156 29.54 -1.02 31.13
C ASP A 156 29.40 0.30 30.32
N ASP A 157 28.65 0.20 29.22
CA ASP A 157 28.49 1.21 28.16
C ASP A 157 27.06 1.81 28.18
N PRO A 158 26.86 3.01 28.74
CA PRO A 158 25.53 3.57 28.98
C PRO A 158 24.94 4.26 27.74
N HIS A 159 23.83 3.74 27.20
CA HIS A 159 23.10 4.33 26.07
C HIS A 159 21.78 5.04 26.48
N PRO A 160 21.79 6.37 26.70
CA PRO A 160 20.60 7.21 26.90
C PRO A 160 19.55 7.26 25.76
N THR A 161 19.85 6.64 24.61
CA THR A 161 19.07 6.74 23.36
C THR A 161 18.93 5.39 22.63
N GLY A 162 19.29 4.27 23.29
CA GLY A 162 19.45 2.95 22.67
C GLY A 162 20.80 2.75 21.98
N ASP A 163 21.29 1.51 21.96
CA ASP A 163 22.50 1.08 21.24
C ASP A 163 22.18 0.73 19.75
N SER A 164 23.16 0.83 18.86
CA SER A 164 22.95 0.58 17.43
C SER A 164 22.55 -0.87 17.11
N TYR A 165 23.05 -1.86 17.86
CA TYR A 165 22.68 -3.26 17.69
C TYR A 165 21.25 -3.53 18.18
N GLU A 166 20.86 -2.99 19.35
CA GLU A 166 19.47 -3.09 19.85
C GLU A 166 18.46 -2.53 18.82
N GLN A 167 18.67 -1.29 18.36
CA GLN A 167 17.77 -0.67 17.39
C GLN A 167 17.77 -1.39 16.04
N PHE A 168 18.91 -1.96 15.61
CA PHE A 168 18.97 -2.76 14.40
C PHE A 168 18.16 -4.06 14.53
N VAL A 169 18.33 -4.82 15.63
CA VAL A 169 17.60 -6.08 15.85
C VAL A 169 16.09 -5.84 15.91
N LYS A 170 15.66 -4.83 16.67
CA LYS A 170 14.27 -4.38 16.75
C LYS A 170 13.69 -4.05 15.38
N ASN A 171 14.32 -3.13 14.65
CA ASN A 171 13.79 -2.60 13.39
C ASN A 171 13.88 -3.61 12.22
N ASN A 172 14.66 -4.69 12.37
CA ASN A 172 14.83 -5.75 11.37
C ASN A 172 14.33 -7.12 11.87
N TRP A 173 13.51 -7.19 12.93
CA TRP A 173 13.20 -8.44 13.63
C TRP A 173 12.63 -9.54 12.71
N LEU A 174 11.78 -9.19 11.74
CA LEU A 174 11.25 -10.14 10.75
C LEU A 174 12.36 -10.80 9.90
N THR A 175 13.45 -10.09 9.65
CA THR A 175 14.58 -10.54 8.84
C THR A 175 15.63 -11.28 9.66
N VAL A 176 15.91 -10.83 10.88
CA VAL A 176 17.03 -11.34 11.72
C VAL A 176 16.60 -12.22 12.89
N GLY A 177 15.36 -12.11 13.38
CA GLY A 177 14.83 -12.92 14.48
C GLY A 177 14.85 -14.43 14.20
N LYS A 178 14.83 -14.81 12.92
CA LYS A 178 15.07 -16.20 12.47
C LYS A 178 16.42 -16.78 12.92
N PHE A 179 17.42 -15.96 13.25
CA PHE A 179 18.69 -16.42 13.81
C PHE A 179 18.62 -16.81 15.30
N ALA A 180 17.52 -16.49 16.00
CA ALA A 180 17.24 -17.07 17.32
C ALA A 180 16.68 -18.50 17.24
N VAL A 181 16.28 -18.96 16.04
CA VAL A 181 15.69 -20.29 15.82
C VAL A 181 16.81 -21.33 15.60
N GLY A 182 16.74 -22.44 16.33
CA GLY A 182 17.76 -23.48 16.37
C GLY A 182 18.45 -23.55 17.74
N PHE A 183 19.15 -24.66 17.99
CA PHE A 183 19.71 -24.96 19.31
C PHE A 183 21.12 -25.53 19.21
N GLU A 184 22.08 -24.85 19.83
CA GLU A 184 23.39 -25.41 20.14
C GLU A 184 23.39 -25.91 21.60
N LYS A 185 23.73 -27.18 21.85
CA LYS A 185 23.54 -27.80 23.16
C LYS A 185 24.53 -27.31 24.23
N LYS A 186 24.19 -26.20 24.88
CA LYS A 186 24.88 -25.70 26.06
C LYS A 186 24.64 -26.61 27.27
N GLN A 187 25.69 -26.83 28.06
CA GLN A 187 25.65 -27.54 29.34
C GLN A 187 25.95 -26.51 30.44
N VAL A 188 25.06 -26.38 31.42
CA VAL A 188 25.17 -25.40 32.52
C VAL A 188 24.70 -26.05 33.82
N ASN A 189 25.43 -25.83 34.92
CA ASN A 189 25.17 -26.48 36.21
C ASN A 189 24.40 -25.58 37.18
N ASN A 190 24.47 -24.25 36.99
CA ASN A 190 23.80 -23.24 37.80
C ASN A 190 23.64 -21.90 37.04
N LEU A 191 22.80 -20.99 37.53
CA LEU A 191 22.45 -19.75 36.85
C LEU A 191 23.64 -18.79 36.65
N TYR A 192 24.63 -18.76 37.54
CA TYR A 192 25.81 -17.89 37.35
C TYR A 192 26.66 -18.33 36.16
N GLU A 193 26.79 -19.64 35.90
CA GLU A 193 27.49 -20.14 34.71
C GLU A 193 26.82 -19.70 33.40
N VAL A 194 25.49 -19.52 33.40
CA VAL A 194 24.76 -18.97 32.24
C VAL A 194 25.20 -17.53 31.98
N PHE A 195 25.07 -16.65 32.98
CA PHE A 195 25.46 -15.25 32.86
C PHE A 195 26.94 -15.09 32.51
N ASP A 196 27.81 -15.87 33.16
CA ASP A 196 29.26 -15.84 32.90
C ASP A 196 29.57 -16.29 31.48
N ALA A 197 28.92 -17.34 30.96
CA ALA A 197 29.17 -17.81 29.60
C ALA A 197 28.63 -16.85 28.52
N VAL A 198 27.42 -16.32 28.66
CA VAL A 198 26.84 -15.39 27.67
C VAL A 198 27.59 -14.06 27.70
N ALA A 199 27.85 -13.48 28.88
CA ALA A 199 28.53 -12.20 28.99
C ALA A 199 29.98 -12.26 28.49
N ASN A 200 30.74 -13.33 28.82
CA ASN A 200 32.08 -13.50 28.27
C ASN A 200 32.06 -13.75 26.76
N TYR A 201 31.03 -14.42 26.22
CA TYR A 201 30.88 -14.59 24.77
C TYR A 201 30.68 -13.25 24.08
N SER A 202 29.76 -12.40 24.56
CA SER A 202 29.53 -11.09 23.97
C SER A 202 30.75 -10.17 24.12
N ASN A 203 31.24 -9.98 25.35
CA ASN A 203 32.33 -9.04 25.66
C ASN A 203 33.63 -9.32 24.86
N ASN A 204 34.04 -10.58 24.73
CA ASN A 204 35.33 -10.93 24.09
C ASN A 204 35.27 -11.02 22.56
N ASN A 205 34.09 -11.08 21.94
CA ASN A 205 33.93 -11.30 20.49
C ASN A 205 33.29 -10.11 19.76
N PHE A 206 32.58 -9.23 20.46
CA PHE A 206 31.83 -8.13 19.86
C PHE A 206 32.17 -6.81 20.56
N TYR A 207 32.15 -5.70 19.81
CA TYR A 207 32.28 -4.35 20.37
C TYR A 207 30.90 -3.71 20.51
N SER A 208 30.77 -2.72 21.40
CA SER A 208 29.64 -1.78 21.41
C SER A 208 30.06 -0.44 20.79
N ASP A 209 29.07 0.41 20.52
CA ASP A 209 29.23 1.71 19.86
C ASP A 209 30.42 2.54 20.38
N ASP A 210 30.52 2.75 21.70
CA ASP A 210 31.52 3.65 22.30
C ASP A 210 32.77 2.91 22.84
N THR A 211 32.79 1.57 22.81
CA THR A 211 33.89 0.77 23.38
C THR A 211 34.87 0.19 22.37
N ILE A 212 34.65 0.38 21.08
CA ILE A 212 35.51 -0.15 20.02
C ILE A 212 36.95 0.39 20.05
N LEU A 213 37.15 1.66 20.44
CA LEU A 213 38.49 2.24 20.63
C LEU A 213 39.01 2.13 22.08
N SER A 214 38.34 1.34 22.93
CA SER A 214 38.60 1.33 24.37
C SER A 214 39.63 0.27 24.78
N SER A 215 40.79 0.72 25.26
CA SER A 215 41.83 -0.12 25.88
C SER A 215 41.42 -0.71 27.25
N LYS A 216 40.17 -0.50 27.68
CA LYS A 216 39.53 -1.10 28.87
C LYS A 216 39.27 -2.61 28.69
N TYR A 217 39.12 -3.09 27.47
CA TYR A 217 38.73 -4.47 27.16
C TYR A 217 39.74 -5.18 26.24
N ASN A 218 39.63 -6.50 26.18
CA ASN A 218 40.34 -7.30 25.19
C ASN A 218 39.92 -6.86 23.78
N THR A 219 40.89 -6.69 22.89
CA THR A 219 40.64 -6.50 21.45
C THR A 219 40.16 -7.82 20.85
N VAL A 220 39.03 -7.79 20.13
CA VAL A 220 38.53 -8.93 19.35
C VAL A 220 39.60 -9.37 18.34
N ASN A 221 39.88 -10.67 18.29
CA ASN A 221 40.94 -11.22 17.45
C ASN A 221 40.55 -11.21 15.96
N ILE A 222 41.11 -10.27 15.21
CA ILE A 222 40.90 -10.14 13.76
C ILE A 222 41.70 -11.22 13.03
N VAL A 223 41.02 -12.00 12.18
CA VAL A 223 41.58 -13.12 11.40
C VAL A 223 41.69 -12.81 9.90
N GLU A 224 40.97 -11.80 9.42
CA GLU A 224 40.97 -11.37 8.02
C GLU A 224 40.60 -9.89 7.93
N GLU A 225 41.06 -9.24 6.87
CA GLU A 225 40.71 -7.88 6.48
C GLU A 225 40.32 -7.88 5.00
N LYS A 226 39.27 -7.14 4.63
CA LYS A 226 38.92 -6.87 3.23
C LYS A 226 38.70 -5.39 2.98
N GLU A 227 39.29 -4.89 1.90
CA GLU A 227 39.02 -3.56 1.38
C GLU A 227 37.92 -3.64 0.32
N GLU A 228 36.82 -2.94 0.56
CA GLU A 228 35.63 -2.92 -0.30
C GLU A 228 35.28 -1.46 -0.64
N LYS A 229 34.78 -1.20 -1.84
CA LYS A 229 34.28 0.14 -2.21
C LYS A 229 32.82 0.26 -1.80
N ASN A 230 32.49 1.28 -1.00
CA ASN A 230 31.10 1.59 -0.70
C ASN A 230 30.42 2.32 -1.88
N THR A 231 29.11 2.56 -1.74
CA THR A 231 28.27 3.19 -2.76
C THR A 231 28.67 4.63 -3.13
N LEU A 232 29.54 5.27 -2.34
CA LEU A 232 30.12 6.58 -2.62
C LEU A 232 31.53 6.49 -3.24
N GLY A 233 31.98 5.29 -3.62
CA GLY A 233 33.29 5.04 -4.23
C GLY A 233 34.48 5.09 -3.27
N LYS A 234 34.24 5.40 -1.98
CA LYS A 234 35.28 5.36 -0.94
C LYS A 234 35.67 3.92 -0.64
N ILE A 235 36.96 3.69 -0.37
CA ILE A 235 37.46 2.41 0.11
C ILE A 235 37.23 2.33 1.62
N GLN A 236 36.61 1.25 2.07
CA GLN A 236 36.41 0.94 3.47
C GLN A 236 37.02 -0.44 3.78
N SER A 237 37.60 -0.58 4.95
CA SER A 237 38.25 -1.81 5.40
C SER A 237 37.39 -2.50 6.46
N TYR A 238 36.78 -3.62 6.08
CA TYR A 238 36.06 -4.50 7.01
C TYR A 238 37.05 -5.44 7.68
N LYS A 239 37.06 -5.44 9.02
CA LYS A 239 37.81 -6.42 9.82
C LYS A 239 36.90 -7.58 10.18
N TYR A 240 37.40 -8.79 10.04
CA TYR A 240 36.67 -10.03 10.31
C TYR A 240 37.31 -10.79 11.46
N ALA A 241 36.50 -11.35 12.36
CA ALA A 241 36.91 -12.35 13.33
C ALA A 241 36.30 -13.71 12.96
N SER A 242 36.63 -14.75 13.72
CA SER A 242 36.02 -16.06 13.56
C SER A 242 35.68 -16.71 14.88
N VAL A 243 34.48 -17.29 14.95
CA VAL A 243 33.96 -18.07 16.07
C VAL A 243 33.40 -19.38 15.50
N GLY A 244 33.80 -20.52 16.07
CA GLY A 244 33.38 -21.84 15.58
C GLY A 244 33.82 -22.17 14.15
N GLY A 245 34.80 -21.44 13.59
CA GLY A 245 35.22 -21.54 12.19
C GLY A 245 34.41 -20.67 11.21
N VAL A 246 33.28 -20.10 11.65
CA VAL A 246 32.50 -19.13 10.86
C VAL A 246 33.15 -17.76 11.00
N LYS A 247 33.32 -17.04 9.88
CA LYS A 247 33.81 -15.65 9.85
C LYS A 247 32.65 -14.66 9.87
N TYR A 248 32.82 -13.55 10.56
CA TYR A 248 31.84 -12.46 10.66
C TYR A 248 32.56 -11.10 10.69
N ARG A 249 31.90 -10.06 10.17
CA ARG A 249 32.42 -8.69 10.23
C ARG A 249 32.31 -8.14 11.65
N VAL A 250 33.38 -7.51 12.13
CA VAL A 250 33.52 -7.03 13.50
C VAL A 250 33.38 -5.51 13.55
N TYR A 251 34.07 -4.81 12.63
CA TYR A 251 34.02 -3.37 12.46
C TYR A 251 34.53 -2.95 11.09
N VAL A 252 34.24 -1.71 10.72
CA VAL A 252 34.69 -1.06 9.47
C VAL A 252 35.50 0.20 9.77
N SER A 253 36.47 0.53 8.92
CA SER A 253 37.22 1.81 8.94
C SER A 253 37.27 2.46 7.55
N ASP A 254 37.19 3.78 7.48
CA ASP A 254 37.42 4.56 6.25
C ASP A 254 38.92 4.57 5.91
N VAL A 255 39.25 4.10 4.70
CA VAL A 255 40.64 4.00 4.20
C VAL A 255 41.01 5.24 3.38
N ASN A 256 42.01 5.98 3.84
CA ASN A 256 42.52 7.18 3.17
C ASN A 256 44.01 7.04 2.85
N PHE A 257 44.42 7.37 1.63
CA PHE A 257 45.82 7.34 1.21
C PHE A 257 46.46 8.72 1.30
N VAL A 258 47.46 8.86 2.17
CA VAL A 258 48.17 10.13 2.41
C VAL A 258 49.66 9.90 2.15
N TRP A 259 50.22 10.57 1.14
CA TRP A 259 51.61 10.34 0.67
C TRP A 259 51.93 8.85 0.40
N GLN A 260 51.03 8.15 -0.29
CA GLN A 260 51.07 6.70 -0.56
C GLN A 260 51.06 5.79 0.69
N LYS A 261 50.92 6.32 1.90
CA LYS A 261 50.66 5.53 3.11
C LYS A 261 49.16 5.35 3.30
N LYS A 262 48.75 4.10 3.54
CA LYS A 262 47.40 3.76 4.01
C LYS A 262 47.22 4.26 5.44
N ASN A 263 46.25 5.13 5.65
CA ASN A 263 45.77 5.54 6.96
C ASN A 263 44.32 5.07 7.11
N GLU A 264 43.98 4.53 8.27
CA GLU A 264 42.60 4.17 8.62
C GLU A 264 42.03 5.16 9.64
N THR A 265 40.76 5.52 9.46
CA THR A 265 40.05 6.56 10.20
C THR A 265 38.58 6.20 10.37
N GLY A 266 37.87 6.81 11.31
CA GLY A 266 36.41 6.64 11.43
C GLY A 266 35.95 5.20 11.68
N VAL A 267 36.55 4.53 12.68
CA VAL A 267 36.22 3.14 13.03
C VAL A 267 34.78 3.06 13.57
N SER A 268 33.98 2.11 13.07
CA SER A 268 32.55 1.99 13.39
C SER A 268 32.06 0.53 13.44
N VAL A 269 31.08 0.26 14.30
CA VAL A 269 30.25 -0.97 14.30
C VAL A 269 28.85 -0.74 13.73
N LYS A 270 28.43 0.51 13.51
CA LYS A 270 27.03 0.90 13.20
C LYS A 270 26.59 0.59 11.75
N ASP A 271 27.43 -0.14 11.03
CA ASP A 271 27.18 -0.58 9.66
C ASP A 271 26.18 -1.74 9.66
N GLN A 272 25.21 -1.70 8.74
CA GLN A 272 24.10 -2.65 8.72
C GLN A 272 24.56 -4.10 8.46
N PHE A 273 25.66 -4.31 7.74
CA PHE A 273 26.19 -5.65 7.49
C PHE A 273 26.92 -6.24 8.69
N ILE A 274 27.63 -5.39 9.46
CA ILE A 274 28.21 -5.75 10.76
C ILE A 274 27.10 -6.10 11.76
N LEU A 275 26.06 -5.28 11.89
CA LEU A 275 24.94 -5.55 12.81
C LEU A 275 24.11 -6.78 12.40
N ALA A 276 23.96 -7.04 11.09
CA ALA A 276 23.37 -8.28 10.57
C ALA A 276 24.23 -9.52 10.87
N ASP A 277 25.55 -9.40 10.84
CA ASP A 277 26.48 -10.48 11.22
C ASP A 277 26.46 -10.73 12.74
N TYR A 278 26.46 -9.68 13.56
CA TYR A 278 26.30 -9.77 15.01
C TYR A 278 25.01 -10.51 15.37
N SER A 279 23.90 -10.20 14.70
CA SER A 279 22.59 -10.82 14.93
C SER A 279 22.61 -12.34 14.77
N LYS A 280 23.39 -12.88 13.81
CA LYS A 280 23.52 -14.33 13.59
C LYS A 280 24.12 -15.05 14.80
N HIS A 281 25.09 -14.43 15.46
CA HIS A 281 25.82 -15.02 16.58
C HIS A 281 25.13 -14.76 17.92
N LEU A 282 24.69 -13.52 18.16
CA LEU A 282 24.18 -13.10 19.46
C LEU A 282 22.75 -13.60 19.72
N LEU A 283 21.85 -13.58 18.72
CA LEU A 283 20.48 -14.09 18.88
C LEU A 283 20.45 -15.61 19.11
N LEU A 284 21.26 -16.37 18.36
CA LEU A 284 21.39 -17.82 18.57
C LEU A 284 21.97 -18.15 19.96
N THR A 285 22.89 -17.32 20.45
CA THR A 285 23.47 -17.45 21.79
C THR A 285 22.43 -17.16 22.88
N ALA A 286 21.71 -16.04 22.79
CA ALA A 286 20.65 -15.67 23.73
C ALA A 286 19.56 -16.74 23.81
N SER A 287 19.12 -17.25 22.65
CA SER A 287 18.15 -18.36 22.56
C SER A 287 18.69 -19.65 23.17
N SER A 288 19.88 -20.11 22.76
CA SER A 288 20.47 -21.37 23.24
C SER A 288 20.70 -21.40 24.76
N TYR A 289 21.13 -20.29 25.35
CA TYR A 289 21.29 -20.19 26.81
C TYR A 289 19.98 -19.94 27.57
N SER A 290 18.97 -19.34 26.94
CA SER A 290 17.61 -19.28 27.48
C SER A 290 16.98 -20.68 27.56
N ILE A 291 17.09 -21.48 26.50
CA ILE A 291 16.66 -22.90 26.47
C ILE A 291 17.37 -23.71 27.58
N ALA A 292 18.68 -23.52 27.73
CA ALA A 292 19.46 -24.17 28.80
C ALA A 292 19.03 -23.72 30.21
N THR A 293 18.57 -22.47 30.36
CA THR A 293 18.09 -21.92 31.64
C THR A 293 16.70 -22.45 32.01
N ILE A 294 15.81 -22.61 31.04
CA ILE A 294 14.50 -23.28 31.24
C ILE A 294 14.73 -24.73 31.72
N ASN A 295 15.66 -25.46 31.09
CA ASN A 295 16.06 -26.79 31.55
C ASN A 295 16.62 -26.76 33.00
N LEU A 296 17.53 -25.83 33.30
CA LEU A 296 18.09 -25.66 34.63
C LEU A 296 17.01 -25.36 35.69
N PHE A 297 16.00 -24.55 35.36
CA PHE A 297 14.88 -24.25 36.25
C PHE A 297 14.14 -25.53 36.64
N PHE A 298 13.77 -26.37 35.66
CA PHE A 298 13.13 -27.67 35.92
C PHE A 298 14.02 -28.67 36.67
N GLN A 299 15.35 -28.52 36.64
CA GLN A 299 16.26 -29.28 37.48
C GLN A 299 16.38 -28.72 38.90
N GLU A 300 16.28 -27.39 39.10
CA GLU A 300 16.40 -26.75 40.42
C GLU A 300 15.11 -26.79 41.25
N VAL A 301 13.92 -26.74 40.63
CA VAL A 301 12.65 -26.91 41.37
C VAL A 301 12.55 -28.28 42.04
N LYS A 302 13.22 -29.30 41.47
CA LYS A 302 13.32 -30.68 42.01
C LYS A 302 14.29 -30.80 43.21
N LYS A 303 15.09 -29.77 43.53
CA LYS A 303 16.04 -29.76 44.66
C LYS A 303 15.40 -29.10 45.89
N GLU A 304 15.70 -29.57 47.09
CA GLU A 304 15.44 -28.77 48.31
C GLU A 304 16.28 -27.48 48.27
N GLN A 305 15.69 -26.35 48.67
CA GLN A 305 16.37 -25.05 48.68
C GLN A 305 16.10 -24.30 49.98
N ASN A 306 17.12 -24.16 50.83
CA ASN A 306 17.08 -23.41 52.08
C ASN A 306 17.39 -21.92 51.86
N VAL A 307 16.55 -21.24 51.06
CA VAL A 307 16.73 -19.81 50.72
C VAL A 307 15.69 -18.95 51.45
N LYS A 308 16.18 -17.99 52.25
CA LYS A 308 15.32 -17.05 52.99
C LYS A 308 14.86 -15.89 52.09
N LEU A 309 13.67 -16.04 51.52
CA LEU A 309 13.02 -15.04 50.68
C LEU A 309 12.68 -13.75 51.44
N ALA A 310 12.48 -12.66 50.70
CA ALA A 310 12.02 -11.40 51.25
C ALA A 310 10.59 -11.52 51.84
N LYS A 311 10.37 -10.89 53.01
CA LYS A 311 9.12 -10.97 53.79
C LYS A 311 7.90 -10.39 53.05
N TYR A 312 8.12 -9.41 52.19
CA TYR A 312 7.12 -8.78 51.33
C TYR A 312 7.65 -8.78 49.90
N LYS A 313 6.80 -8.97 48.88
CA LYS A 313 7.27 -8.96 47.47
C LYS A 313 7.76 -7.57 47.06
N THR A 314 7.06 -6.53 47.50
CA THR A 314 7.37 -5.13 47.20
C THR A 314 7.33 -4.33 48.51
N SER A 315 8.30 -3.44 48.69
CA SER A 315 8.36 -2.51 49.82
C SER A 315 7.60 -1.21 49.50
N LEU A 316 7.45 -0.32 50.50
CA LEU A 316 6.94 1.03 50.26
C LEU A 316 7.82 1.82 49.28
N VAL A 317 9.12 1.53 49.19
CA VAL A 317 10.04 2.15 48.22
C VAL A 317 9.75 1.61 46.82
N GLY A 318 9.61 0.28 46.65
CA GLY A 318 9.29 -0.32 45.35
C GLY A 318 7.89 0.04 44.82
N ALA A 319 6.93 0.29 45.71
CA ALA A 319 5.62 0.83 45.35
C ALA A 319 5.71 2.29 44.89
N ALA A 320 6.60 3.09 45.48
CA ALA A 320 6.88 4.45 45.04
C ALA A 320 7.69 4.49 43.73
N ASP A 321 8.64 3.57 43.53
CA ASP A 321 9.41 3.40 42.30
C ASP A 321 8.51 2.97 41.13
N TYR A 322 7.58 2.02 41.35
CA TYR A 322 6.55 1.66 40.37
C TYR A 322 5.71 2.88 39.95
N LEU A 323 5.22 3.67 40.91
CA LEU A 323 4.46 4.89 40.61
C LEU A 323 5.33 5.90 39.85
N LEU A 324 6.59 6.08 40.23
CA LEU A 324 7.54 6.95 39.55
C LEU A 324 7.80 6.48 38.10
N GLY A 325 8.00 5.18 37.87
CA GLY A 325 8.15 4.59 36.54
C GLY A 325 6.93 4.81 35.65
N THR A 326 5.71 4.61 36.18
CA THR A 326 4.47 4.91 35.43
C THR A 326 4.27 6.40 35.10
N VAL A 327 4.96 7.30 35.81
CA VAL A 327 5.01 8.74 35.48
C VAL A 327 6.15 9.03 34.51
N ILE A 328 7.32 8.41 34.66
CA ILE A 328 8.47 8.56 33.76
C ILE A 328 8.08 8.16 32.33
N ASN A 329 7.46 6.99 32.12
CA ASN A 329 7.06 6.56 30.78
C ASN A 329 6.12 7.59 30.11
N LYS A 330 5.15 8.13 30.85
CA LYS A 330 4.22 9.17 30.35
C LYS A 330 4.87 10.52 30.10
N VAL A 331 5.97 10.82 30.79
CA VAL A 331 6.80 12.02 30.56
C VAL A 331 7.79 11.77 29.41
N GLU A 332 8.18 10.53 29.13
CA GLU A 332 8.98 10.13 27.98
C GLU A 332 8.16 10.22 26.68
N ASP A 333 6.92 9.71 26.68
CA ASP A 333 5.92 9.93 25.63
C ASP A 333 5.81 11.44 25.30
N LEU A 334 5.71 12.27 26.34
CA LEU A 334 5.63 13.73 26.22
C LEU A 334 6.94 14.36 25.75
N TYR A 335 8.09 13.89 26.23
CA TYR A 335 9.41 14.43 25.88
C TYR A 335 9.76 14.14 24.43
N ASN A 336 9.46 12.94 23.95
CA ASN A 336 9.62 12.55 22.55
C ASN A 336 8.69 13.38 21.65
N MET A 337 7.44 13.62 22.09
CA MET A 337 6.51 14.54 21.42
C MET A 337 7.00 16.00 21.40
N PHE A 338 7.73 16.48 22.42
CA PHE A 338 8.29 17.83 22.45
C PHE A 338 9.65 17.98 21.75
N LYS A 339 10.43 16.91 21.62
CA LYS A 339 11.68 16.89 20.85
C LYS A 339 11.42 16.74 19.34
N GLY A 340 10.22 16.27 18.97
CA GLY A 340 9.71 16.06 17.60
C GLY A 340 9.53 17.30 16.72
N LYS A 341 10.54 18.19 16.63
CA LYS A 341 10.84 18.91 15.39
C LYS A 341 12.08 18.26 14.80
N ASN A 342 11.86 17.50 13.72
CA ASN A 342 12.67 16.38 13.24
C ASN A 342 12.41 15.08 14.04
N GLU A 343 12.55 13.95 13.35
CA GLU A 343 12.18 12.58 13.75
C GLU A 343 10.67 12.35 13.96
N SER A 344 10.16 11.23 13.45
CA SER A 344 8.72 10.93 13.35
C SER A 344 8.30 9.75 14.24
N LEU A 345 7.10 9.88 14.80
CA LEU A 345 6.48 8.93 15.72
C LEU A 345 6.54 7.47 15.22
N VAL A 346 7.17 6.59 16.02
CA VAL A 346 7.01 5.13 15.91
C VAL A 346 5.87 4.73 16.84
N MET A 347 4.83 4.09 16.29
CA MET A 347 3.66 3.67 17.06
C MET A 347 4.01 2.52 18.02
N ALA A 348 3.41 2.55 19.22
CA ALA A 348 3.72 1.57 20.27
C ALA A 348 3.12 0.18 19.92
N GLY A 349 3.99 -0.77 19.55
CA GLY A 349 3.57 -2.12 19.18
C GLY A 349 2.82 -2.90 20.28
N GLU A 350 2.06 -3.90 19.87
CA GLU A 350 1.51 -4.96 20.71
C GLU A 350 2.35 -6.24 20.52
N SER A 351 2.47 -7.07 21.56
CA SER A 351 3.37 -8.23 21.52
C SER A 351 2.88 -9.33 20.55
N PRO A 352 3.74 -9.88 19.67
CA PRO A 352 3.35 -10.95 18.75
C PRO A 352 3.29 -12.31 19.47
N LEU A 353 2.08 -12.84 19.66
CA LEU A 353 1.87 -14.22 20.10
C LEU A 353 2.09 -15.19 18.93
N ILE A 354 3.17 -15.97 18.93
CA ILE A 354 3.41 -16.98 17.89
C ILE A 354 2.52 -18.21 18.13
N SER A 355 1.64 -18.50 17.17
CA SER A 355 0.80 -19.70 17.18
C SER A 355 1.60 -20.93 16.73
N ALA A 356 1.80 -21.91 17.62
CA ALA A 356 2.29 -23.23 17.23
C ALA A 356 1.11 -24.13 16.80
N THR A 357 1.06 -24.50 15.52
CA THR A 357 0.11 -25.47 14.98
C THR A 357 0.87 -26.73 14.58
N THR A 358 0.42 -27.89 15.07
CA THR A 358 1.03 -29.19 14.77
C THR A 358 0.66 -29.68 13.38
N ASN A 359 1.64 -30.21 12.61
CA ASN A 359 1.54 -31.52 11.94
C ASN A 359 2.84 -31.91 11.21
N ASN A 360 3.03 -33.21 10.99
CA ASN A 360 4.21 -33.77 10.33
C ASN A 360 4.08 -33.78 8.79
N THR A 361 4.96 -33.05 8.09
CA THR A 361 5.38 -33.37 6.72
C THR A 361 6.86 -33.04 6.52
N ASN A 362 7.54 -33.77 5.63
CA ASN A 362 8.99 -33.60 5.41
C ASN A 362 9.28 -32.33 4.60
N LEU A 363 10.00 -31.38 5.20
CA LEU A 363 10.62 -30.25 4.48
C LEU A 363 11.95 -30.68 3.86
N SER A 364 11.91 -31.20 2.63
CA SER A 364 13.10 -31.33 1.79
C SER A 364 13.45 -29.97 1.17
N LEU A 365 14.50 -29.33 1.68
CA LEU A 365 15.06 -28.10 1.10
C LEU A 365 15.75 -28.39 -0.24
N PRO A 366 15.76 -27.43 -1.20
CA PRO A 366 16.53 -27.56 -2.42
C PRO A 366 18.03 -27.59 -2.11
N ILE A 367 18.75 -28.53 -2.73
CA ILE A 367 20.21 -28.60 -2.66
C ILE A 367 20.77 -27.58 -3.66
N VAL A 368 21.53 -26.62 -3.16
CA VAL A 368 22.51 -25.90 -3.99
C VAL A 368 23.74 -26.80 -4.09
N ASP A 369 24.11 -27.16 -5.31
CA ASP A 369 25.35 -27.87 -5.60
C ASP A 369 26.54 -26.91 -5.50
N ASP A 370 27.55 -27.26 -4.71
CA ASP A 370 28.81 -26.54 -4.65
C ASP A 370 29.95 -27.53 -4.36
N THR A 371 30.73 -27.84 -5.39
CA THR A 371 31.73 -28.91 -5.37
C THR A 371 33.04 -28.45 -4.76
N ILE A 372 33.62 -29.21 -3.80
CA ILE A 372 35.05 -29.66 -3.82
C ILE A 372 35.43 -30.51 -2.57
N GLN A 373 35.96 -31.70 -2.86
CA GLN A 373 36.87 -32.60 -2.10
C GLN A 373 36.83 -32.74 -0.55
N ASP A 374 36.32 -33.91 -0.14
CA ASP A 374 37.03 -34.97 0.62
C ASP A 374 37.87 -34.62 1.89
N THR A 375 37.41 -35.06 3.06
CA THR A 375 38.12 -36.15 3.79
C THR A 375 37.30 -36.80 4.92
N SER A 376 37.35 -38.14 4.95
CA SER A 376 36.74 -39.09 5.89
C SER A 376 36.66 -38.71 7.40
N ASN A 377 35.53 -39.05 8.05
CA ASN A 377 35.48 -40.20 8.98
C ASN A 377 34.08 -40.70 9.39
N LYS A 378 34.02 -41.90 9.98
CA LYS A 378 32.78 -42.63 10.36
C LYS A 378 32.38 -42.38 11.82
N ILE A 379 31.08 -42.24 12.08
CA ILE A 379 30.37 -42.91 13.20
C ILE A 379 29.01 -43.43 12.65
N GLN A 380 28.49 -44.53 13.21
CA GLN A 380 27.25 -45.21 12.79
C GLN A 380 26.06 -44.97 13.74
N THR A 381 24.93 -45.61 13.42
CA THR A 381 23.71 -45.87 14.24
C THR A 381 22.56 -44.86 14.09
N ASN A 382 21.28 -45.27 14.01
CA ASN A 382 20.74 -46.62 13.73
C ASN A 382 19.35 -46.57 13.09
N ASN A 383 18.98 -47.64 12.38
CA ASN A 383 17.75 -47.76 11.59
C ASN A 383 16.45 -47.81 12.42
N LYS A 384 15.32 -47.45 11.76
CA LYS A 384 14.09 -48.25 11.84
C LYS A 384 13.30 -48.23 10.52
N THR A 385 13.07 -49.42 9.95
CA THR A 385 12.02 -49.81 8.97
C THR A 385 11.64 -48.78 7.91
N GLN A 386 12.15 -48.86 6.67
CA GLN A 386 11.69 -49.79 5.62
C GLN A 386 10.18 -49.95 5.48
N ASN A 387 9.65 -49.60 4.30
CA ASN A 387 8.98 -50.59 3.46
C ASN A 387 9.31 -50.35 1.98
N THR A 388 9.10 -51.34 1.12
CA THR A 388 9.56 -51.34 -0.29
C THR A 388 8.38 -51.57 -1.23
N ILE A 389 8.45 -51.14 -2.52
CA ILE A 389 8.28 -52.00 -3.72
C ILE A 389 8.19 -51.18 -5.05
N ASN A 390 8.90 -51.71 -6.06
CA ASN A 390 8.80 -51.54 -7.52
C ASN A 390 8.70 -50.15 -8.19
N LYS A 391 9.91 -49.65 -8.49
CA LYS A 391 10.32 -49.12 -9.80
C LYS A 391 9.76 -49.92 -11.00
N THR A 392 9.25 -49.22 -12.02
CA THR A 392 9.18 -49.67 -13.43
C THR A 392 9.64 -48.51 -14.34
N GLN A 393 10.21 -48.82 -15.51
CA GLN A 393 10.93 -47.87 -16.36
C GLN A 393 10.67 -48.18 -17.85
N THR A 394 10.28 -47.18 -18.65
CA THR A 394 10.16 -47.25 -20.12
C THR A 394 10.44 -45.89 -20.75
N THR A 395 10.79 -45.85 -22.04
CA THR A 395 11.55 -44.77 -22.69
C THR A 395 11.14 -44.56 -24.17
N ALA A 396 11.54 -43.41 -24.74
CA ALA A 396 11.61 -43.11 -26.20
C ALA A 396 10.26 -42.87 -26.93
N ALA A 397 10.18 -42.11 -28.04
CA ALA A 397 11.10 -41.10 -28.64
C ALA A 397 10.36 -40.25 -29.71
N VAL A 398 11.07 -39.27 -30.31
CA VAL A 398 10.62 -38.28 -31.30
C VAL A 398 10.37 -38.85 -32.72
N VAL A 399 9.42 -38.28 -33.46
CA VAL A 399 9.35 -38.20 -34.93
C VAL A 399 8.77 -36.83 -35.34
N GLU A 400 9.17 -36.28 -36.50
CA GLU A 400 8.83 -34.92 -36.99
C GLU A 400 7.94 -34.93 -38.25
N GLU A 401 7.15 -33.85 -38.44
CA GLU A 401 6.73 -33.23 -39.73
C GLU A 401 5.84 -34.03 -40.74
N PRO A 402 5.25 -33.40 -41.80
CA PRO A 402 5.55 -32.08 -42.41
C PRO A 402 4.38 -31.11 -42.71
N VAL A 403 4.76 -29.94 -43.23
CA VAL A 403 3.93 -28.80 -43.71
C VAL A 403 3.18 -29.06 -45.03
N VAL A 404 2.05 -28.37 -45.24
CA VAL A 404 1.42 -28.16 -46.57
C VAL A 404 1.04 -26.68 -46.75
N VAL A 405 1.25 -26.13 -47.94
CA VAL A 405 0.93 -24.74 -48.33
C VAL A 405 -0.09 -24.76 -49.48
N VAL A 406 -1.05 -23.82 -49.47
CA VAL A 406 -1.87 -23.45 -50.65
C VAL A 406 -2.02 -21.93 -50.69
N GLU A 407 -2.00 -21.35 -51.89
CA GLU A 407 -2.01 -19.92 -52.19
C GLU A 407 -3.04 -19.64 -53.31
N MET A 408 -3.73 -18.48 -53.29
CA MET A 408 -3.92 -17.54 -54.45
C MET A 408 -5.18 -16.63 -54.41
N GLU A 409 -4.92 -15.35 -54.71
CA GLU A 409 -5.67 -14.39 -55.55
C GLU A 409 -7.03 -13.73 -55.17
N LYS A 410 -6.92 -12.43 -54.82
CA LYS A 410 -7.48 -11.23 -55.51
C LYS A 410 -8.99 -10.86 -55.51
N SER A 411 -9.25 -9.76 -54.78
CA SER A 411 -9.89 -8.49 -55.22
C SER A 411 -11.36 -8.42 -55.65
N VAL A 412 -12.13 -7.59 -54.90
CA VAL A 412 -13.32 -6.83 -55.35
C VAL A 412 -13.23 -5.40 -54.77
N LYS A 413 -13.95 -4.43 -55.34
CA LYS A 413 -13.90 -2.99 -54.99
C LYS A 413 -14.69 -2.64 -53.72
N VAL A 414 -14.31 -1.51 -53.11
CA VAL A 414 -15.09 -0.77 -52.09
C VAL A 414 -15.91 0.34 -52.75
N GLU A 415 -17.09 0.66 -52.20
CA GLU A 415 -17.91 1.84 -52.55
C GLU A 415 -17.90 2.87 -51.41
N GLU A 416 -18.04 4.16 -51.74
CA GLU A 416 -17.95 5.28 -50.78
C GLU A 416 -19.24 5.45 -49.94
N PRO A 417 -19.14 5.50 -48.59
CA PRO A 417 -20.22 5.99 -47.74
C PRO A 417 -20.31 7.53 -47.77
N LYS A 418 -21.53 8.05 -47.98
CA LYS A 418 -21.81 9.50 -48.00
C LYS A 418 -21.70 10.12 -46.58
N PRO A 419 -21.35 11.42 -46.46
CA PRO A 419 -21.08 12.04 -45.17
C PRO A 419 -22.31 12.10 -44.25
N VAL A 420 -22.13 11.64 -43.01
CA VAL A 420 -23.13 11.73 -41.94
C VAL A 420 -23.14 13.14 -41.35
N VAL A 421 -24.34 13.69 -41.13
CA VAL A 421 -24.53 15.05 -40.60
C VAL A 421 -24.22 15.10 -39.10
N LYS A 422 -23.37 16.03 -38.67
CA LYS A 422 -23.06 16.26 -37.24
C LYS A 422 -24.30 16.69 -36.45
N PRO A 423 -24.60 16.08 -35.29
CA PRO A 423 -25.56 16.61 -34.33
C PRO A 423 -25.07 17.95 -33.73
N THR A 424 -25.96 18.93 -33.60
CA THR A 424 -25.69 20.20 -32.90
C THR A 424 -26.07 20.11 -31.43
N VAL A 425 -25.09 20.29 -30.54
CA VAL A 425 -25.28 20.30 -29.07
C VAL A 425 -25.65 21.72 -28.61
N PRO A 426 -26.55 21.91 -27.62
CA PRO A 426 -26.96 23.24 -27.15
C PRO A 426 -25.83 24.04 -26.46
N VAL A 427 -25.81 25.36 -26.69
CA VAL A 427 -24.86 26.28 -26.05
C VAL A 427 -25.34 26.69 -24.66
N VAL A 428 -24.55 26.39 -23.63
CA VAL A 428 -24.73 26.90 -22.26
C VAL A 428 -23.99 28.25 -22.14
N PRO A 429 -24.60 29.31 -21.55
CA PRO A 429 -24.04 30.67 -21.60
C PRO A 429 -22.82 30.86 -20.68
N VAL A 430 -21.74 31.41 -21.24
CA VAL A 430 -20.48 31.73 -20.52
C VAL A 430 -20.64 32.94 -19.60
N VAL A 431 -20.33 32.79 -18.32
CA VAL A 431 -20.19 33.90 -17.37
C VAL A 431 -18.86 34.61 -17.62
N LYS A 432 -18.91 35.90 -17.98
CA LYS A 432 -17.72 36.72 -18.20
C LYS A 432 -17.14 37.24 -16.89
N THR A 433 -16.05 36.64 -16.41
CA THR A 433 -15.15 37.27 -15.45
C THR A 433 -14.27 38.33 -16.15
N GLN A 434 -14.01 39.44 -15.48
CA GLN A 434 -13.17 40.53 -15.98
C GLN A 434 -11.69 40.20 -15.72
N VAL A 435 -10.84 40.31 -16.75
CA VAL A 435 -9.39 40.16 -16.62
C VAL A 435 -8.76 41.53 -16.34
N THR A 436 -7.99 41.66 -15.28
CA THR A 436 -7.16 42.83 -14.98
C THR A 436 -5.75 42.65 -15.55
N GLU A 437 -5.24 43.65 -16.27
CA GLU A 437 -3.91 43.62 -16.88
C GLU A 437 -2.77 43.55 -15.84
N PRO A 438 -1.74 42.70 -16.05
CA PRO A 438 -0.50 42.75 -15.27
C PRO A 438 0.40 43.90 -15.76
N GLN A 439 0.92 44.70 -14.81
CA GLN A 439 1.86 45.79 -15.08
C GLN A 439 3.23 45.25 -15.57
N GLN A 440 3.86 45.96 -16.52
CA GLN A 440 5.24 45.65 -16.93
C GLN A 440 6.24 45.92 -15.80
N VAL A 441 7.07 44.93 -15.47
CA VAL A 441 8.24 45.10 -14.59
C VAL A 441 9.50 44.94 -15.43
N TRP A 442 10.35 45.96 -15.42
CA TRP A 442 11.60 45.98 -16.18
C TRP A 442 12.72 45.29 -15.40
N TYR A 443 13.30 44.23 -15.98
CA TYR A 443 14.56 43.66 -15.48
C TYR A 443 15.72 44.07 -16.39
N LEU A 444 16.60 44.92 -15.85
CA LEU A 444 17.90 45.24 -16.46
C LEU A 444 18.88 44.09 -16.21
N GLY A 445 19.58 43.66 -17.27
CA GLY A 445 20.55 42.58 -17.21
C GLY A 445 21.89 42.98 -16.58
N GLY A 446 22.62 42.00 -16.06
CA GLY A 446 24.00 42.12 -15.59
C GLY A 446 24.73 40.80 -15.76
N SER A 447 25.87 40.81 -16.45
CA SER A 447 26.65 39.62 -16.80
C SER A 447 28.01 39.59 -16.08
N GLY A 448 28.54 38.40 -15.86
CA GLY A 448 29.87 38.14 -15.29
C GLY A 448 29.86 37.51 -13.89
N GLY A 449 30.88 36.73 -13.50
CA GLY A 449 32.00 36.27 -14.34
C GLY A 449 33.25 35.84 -13.57
N GLY A 450 33.34 34.54 -13.24
CA GLY A 450 34.60 33.86 -12.88
C GLY A 450 35.18 34.14 -11.49
N GLY A 451 36.29 33.44 -11.19
CA GLY A 451 37.13 33.64 -10.00
C GLY A 451 36.77 32.78 -8.78
N GLY A 452 37.68 31.90 -8.38
CA GLY A 452 37.65 31.21 -7.08
C GLY A 452 38.82 31.63 -6.18
N GLY A 453 38.71 31.44 -4.87
CA GLY A 453 39.82 31.71 -3.94
C GLY A 453 39.43 31.83 -2.47
N SER A 454 39.88 30.87 -1.67
CA SER A 454 40.23 30.90 -0.23
C SER A 454 40.01 32.18 0.62
N GLY A 455 39.50 32.01 1.85
CA GLY A 455 39.73 32.94 2.97
C GLY A 455 38.87 32.69 4.21
N GLU A 456 39.48 32.49 5.39
CA GLU A 456 38.78 32.33 6.68
C GLU A 456 38.92 33.55 7.61
N THR A 457 38.00 33.69 8.59
CA THR A 457 38.04 34.58 9.78
C THR A 457 37.89 36.10 9.50
N ALA A 458 37.47 36.98 10.44
CA ALA A 458 37.43 36.90 11.91
C ALA A 458 36.30 37.73 12.59
N ASN A 459 36.28 37.73 13.93
CA ASN A 459 35.13 38.05 14.81
C ASN A 459 34.92 39.53 15.25
N THR A 460 33.70 40.05 15.07
CA THR A 460 32.86 40.76 16.08
C THR A 460 33.38 42.12 16.69
N PRO A 461 32.81 42.74 17.77
CA PRO A 461 32.34 44.15 17.70
C PRO A 461 32.98 45.10 18.76
N PRO A 462 32.52 46.38 18.91
CA PRO A 462 31.50 46.66 19.95
C PRO A 462 30.56 47.86 19.68
N ALA A 463 29.61 48.08 20.61
CA ALA A 463 28.78 49.30 20.80
C ALA A 463 29.36 50.16 21.98
N PRO A 464 28.71 51.20 22.60
CA PRO A 464 27.33 51.69 22.46
C PRO A 464 27.08 53.23 22.67
N LEU A 465 25.79 53.60 22.83
CA LEU A 465 25.20 54.75 23.55
C LEU A 465 25.37 56.22 23.06
N ARG A 466 24.22 56.90 22.88
CA ARG A 466 23.95 58.25 23.44
C ARG A 466 22.44 58.51 23.60
N GLU A 467 22.02 59.18 24.68
CA GLU A 467 20.63 59.60 24.98
C GLU A 467 20.43 61.13 24.97
N GLY A 468 19.16 61.56 25.06
CA GLY A 468 18.70 62.92 25.45
C GLY A 468 17.42 63.34 24.72
N SER A 469 16.21 63.33 25.32
CA SER A 469 15.63 64.28 26.32
C SER A 469 14.95 65.51 25.66
N LEU A 470 13.88 66.16 26.16
CA LEU A 470 13.18 66.16 27.48
C LEU A 470 11.71 66.68 27.33
N SER A 471 10.98 66.93 28.43
CA SER A 471 9.55 67.35 28.53
C SER A 471 9.36 68.91 28.53
N THR A 472 8.20 69.59 28.67
CA THR A 472 6.97 69.44 29.53
C THR A 472 5.73 70.28 29.10
N ALA A 473 4.50 69.72 29.28
CA ALA A 473 3.18 70.38 29.54
C ALA A 473 2.66 71.49 28.56
N GLU A 474 1.54 72.25 28.69
CA GLU A 474 0.32 72.44 29.56
C GLU A 474 -0.79 73.08 28.64
N SER A 475 -2.11 73.23 28.91
CA SER A 475 -3.14 72.57 29.76
C SER A 475 -4.58 73.08 29.38
N SER A 476 -5.52 73.29 30.33
CA SER A 476 -6.95 73.74 30.22
C SER A 476 -7.96 72.77 29.52
N ILE A 477 -8.91 72.12 30.23
CA ILE A 477 -10.20 72.60 30.82
C ILE A 477 -11.30 72.73 29.74
N SER A 478 -12.47 72.06 29.80
CA SER A 478 -13.04 71.02 30.71
C SER A 478 -13.93 70.03 29.88
N ASP A 479 -14.94 69.23 30.31
CA ASP A 479 -15.79 69.15 31.52
C ASP A 479 -16.40 67.71 31.73
N GLY A 480 -17.52 67.56 32.46
CA GLY A 480 -18.16 66.28 32.83
C GLY A 480 -19.03 65.56 31.76
N SER A 481 -19.72 64.44 32.06
CA SER A 481 -19.98 63.83 33.37
C SER A 481 -20.42 62.34 33.30
N SER A 482 -20.28 61.64 34.44
CA SER A 482 -20.95 60.38 34.83
C SER A 482 -20.48 59.03 34.25
N THR A 483 -20.52 58.00 35.10
CA THR A 483 -20.14 56.59 34.87
C THR A 483 -21.21 55.64 35.43
N ILE A 484 -20.99 54.31 35.30
CA ILE A 484 -21.59 53.14 36.00
C ILE A 484 -22.50 52.22 35.12
N PRO A 485 -22.48 50.87 35.29
CA PRO A 485 -23.03 49.90 34.32
C PRO A 485 -24.06 48.89 34.91
N SER A 486 -24.32 47.82 34.15
CA SER A 486 -24.78 46.45 34.54
C SER A 486 -26.26 46.10 34.73
N SER A 487 -26.57 44.85 34.32
CA SER A 487 -27.56 43.86 34.80
C SER A 487 -29.09 44.12 34.79
N GLU A 488 -29.78 43.20 34.09
CA GLU A 488 -30.95 42.39 34.48
C GLU A 488 -32.34 42.98 34.85
N GLU A 489 -33.35 42.18 34.47
CA GLU A 489 -34.79 42.19 34.82
C GLU A 489 -35.61 43.48 34.56
N GLY A 490 -36.94 43.38 34.65
CA GLY A 490 -37.83 44.44 34.16
C GLY A 490 -39.25 44.42 34.74
N ALA A 491 -39.99 45.51 34.47
CA ALA A 491 -41.41 45.68 34.80
C ALA A 491 -42.08 46.65 33.80
N GLY A 492 -43.40 46.50 33.57
CA GLY A 492 -44.21 47.38 32.71
C GLY A 492 -44.50 48.75 33.33
N GLY A 493 -45.31 49.65 32.74
CA GLY A 493 -46.20 49.63 31.58
C GLY A 493 -46.85 51.05 31.48
N VAL A 494 -48.04 51.35 30.95
CA VAL A 494 -49.15 50.60 30.32
C VAL A 494 -49.92 51.59 29.41
N GLY A 495 -50.53 51.13 28.31
CA GLY A 495 -51.64 51.86 27.65
C GLY A 495 -51.83 51.58 26.16
N GLY A 496 -52.83 50.80 25.71
CA GLY A 496 -53.73 49.91 26.47
C GLY A 496 -54.98 49.45 25.68
N SER A 497 -55.61 48.36 26.15
CA SER A 497 -57.00 47.87 25.92
C SER A 497 -57.49 47.61 24.47
N ALA A 498 -58.29 46.58 24.17
CA ALA A 498 -58.72 45.31 24.81
C ALA A 498 -59.34 44.44 23.66
N SER A 499 -59.77 43.17 23.76
CA SER A 499 -60.03 42.17 24.82
C SER A 499 -59.78 40.76 24.23
N GLY A 500 -59.40 39.72 25.00
CA GLY A 500 -60.32 38.76 25.65
C GLY A 500 -60.74 37.61 24.70
N ASP A 501 -60.76 36.31 25.06
CA ASP A 501 -60.52 35.65 26.36
C ASP A 501 -59.97 34.21 26.16
N THR A 502 -59.96 33.38 27.22
CA THR A 502 -59.11 32.20 27.44
C THR A 502 -59.87 30.86 27.39
N ILE A 503 -59.21 29.74 27.04
CA ILE A 503 -59.36 28.39 27.68
C ILE A 503 -58.32 27.36 27.14
N GLN A 504 -58.24 26.19 27.78
CA GLN A 504 -57.15 25.20 27.73
C GLN A 504 -57.35 24.01 26.76
N ASP A 505 -56.22 23.32 26.54
CA ASP A 505 -56.02 21.85 26.57
C ASP A 505 -56.06 20.96 25.31
N THR A 506 -55.22 19.92 25.38
CA THR A 506 -55.15 18.64 24.63
C THR A 506 -55.58 18.55 23.15
N ASP A 507 -54.56 18.34 22.30
CA ASP A 507 -54.37 17.15 21.43
C ASP A 507 -55.33 16.84 20.23
N SER A 508 -54.80 16.01 19.33
CA SER A 508 -55.47 15.20 18.29
C SER A 508 -55.81 15.80 16.90
N MET A 509 -55.52 14.96 15.90
CA MET A 509 -56.14 14.78 14.56
C MET A 509 -56.25 15.93 13.55
N ILE A 510 -55.76 15.63 12.33
CA ILE A 510 -56.16 16.29 11.08
C ILE A 510 -57.16 15.38 10.34
N GLN A 511 -58.36 15.88 10.03
CA GLN A 511 -59.22 15.30 8.99
C GLN A 511 -59.91 16.38 8.13
N THR A 512 -59.70 16.22 6.82
CA THR A 512 -60.72 16.15 5.75
C THR A 512 -61.99 17.02 5.82
N ILE A 513 -62.15 17.84 4.78
CA ILE A 513 -63.44 18.30 4.20
C ILE A 513 -63.27 18.10 2.67
N THR A 514 -63.81 17.08 1.98
CA THR A 514 -65.22 16.75 1.61
C THR A 514 -65.86 17.77 0.63
N THR A 515 -66.67 17.44 -0.39
CA THR A 515 -67.15 16.17 -1.05
C THR A 515 -67.86 16.50 -2.40
N THR A 516 -68.35 15.47 -3.11
CA THR A 516 -69.42 15.42 -4.16
C THR A 516 -69.02 15.59 -5.64
N ASP A 517 -69.61 14.88 -6.64
CA ASP A 517 -70.56 13.75 -6.60
C ASP A 517 -70.53 12.80 -7.84
N SER A 518 -71.20 11.66 -7.69
CA SER A 518 -71.68 10.58 -8.61
C SER A 518 -72.07 11.02 -10.05
N ILE A 519 -72.06 10.22 -11.16
CA ILE A 519 -71.86 8.79 -11.53
C ILE A 519 -71.46 8.74 -13.07
N THR A 520 -71.37 7.68 -13.92
CA THR A 520 -71.99 6.31 -14.03
C THR A 520 -71.30 5.40 -15.08
N GLN A 521 -71.44 4.06 -14.96
CA GLN A 521 -71.50 2.99 -16.01
C GLN A 521 -70.38 2.76 -17.07
N THR A 522 -69.80 1.54 -16.98
CA THR A 522 -69.41 0.50 -17.98
C THR A 522 -69.16 0.83 -19.48
N PRO A 523 -68.06 0.33 -20.11
CA PRO A 523 -67.82 0.39 -21.56
C PRO A 523 -68.34 -0.86 -22.34
N THR A 524 -68.28 -0.83 -23.69
CA THR A 524 -67.83 -1.90 -24.65
C THR A 524 -68.44 -1.68 -26.06
N THR A 525 -67.81 -2.22 -27.12
CA THR A 525 -68.21 -2.24 -28.56
C THR A 525 -68.04 -0.91 -29.34
N THR A 526 -67.72 -0.88 -30.65
CA THR A 526 -67.66 -1.94 -31.69
C THR A 526 -66.46 -1.70 -32.63
N PRO A 527 -65.78 -2.74 -33.17
CA PRO A 527 -64.71 -2.61 -34.18
C PRO A 527 -65.19 -2.78 -35.64
N ASP A 528 -64.43 -2.20 -36.58
CA ASP A 528 -64.45 -2.41 -38.05
C ASP A 528 -63.14 -1.79 -38.62
N ALA A 529 -62.46 -2.27 -39.67
CA ALA A 529 -62.61 -3.49 -40.47
C ALA A 529 -61.36 -3.75 -41.36
N ILE A 530 -61.11 -5.02 -41.76
CA ILE A 530 -60.64 -5.47 -43.13
C ILE A 530 -59.26 -4.96 -43.63
N GLN A 531 -58.30 -5.75 -44.17
CA GLN A 531 -58.12 -7.17 -44.59
C GLN A 531 -56.58 -7.47 -44.50
N ASP A 532 -56.04 -8.60 -44.03
CA ASP A 532 -56.12 -10.02 -44.50
C ASP A 532 -55.05 -10.42 -45.56
N SER A 533 -54.11 -11.30 -45.18
CA SER A 533 -53.66 -12.45 -46.01
C SER A 533 -52.75 -13.41 -45.21
N ASP A 534 -53.42 -14.37 -44.58
CA ASP A 534 -53.00 -15.70 -44.09
C ASP A 534 -51.55 -16.24 -44.25
N SER A 535 -51.01 -16.81 -43.16
CA SER A 535 -50.03 -17.91 -43.17
C SER A 535 -50.00 -18.64 -41.82
N THR A 536 -50.57 -19.83 -41.73
CA THR A 536 -50.71 -20.61 -40.47
C THR A 536 -49.46 -21.41 -40.07
N THR A 537 -49.17 -21.56 -38.78
CA THR A 537 -48.41 -22.70 -38.23
C THR A 537 -48.96 -23.11 -36.85
N GLN A 538 -48.74 -24.37 -36.44
CA GLN A 538 -49.46 -25.02 -35.33
C GLN A 538 -48.87 -24.73 -33.94
N VAL A 539 -49.74 -24.59 -32.93
CA VAL A 539 -49.37 -24.68 -31.51
C VAL A 539 -49.63 -26.11 -31.00
N THR A 540 -48.57 -26.89 -30.79
CA THR A 540 -48.65 -28.20 -30.11
C THR A 540 -48.56 -28.04 -28.60
N THR A 541 -49.69 -28.22 -27.91
CA THR A 541 -49.74 -28.31 -26.43
C THR A 541 -49.42 -29.73 -25.95
N SER A 542 -48.25 -29.89 -25.34
CA SER A 542 -47.81 -31.14 -24.70
C SER A 542 -47.92 -31.05 -23.18
N THR A 543 -48.92 -31.68 -22.57
CA THR A 543 -49.06 -31.76 -21.11
C THR A 543 -48.17 -32.87 -20.54
N ILE A 544 -47.20 -32.50 -19.69
CA ILE A 544 -46.39 -33.46 -18.93
C ILE A 544 -47.01 -33.64 -17.55
N SER A 545 -47.25 -34.88 -17.15
CA SER A 545 -47.65 -35.24 -15.79
C SER A 545 -46.53 -36.01 -15.10
N THR A 546 -45.94 -35.43 -14.06
CA THR A 546 -44.94 -36.10 -13.21
C THR A 546 -45.61 -36.68 -11.97
N SER A 547 -45.34 -37.95 -11.68
CA SER A 547 -45.72 -38.59 -10.41
C SER A 547 -44.46 -39.01 -9.67
N SER A 548 -44.16 -38.34 -8.56
CA SER A 548 -43.06 -38.71 -7.65
C SER A 548 -43.62 -39.09 -6.27
N THR A 549 -43.36 -40.32 -5.85
CA THR A 549 -43.49 -40.73 -4.45
C THR A 549 -42.24 -40.30 -3.67
N PRO A 550 -42.37 -39.79 -2.44
CA PRO A 550 -41.23 -39.32 -1.67
C PRO A 550 -40.42 -40.48 -1.08
N ASP A 551 -39.27 -40.79 -1.68
CA ASP A 551 -38.09 -41.37 -0.98
C ASP A 551 -36.87 -41.46 -1.92
N THR A 552 -36.13 -40.36 -2.08
CA THR A 552 -34.66 -40.28 -2.25
C THR A 552 -34.25 -38.83 -2.58
N ILE A 553 -33.14 -38.35 -2.02
CA ILE A 553 -32.53 -37.08 -2.46
C ILE A 553 -31.57 -37.39 -3.61
N GLY A 554 -31.95 -36.98 -4.82
CA GLY A 554 -31.11 -37.06 -6.01
C GLY A 554 -31.50 -35.94 -6.99
N THR A 555 -30.50 -35.29 -7.59
CA THR A 555 -30.69 -34.15 -8.48
C THR A 555 -31.35 -34.60 -9.79
N ALA A 556 -32.54 -34.08 -10.10
CA ALA A 556 -33.27 -34.42 -11.32
C ALA A 556 -32.91 -33.46 -12.46
N THR A 557 -31.92 -33.82 -13.27
CA THR A 557 -31.58 -33.08 -14.50
C THR A 557 -32.60 -33.37 -15.59
N SER A 558 -33.17 -32.32 -16.21
CA SER A 558 -34.04 -32.42 -17.39
C SER A 558 -33.42 -31.65 -18.55
N THR A 559 -33.15 -32.33 -19.67
CA THR A 559 -32.56 -31.76 -20.88
C THR A 559 -33.63 -31.51 -21.94
N PHE A 560 -33.60 -30.35 -22.57
CA PHE A 560 -34.48 -29.98 -23.69
C PHE A 560 -33.66 -29.80 -24.96
N ASP A 561 -33.91 -30.62 -25.98
CA ASP A 561 -33.37 -30.41 -27.32
C ASP A 561 -34.29 -29.45 -28.10
N VAL A 562 -33.73 -28.34 -28.59
CA VAL A 562 -34.42 -27.40 -29.48
C VAL A 562 -33.68 -27.36 -30.82
N THR A 563 -34.18 -28.08 -31.82
CA THR A 563 -33.67 -27.98 -33.19
C THR A 563 -34.14 -26.66 -33.82
N PRO A 564 -33.22 -25.76 -34.24
CA PRO A 564 -33.63 -24.52 -34.88
C PRO A 564 -34.29 -24.80 -36.23
N VAL A 565 -35.42 -24.15 -36.49
CA VAL A 565 -36.09 -24.19 -37.80
C VAL A 565 -35.33 -23.26 -38.75
N SER A 566 -34.88 -23.78 -39.89
CA SER A 566 -34.19 -22.98 -40.90
C SER A 566 -35.17 -22.04 -41.62
N ALA A 567 -35.10 -20.76 -41.30
CA ALA A 567 -35.75 -19.68 -42.05
C ALA A 567 -34.69 -18.75 -42.64
N GLU A 568 -34.80 -18.42 -43.93
CA GLU A 568 -33.90 -17.48 -44.61
C GLU A 568 -34.23 -16.05 -44.17
N ALA A 569 -33.39 -15.45 -43.33
CA ALA A 569 -33.61 -14.11 -42.80
C ALA A 569 -33.04 -13.02 -43.72
N THR A 570 -33.91 -12.13 -44.22
CA THR A 570 -33.48 -10.90 -44.91
C THR A 570 -32.87 -9.91 -43.89
N PRO A 571 -31.76 -9.20 -44.17
CA PRO A 571 -31.18 -8.28 -43.20
C PRO A 571 -32.09 -7.09 -42.88
N GLY A 572 -32.55 -6.99 -41.63
CA GLY A 572 -33.23 -5.80 -41.09
C GLY A 572 -34.46 -6.04 -40.20
N GLU A 573 -34.97 -7.27 -40.10
CA GLU A 573 -36.23 -7.56 -39.39
C GLU A 573 -35.99 -8.38 -38.10
N GLN A 574 -36.45 -7.87 -36.96
CA GLN A 574 -36.34 -8.57 -35.67
C GLN A 574 -37.44 -9.62 -35.54
N THR A 575 -37.06 -10.87 -35.27
CA THR A 575 -38.00 -11.98 -35.05
C THR A 575 -38.09 -12.33 -33.56
N THR A 576 -39.21 -12.02 -32.91
CA THR A 576 -39.42 -12.32 -31.48
C THR A 576 -40.09 -13.68 -31.31
N THR A 577 -39.45 -14.59 -30.56
CA THR A 577 -40.04 -15.89 -30.16
C THR A 577 -40.32 -15.88 -28.67
N THR A 578 -41.59 -15.90 -28.26
CA THR A 578 -41.99 -16.04 -26.86
C THR A 578 -42.11 -17.50 -26.44
N LEU A 579 -41.78 -17.80 -25.17
CA LEU A 579 -41.85 -19.14 -24.61
C LEU A 579 -42.43 -19.07 -23.19
N ASP A 580 -43.71 -19.42 -23.04
CA ASP A 580 -44.41 -19.35 -21.75
C ASP A 580 -44.04 -20.56 -20.87
N VAL A 581 -43.30 -20.31 -19.78
CA VAL A 581 -42.85 -21.35 -18.84
C VAL A 581 -43.42 -21.09 -17.44
N ILE A 582 -44.35 -21.94 -16.99
CA ILE A 582 -44.95 -21.85 -15.65
C ILE A 582 -44.11 -22.68 -14.67
N ILE A 583 -43.49 -22.01 -13.70
CA ILE A 583 -42.57 -22.60 -12.70
C ILE A 583 -43.18 -22.48 -11.30
N THR A 584 -43.11 -23.55 -10.50
CA THR A 584 -43.73 -23.64 -9.16
C THR A 584 -42.72 -23.90 -8.03
N THR A 585 -41.43 -23.69 -8.27
CA THR A 585 -40.33 -23.87 -7.31
C THR A 585 -39.33 -22.71 -7.35
N SER A 586 -38.71 -22.38 -6.22
CA SER A 586 -38.01 -21.09 -5.99
C SER A 586 -36.52 -21.03 -6.38
N THR A 587 -36.01 -21.99 -7.16
CA THR A 587 -34.62 -21.96 -7.68
C THR A 587 -34.58 -22.53 -9.09
N LEU A 588 -33.81 -21.90 -9.98
CA LEU A 588 -33.55 -22.37 -11.33
C LEU A 588 -32.24 -21.74 -11.85
N GLU A 589 -31.30 -22.56 -12.30
CA GLU A 589 -30.11 -22.11 -13.04
C GLU A 589 -30.33 -22.40 -14.53
N ILE A 590 -30.07 -21.42 -15.39
CA ILE A 590 -30.15 -21.56 -16.86
C ILE A 590 -28.74 -21.37 -17.42
N THR A 591 -28.22 -22.41 -18.08
CA THR A 591 -26.95 -22.33 -18.81
C THR A 591 -27.25 -22.39 -20.31
N VAL A 592 -26.91 -21.33 -21.05
CA VAL A 592 -27.00 -21.28 -22.50
C VAL A 592 -25.59 -21.32 -23.07
N THR A 593 -25.30 -22.29 -23.92
CA THR A 593 -23.98 -22.46 -24.55
C THR A 593 -24.14 -22.37 -26.07
N SER A 594 -23.71 -21.24 -26.66
CA SER A 594 -23.50 -21.14 -28.12
C SER A 594 -22.02 -21.33 -28.43
N THR A 595 -21.70 -21.97 -29.55
CA THR A 595 -20.32 -22.26 -29.98
C THR A 595 -19.84 -21.44 -31.17
N GLU A 596 -20.71 -20.69 -31.86
CA GLU A 596 -20.33 -19.83 -32.99
C GLU A 596 -21.04 -18.46 -32.95
N GLN A 597 -20.35 -17.46 -33.52
CA GLN A 597 -20.62 -16.02 -33.68
C GLN A 597 -21.65 -15.29 -32.77
N ILE A 598 -21.20 -14.14 -32.26
CA ILE A 598 -21.98 -13.26 -31.37
C ILE A 598 -23.14 -12.60 -32.13
N VAL A 599 -24.37 -13.05 -31.82
CA VAL A 599 -25.60 -12.31 -32.09
C VAL A 599 -26.18 -11.86 -30.76
N THR A 600 -26.17 -10.55 -30.50
CA THR A 600 -26.64 -9.95 -29.24
C THR A 600 -28.17 -9.88 -29.21
N THR A 601 -28.81 -10.92 -28.67
CA THR A 601 -30.26 -10.98 -28.46
C THR A 601 -30.63 -10.52 -27.05
N THR A 602 -31.41 -9.45 -26.94
CA THR A 602 -31.96 -8.97 -25.66
C THR A 602 -33.19 -9.80 -25.24
N LEU A 603 -33.10 -10.51 -24.12
CA LEU A 603 -34.23 -11.22 -23.51
C LEU A 603 -34.94 -10.32 -22.49
N GLU A 604 -36.21 -9.99 -22.75
CA GLU A 604 -37.06 -9.22 -21.83
C GLU A 604 -37.94 -10.17 -21.01
N ILE A 605 -37.59 -10.39 -19.74
CA ILE A 605 -38.28 -11.35 -18.85
C ILE A 605 -39.47 -10.67 -18.18
N VAL A 606 -40.63 -10.74 -18.82
CA VAL A 606 -41.89 -10.15 -18.33
C VAL A 606 -42.56 -11.08 -17.31
N ILE A 607 -42.30 -10.88 -16.01
CA ILE A 607 -42.93 -11.65 -14.93
C ILE A 607 -44.33 -11.09 -14.62
N THR A 608 -45.37 -11.68 -15.22
CA THR A 608 -46.78 -11.35 -14.96
C THR A 608 -47.39 -12.18 -13.83
N THR A 609 -47.46 -11.61 -12.63
CA THR A 609 -48.17 -12.21 -11.49
C THR A 609 -49.69 -12.02 -11.60
N SER A 610 -50.37 -12.88 -12.37
CA SER A 610 -51.84 -12.82 -12.52
C SER A 610 -52.57 -13.28 -11.25
N THR A 611 -53.07 -12.32 -10.46
CA THR A 611 -53.96 -12.60 -9.32
C THR A 611 -55.37 -12.91 -9.81
N LEU A 612 -55.71 -14.20 -9.91
CA LEU A 612 -57.09 -14.65 -10.14
C LEU A 612 -57.84 -14.76 -8.81
N GLU A 613 -58.79 -13.87 -8.58
CA GLU A 613 -59.78 -14.03 -7.49
C GLU A 613 -60.82 -15.08 -7.89
N GLU A 614 -60.73 -16.29 -7.32
CA GLU A 614 -61.84 -17.25 -7.32
C GLU A 614 -62.32 -17.55 -5.90
N THR A 615 -63.58 -17.21 -5.61
CA THR A 615 -64.14 -17.22 -4.25
C THR A 615 -64.56 -18.63 -3.80
N VAL A 616 -63.60 -19.50 -3.50
CA VAL A 616 -63.87 -20.82 -2.91
C VAL A 616 -63.87 -20.72 -1.37
N THR A 617 -65.05 -20.80 -0.75
CA THR A 617 -65.22 -20.68 0.71
C THR A 617 -64.75 -21.96 1.45
N SER A 618 -63.43 -22.13 1.56
CA SER A 618 -62.80 -23.20 2.34
C SER A 618 -62.18 -22.63 3.62
N THR A 619 -62.78 -22.90 4.77
CA THR A 619 -62.27 -22.47 6.08
C THR A 619 -61.13 -23.38 6.56
N LEU A 620 -59.97 -23.28 5.91
CA LEU A 620 -58.71 -23.72 6.50
C LEU A 620 -58.25 -22.67 7.54
N PRO A 621 -57.65 -23.09 8.66
CA PRO A 621 -57.10 -22.14 9.62
C PRO A 621 -55.93 -21.41 8.99
N ILE A 622 -55.97 -20.07 9.01
CA ILE A 622 -54.81 -19.25 8.67
C ILE A 622 -53.74 -19.54 9.74
N VAL A 623 -52.69 -20.26 9.35
CA VAL A 623 -51.45 -20.27 10.12
C VAL A 623 -50.80 -18.93 9.83
N GLU A 624 -51.07 -17.94 10.69
CA GLU A 624 -50.30 -16.72 10.71
C GLU A 624 -48.84 -17.10 10.97
N THR A 625 -47.98 -16.92 9.96
CA THR A 625 -46.53 -16.93 10.18
C THR A 625 -46.25 -15.84 11.21
N PRO A 626 -45.74 -16.18 12.41
CA PRO A 626 -45.63 -15.19 13.48
C PRO A 626 -44.74 -14.05 13.01
N SER A 627 -45.19 -12.81 13.25
CA SER A 627 -44.39 -11.62 12.96
C SER A 627 -43.00 -11.78 13.58
N PRO A 628 -41.92 -11.47 12.84
CA PRO A 628 -40.57 -11.62 13.39
C PRO A 628 -40.45 -10.81 14.69
N PRO A 629 -39.82 -11.37 15.74
CA PRO A 629 -39.78 -10.76 17.06
C PRO A 629 -39.12 -9.38 17.03
N ALA A 630 -39.76 -8.39 17.63
CA ALA A 630 -39.38 -6.98 17.51
C ALA A 630 -38.00 -6.65 18.10
N VAL A 631 -37.56 -7.42 19.10
CA VAL A 631 -36.20 -7.42 19.64
C VAL A 631 -35.73 -8.87 19.77
N VAL A 632 -34.50 -9.16 19.38
CA VAL A 632 -33.89 -10.51 19.44
C VAL A 632 -32.57 -10.49 20.17
N ILE A 633 -32.17 -11.64 20.71
CA ILE A 633 -30.79 -11.92 21.13
C ILE A 633 -29.96 -12.07 19.84
N ASN A 634 -29.00 -11.16 19.63
CA ASN A 634 -28.23 -11.06 18.39
C ASN A 634 -26.87 -11.78 18.47
N GLU A 635 -26.14 -11.53 19.55
CA GLU A 635 -24.77 -12.01 19.72
C GLU A 635 -24.49 -12.35 21.19
N ILE A 636 -23.74 -13.44 21.42
CA ILE A 636 -23.46 -13.99 22.74
C ILE A 636 -21.97 -14.32 22.85
N ALA A 637 -21.21 -13.51 23.58
CA ALA A 637 -19.82 -13.81 23.94
C ALA A 637 -19.77 -14.65 25.23
N TRP A 638 -20.30 -15.87 25.15
CA TRP A 638 -20.44 -16.78 26.30
C TRP A 638 -19.09 -17.21 26.89
N ALA A 639 -18.03 -17.31 26.07
CA ALA A 639 -16.67 -17.58 26.53
C ALA A 639 -15.98 -16.34 27.15
N GLY A 640 -16.60 -15.18 27.02
CA GLY A 640 -15.99 -13.87 27.24
C GLY A 640 -15.04 -13.45 26.11
N THR A 641 -14.04 -12.62 26.44
CA THR A 641 -13.08 -12.05 25.46
C THR A 641 -11.67 -12.64 25.60
N ALA A 642 -10.84 -12.48 24.56
CA ALA A 642 -9.48 -13.02 24.46
C ALA A 642 -8.48 -12.66 25.59
N SER A 643 -8.78 -11.67 26.44
CA SER A 643 -8.00 -11.37 27.66
C SER A 643 -8.24 -12.36 28.82
N LYS A 644 -9.09 -13.38 28.63
CA LYS A 644 -9.35 -14.53 29.53
C LYS A 644 -9.84 -14.21 30.95
N LYS A 645 -10.41 -13.03 31.19
CA LYS A 645 -11.02 -12.67 32.48
C LYS A 645 -12.41 -13.33 32.61
N SER A 646 -12.66 -13.99 33.74
CA SER A 646 -13.88 -14.76 34.00
C SER A 646 -15.14 -13.93 34.29
N ASP A 647 -15.06 -12.61 34.10
CA ASP A 647 -16.17 -11.65 34.15
C ASP A 647 -16.37 -10.88 32.83
N ASN A 648 -15.57 -11.15 31.78
CA ASN A 648 -15.65 -10.47 30.48
C ASN A 648 -16.72 -11.05 29.53
N GLU A 649 -17.85 -11.52 30.06
CA GLU A 649 -18.98 -11.98 29.24
C GLU A 649 -19.84 -10.79 28.80
N TRP A 650 -20.37 -10.86 27.57
CA TRP A 650 -21.36 -9.93 27.08
C TRP A 650 -22.43 -10.62 26.21
N VAL A 651 -23.59 -9.97 26.14
CA VAL A 651 -24.75 -10.38 25.32
C VAL A 651 -25.24 -9.12 24.61
N GLU A 652 -25.73 -9.26 23.39
CA GLU A 652 -26.30 -8.16 22.63
C GLU A 652 -27.71 -8.47 22.16
N LEU A 653 -28.56 -7.44 22.17
CA LEU A 653 -29.88 -7.47 21.55
C LEU A 653 -29.89 -6.60 20.27
N TYR A 654 -30.68 -7.00 19.28
CA TYR A 654 -30.94 -6.21 18.06
C TYR A 654 -32.44 -5.91 17.91
N SER A 655 -32.77 -4.72 17.42
CA SER A 655 -34.16 -4.29 17.15
C SER A 655 -34.53 -4.49 15.68
N ASN A 656 -35.42 -5.45 15.41
CA ASN A 656 -36.08 -5.61 14.10
C ASN A 656 -37.15 -4.54 13.85
N ALA A 657 -37.51 -3.72 14.86
CA ALA A 657 -38.59 -2.77 14.77
C ALA A 657 -38.23 -1.50 13.99
N THR A 658 -39.23 -0.92 13.34
CA THR A 658 -39.15 0.38 12.64
C THR A 658 -39.27 1.59 13.58
N SER A 659 -39.46 1.36 14.88
CA SER A 659 -39.54 2.38 15.93
C SER A 659 -38.70 1.99 17.14
N THR A 660 -38.32 2.99 17.94
CA THR A 660 -37.62 2.80 19.23
C THR A 660 -38.51 2.04 20.22
N ILE A 661 -37.92 1.08 20.93
CA ILE A 661 -38.58 0.24 21.95
C ILE A 661 -38.05 0.60 23.34
N ASP A 662 -38.96 0.77 24.30
CA ASP A 662 -38.65 0.90 25.72
C ASP A 662 -38.48 -0.49 26.36
N LEU A 663 -37.34 -0.70 27.01
CA LEU A 663 -36.95 -1.94 27.69
C LEU A 663 -37.30 -1.90 29.20
N ALA A 664 -38.04 -0.89 29.66
CA ALA A 664 -38.54 -0.82 31.03
C ALA A 664 -39.31 -2.09 31.44
N GLY A 665 -38.81 -2.77 32.47
CA GLY A 665 -39.39 -4.01 32.99
C GLY A 665 -39.05 -5.28 32.21
N TRP A 666 -38.39 -5.18 31.05
CA TRP A 666 -37.91 -6.34 30.30
C TRP A 666 -36.73 -7.02 31.03
N LYS A 667 -36.51 -8.29 30.73
CA LYS A 667 -35.42 -9.10 31.31
C LYS A 667 -34.99 -10.23 30.38
N ILE A 668 -33.75 -10.70 30.53
CA ILE A 668 -33.32 -12.01 30.04
C ILE A 668 -33.35 -12.98 31.22
N LEU A 669 -34.08 -14.09 31.08
CA LEU A 669 -34.00 -15.23 32.00
C LEU A 669 -32.90 -16.17 31.52
N VAL A 670 -32.02 -16.58 32.43
CA VAL A 670 -30.93 -17.53 32.17
C VAL A 670 -31.20 -18.80 32.99
N ASP A 671 -31.32 -19.93 32.29
CA ASP A 671 -31.66 -21.27 32.81
C ASP A 671 -32.95 -21.28 33.64
N ASP A 672 -33.88 -20.40 33.32
CA ASP A 672 -35.18 -20.20 34.00
C ASP A 672 -35.12 -19.80 35.49
N ILE A 673 -33.92 -19.61 36.05
CA ILE A 673 -33.70 -19.33 37.49
C ILE A 673 -32.89 -18.06 37.79
N ARG A 674 -32.22 -17.45 36.81
CA ARG A 674 -31.38 -16.24 36.99
C ARG A 674 -31.91 -15.11 36.10
N GLU A 675 -32.01 -13.88 36.63
CA GLU A 675 -32.53 -12.72 35.88
C GLU A 675 -31.45 -11.69 35.56
N ILE A 676 -31.39 -11.25 34.31
CA ILE A 676 -30.71 -10.03 33.86
C ILE A 676 -31.79 -9.01 33.53
N LYS A 677 -31.87 -7.89 34.27
CA LYS A 677 -32.90 -6.86 34.06
C LYS A 677 -32.42 -5.82 33.07
N LEU A 678 -33.28 -5.41 32.13
CA LEU A 678 -32.99 -4.39 31.12
C LEU A 678 -33.49 -3.00 31.58
N SER A 679 -33.01 -1.94 30.93
CA SER A 679 -33.49 -0.56 31.17
C SER A 679 -33.13 0.38 30.02
N GLY A 680 -33.81 1.53 29.92
CA GLY A 680 -33.60 2.45 28.81
C GLY A 680 -34.25 1.94 27.52
N VAL A 681 -33.71 2.35 26.37
CA VAL A 681 -34.34 2.12 25.06
C VAL A 681 -33.38 1.49 24.06
N ILE A 682 -33.92 0.75 23.09
CA ILE A 682 -33.22 0.31 21.87
C ILE A 682 -33.88 0.99 20.67
N ALA A 683 -33.08 1.68 19.85
CA ALA A 683 -33.60 2.39 18.68
C ALA A 683 -33.97 1.42 17.55
N ALA A 684 -34.77 1.89 16.58
CA ALA A 684 -35.09 1.13 15.37
C ALA A 684 -33.81 0.67 14.64
N GLY A 685 -33.73 -0.60 14.25
CA GLY A 685 -32.57 -1.15 13.52
C GLY A 685 -31.22 -1.05 14.24
N ASN A 686 -31.21 -0.84 15.56
CA ASN A 686 -29.99 -0.65 16.36
C ASN A 686 -29.74 -1.83 17.33
N TYR A 687 -28.53 -1.82 17.90
CA TYR A 687 -28.03 -2.80 18.85
C TYR A 687 -28.07 -2.29 20.29
N TYR A 688 -28.12 -3.19 21.27
CA TYR A 688 -28.09 -2.88 22.71
C TYR A 688 -27.16 -3.87 23.42
N LEU A 689 -26.03 -3.38 23.91
CA LEU A 689 -24.92 -4.16 24.46
C LEU A 689 -25.04 -4.30 25.98
N LEU A 690 -25.03 -5.54 26.46
CA LEU A 690 -25.03 -5.90 27.88
C LEU A 690 -23.69 -6.47 28.31
N GLU A 691 -23.04 -5.83 29.28
CA GLU A 691 -21.78 -6.33 29.85
C GLU A 691 -21.94 -6.85 31.28
N ARG A 692 -21.19 -7.91 31.60
CA ARG A 692 -21.17 -8.48 32.96
C ARG A 692 -20.18 -7.70 33.86
N THR A 693 -20.59 -7.52 35.12
CA THR A 693 -19.92 -6.80 36.25
C THR A 693 -19.58 -5.32 36.07
N LYS A 694 -19.25 -4.86 34.87
CA LYS A 694 -18.59 -3.58 34.58
C LYS A 694 -18.84 -3.16 33.13
N ASP A 695 -18.86 -1.85 32.87
CA ASP A 695 -18.74 -1.25 31.53
C ASP A 695 -17.24 -1.10 31.19
N LYS A 696 -16.62 -2.21 30.77
CA LYS A 696 -15.20 -2.32 30.35
C LYS A 696 -14.87 -3.52 29.46
N THR A 697 -15.72 -4.54 29.38
CA THR A 697 -15.45 -5.80 28.68
C THR A 697 -15.08 -5.56 27.22
N VAL A 698 -15.83 -4.65 26.58
CA VAL A 698 -15.56 -3.97 25.31
C VAL A 698 -15.10 -2.53 25.66
N ALA A 699 -13.84 -2.41 26.09
CA ALA A 699 -13.30 -1.29 26.88
C ALA A 699 -13.36 0.13 26.26
N ASP A 700 -13.77 0.25 25.00
CA ASP A 700 -13.96 1.51 24.27
C ASP A 700 -15.30 1.59 23.49
N ILE A 701 -16.27 0.71 23.81
CA ILE A 701 -17.68 0.86 23.42
C ILE A 701 -18.54 0.77 24.68
N THR A 702 -19.15 1.89 25.08
CA THR A 702 -19.99 1.92 26.29
C THR A 702 -21.18 0.97 26.18
N ALA A 703 -21.31 0.09 27.17
CA ALA A 703 -22.46 -0.80 27.35
C ALA A 703 -23.74 -0.02 27.65
N ASP A 704 -24.87 -0.45 27.08
CA ASP A 704 -26.17 0.14 27.36
C ASP A 704 -26.76 -0.37 28.69
N ASN A 705 -26.26 -1.51 29.18
CA ASN A 705 -26.60 -2.07 30.47
C ASN A 705 -25.45 -2.86 31.10
N ILE A 706 -25.32 -2.79 32.43
CA ILE A 706 -24.36 -3.59 33.20
C ILE A 706 -25.13 -4.58 34.08
N PHE A 707 -24.86 -5.88 33.93
CA PHE A 707 -25.53 -6.93 34.69
C PHE A 707 -24.59 -7.70 35.62
N THR A 708 -25.16 -8.33 36.65
CA THR A 708 -24.41 -9.24 37.55
C THR A 708 -25.04 -10.62 37.50
N LEU A 709 -24.35 -11.56 36.85
CA LEU A 709 -24.73 -12.97 36.81
C LEU A 709 -23.75 -13.81 37.66
N THR A 710 -24.25 -14.37 38.76
CA THR A 710 -23.49 -15.30 39.61
C THR A 710 -23.20 -16.58 38.83
N GLY A 711 -21.93 -17.00 38.82
CA GLY A 711 -21.44 -18.13 38.03
C GLY A 711 -21.16 -17.82 36.56
N GLY A 712 -21.68 -16.71 36.02
CA GLY A 712 -21.57 -16.37 34.59
C GLY A 712 -22.48 -17.20 33.68
N LEU A 713 -22.29 -17.01 32.38
CA LEU A 713 -22.80 -17.94 31.38
C LEU A 713 -22.02 -19.26 31.48
N ASN A 714 -22.71 -20.38 31.28
CA ASN A 714 -22.09 -21.69 31.38
C ASN A 714 -21.41 -22.03 30.05
N ASN A 715 -20.10 -22.28 30.03
CA ASN A 715 -19.36 -22.67 28.82
C ASN A 715 -19.89 -23.96 28.16
N ASN A 716 -20.61 -24.81 28.91
CA ASN A 716 -21.23 -26.02 28.37
C ASN A 716 -22.63 -25.79 27.78
N GLY A 717 -23.08 -24.53 27.64
CA GLY A 717 -24.42 -24.17 27.18
C GLY A 717 -25.32 -23.61 28.29
N ALA A 718 -26.27 -22.75 27.90
CA ALA A 718 -27.29 -22.16 28.76
C ALA A 718 -28.59 -21.87 27.96
N ARG A 719 -29.72 -21.76 28.64
CA ARG A 719 -31.00 -21.35 28.04
C ARG A 719 -31.27 -19.87 28.31
N LEU A 720 -31.38 -19.04 27.27
CA LEU A 720 -31.68 -17.61 27.39
C LEU A 720 -33.10 -17.32 26.85
N ARG A 721 -33.94 -16.66 27.63
CA ARG A 721 -35.27 -16.17 27.20
C ARG A 721 -35.37 -14.66 27.40
N LEU A 722 -35.55 -13.91 26.32
CA LEU A 722 -35.87 -12.48 26.36
C LEU A 722 -37.36 -12.33 26.67
N VAL A 723 -37.68 -11.62 27.75
CA VAL A 723 -39.05 -11.45 28.28
C VAL A 723 -39.39 -9.96 28.35
N ASN A 724 -40.55 -9.58 27.84
CA ASN A 724 -41.01 -8.18 27.84
C ASN A 724 -41.55 -7.73 29.22
N GLY A 725 -41.90 -6.44 29.33
CA GLY A 725 -42.49 -5.87 30.55
C GLY A 725 -43.89 -6.40 30.92
N ALA A 726 -44.60 -7.10 30.02
CA ALA A 726 -45.88 -7.76 30.30
C ALA A 726 -45.71 -9.21 30.80
N GLY A 727 -44.56 -9.84 30.53
CA GLY A 727 -44.23 -11.22 30.91
C GLY A 727 -44.15 -12.22 29.75
N ASP A 728 -44.37 -11.78 28.51
CA ASP A 728 -44.31 -12.63 27.32
C ASP A 728 -42.85 -12.89 26.91
N VAL A 729 -42.55 -14.11 26.44
CA VAL A 729 -41.26 -14.42 25.80
C VAL A 729 -41.27 -13.84 24.39
N VAL A 730 -40.33 -12.94 24.11
CA VAL A 730 -40.15 -12.29 22.80
C VAL A 730 -39.21 -13.10 21.90
N ASP A 731 -38.12 -13.62 22.47
CA ASP A 731 -37.12 -14.42 21.75
C ASP A 731 -36.47 -15.43 22.72
N GLU A 732 -36.01 -16.56 22.18
CA GLU A 732 -35.44 -17.67 22.97
C GLU A 732 -34.25 -18.31 22.24
N VAL A 733 -33.22 -18.64 23.02
CA VAL A 733 -32.03 -19.38 22.59
C VAL A 733 -31.76 -20.47 23.63
N ASP A 734 -32.28 -21.67 23.38
CA ASP A 734 -32.09 -22.86 24.22
C ASP A 734 -30.86 -23.66 23.81
N SER A 735 -29.70 -23.06 24.04
CA SER A 735 -28.39 -23.74 23.94
C SER A 735 -28.05 -24.54 25.21
N SER A 736 -29.03 -25.04 25.98
CA SER A 736 -28.76 -25.77 27.24
C SER A 736 -28.04 -27.12 27.04
N GLY A 737 -28.13 -27.70 25.85
CA GLY A 737 -27.35 -28.89 25.45
C GLY A 737 -25.92 -28.58 24.94
N GLY A 738 -25.56 -27.30 24.83
CA GLY A 738 -24.33 -26.81 24.21
C GLY A 738 -24.60 -25.57 23.35
N TRP A 739 -23.66 -24.61 23.35
CA TRP A 739 -23.73 -23.44 22.47
C TRP A 739 -23.70 -23.86 21.00
N PHE A 740 -24.63 -23.34 20.20
CA PHE A 740 -24.73 -23.68 18.78
C PHE A 740 -23.53 -23.17 17.98
N ALA A 741 -22.88 -22.10 18.44
CA ALA A 741 -21.66 -21.57 17.86
C ALA A 741 -20.81 -20.78 18.88
N GLY A 742 -19.80 -20.06 18.39
CA GLY A 742 -18.75 -19.44 19.19
C GLY A 742 -17.65 -20.43 19.59
N ASP A 743 -16.58 -19.95 20.23
CA ASP A 743 -15.53 -20.80 20.82
C ASP A 743 -14.80 -20.11 21.98
N ASN A 744 -14.07 -20.89 22.78
CA ASN A 744 -13.24 -20.41 23.90
C ASN A 744 -11.72 -20.53 23.68
N ILE A 745 -11.29 -20.74 22.44
CA ILE A 745 -9.90 -20.87 22.00
C ILE A 745 -9.39 -19.51 21.48
N LYS A 746 -10.10 -18.95 20.49
CA LYS A 746 -9.96 -17.57 20.02
C LYS A 746 -10.91 -16.62 20.74
N TYR A 747 -11.89 -17.12 21.48
CA TYR A 747 -12.96 -16.32 22.11
C TYR A 747 -13.85 -15.66 21.05
N ARG A 748 -14.28 -16.46 20.06
CA ARG A 748 -15.30 -16.06 19.09
C ARG A 748 -16.66 -16.08 19.75
N SER A 749 -17.40 -14.99 19.60
CA SER A 749 -18.82 -14.92 19.97
C SER A 749 -19.68 -15.84 19.09
N MET A 750 -20.88 -16.13 19.59
CA MET A 750 -21.97 -16.78 18.86
C MET A 750 -22.90 -15.70 18.29
N SER A 751 -22.93 -15.55 16.97
CA SER A 751 -23.68 -14.51 16.24
C SER A 751 -24.83 -15.11 15.44
N ARG A 752 -25.97 -14.41 15.37
CA ARG A 752 -27.18 -14.84 14.64
C ARG A 752 -27.07 -14.50 13.14
N LYS A 753 -27.49 -15.41 12.26
CA LYS A 753 -27.47 -15.22 10.80
C LYS A 753 -28.64 -14.36 10.32
N ASN A 754 -29.83 -14.62 10.84
CA ASN A 754 -31.05 -13.92 10.46
C ASN A 754 -31.86 -13.55 11.72
N ALA A 755 -32.00 -12.25 11.94
CA ALA A 755 -32.75 -11.67 13.05
C ALA A 755 -34.27 -11.92 12.96
N ALA A 756 -34.81 -12.25 11.79
CA ALA A 756 -36.21 -12.65 11.61
C ALA A 756 -36.46 -14.15 11.83
N ALA A 757 -35.40 -14.98 11.80
CA ALA A 757 -35.49 -16.42 12.06
C ALA A 757 -35.32 -16.75 13.55
N SER A 758 -35.74 -17.96 13.94
CA SER A 758 -35.77 -18.42 15.34
C SER A 758 -34.39 -18.41 16.01
N GLY A 759 -34.33 -18.04 17.30
CA GLY A 759 -33.12 -18.18 18.10
C GLY A 759 -32.85 -19.63 18.54
N ASN A 760 -33.87 -20.48 18.52
CA ASN A 760 -33.80 -21.92 18.80
C ASN A 760 -33.40 -22.78 17.59
N ASP A 761 -33.15 -22.18 16.43
CA ASP A 761 -32.63 -22.87 15.24
C ASP A 761 -31.09 -22.85 15.26
N PRO A 762 -30.38 -23.98 15.43
CA PRO A 762 -28.92 -24.01 15.44
C PRO A 762 -28.30 -23.55 14.12
N ASP A 763 -28.97 -23.82 12.99
CA ASP A 763 -28.52 -23.39 11.67
C ASP A 763 -28.69 -21.88 11.46
N ASN A 764 -29.39 -21.17 12.35
CA ASN A 764 -29.43 -19.71 12.39
C ASN A 764 -28.24 -19.08 13.15
N TRP A 765 -27.24 -19.84 13.59
CA TRP A 765 -26.08 -19.31 14.33
C TRP A 765 -24.72 -19.63 13.67
N PHE A 766 -23.72 -18.80 13.95
CA PHE A 766 -22.34 -19.00 13.53
C PHE A 766 -21.36 -18.36 14.52
N SER A 767 -20.12 -18.86 14.58
CA SER A 767 -19.05 -18.22 15.35
C SER A 767 -18.61 -16.96 14.61
N SER A 768 -18.50 -15.80 15.26
CA SER A 768 -18.07 -14.59 14.56
C SER A 768 -16.70 -14.79 13.91
N GLN A 769 -16.62 -14.53 12.60
CA GLN A 769 -15.56 -15.08 11.73
C GLN A 769 -14.36 -14.14 11.59
N GLY A 770 -14.51 -12.85 11.88
CA GLY A 770 -13.45 -11.85 11.81
C GLY A 770 -13.18 -11.12 13.12
N ILE A 771 -12.40 -10.04 13.04
CA ILE A 771 -12.11 -9.14 14.16
C ILE A 771 -12.92 -7.86 14.01
N SER A 772 -13.52 -7.40 15.12
CA SER A 772 -14.31 -6.18 15.16
C SER A 772 -13.50 -4.94 14.74
N ALA A 773 -14.14 -4.04 14.02
CA ALA A 773 -13.62 -2.71 13.68
C ALA A 773 -13.31 -1.84 14.91
N LYS A 774 -14.13 -1.98 15.95
CA LYS A 774 -14.13 -1.20 17.19
C LYS A 774 -14.42 -2.14 18.37
N GLY A 775 -13.95 -1.80 19.56
CA GLY A 775 -14.06 -2.67 20.73
C GLY A 775 -12.75 -3.39 21.05
N LYS A 776 -12.14 -3.03 22.18
CA LYS A 776 -10.94 -3.66 22.76
C LYS A 776 -11.34 -4.52 23.97
N ALA A 777 -10.74 -5.69 24.13
CA ALA A 777 -11.00 -6.53 25.31
C ALA A 777 -10.47 -5.85 26.61
N ASP A 778 -11.18 -5.95 27.75
CA ASP A 778 -10.68 -5.47 29.05
C ASP A 778 -9.32 -6.14 29.37
N GLY A 779 -8.22 -5.38 29.29
CA GLY A 779 -6.85 -5.86 29.50
C GLY A 779 -6.01 -5.98 28.23
N GLY A 780 -6.56 -5.65 27.06
CA GLY A 780 -5.87 -5.73 25.76
C GLY A 780 -6.23 -6.99 24.97
N GLY A 781 -5.91 -6.96 23.67
CA GLY A 781 -6.33 -7.98 22.71
C GLY A 781 -7.55 -7.58 21.88
N VAL A 782 -7.77 -8.35 20.82
CA VAL A 782 -8.84 -8.16 19.83
C VAL A 782 -10.14 -8.82 20.27
N ILE A 783 -11.26 -8.36 19.72
CA ILE A 783 -12.58 -9.00 19.87
C ILE A 783 -12.91 -9.70 18.55
N TYR A 784 -13.17 -11.01 18.64
CA TYR A 784 -13.73 -11.81 17.54
C TYR A 784 -15.26 -11.84 17.71
N GLY A 785 -15.89 -10.76 17.26
CA GLY A 785 -17.30 -10.44 17.51
C GLY A 785 -17.64 -9.10 16.87
N SER A 786 -18.89 -8.67 17.00
CA SER A 786 -19.46 -7.50 16.32
C SER A 786 -20.20 -6.52 17.26
N PRO A 787 -19.68 -6.21 18.48
CA PRO A 787 -20.42 -5.41 19.46
C PRO A 787 -20.81 -4.02 18.92
N LYS A 788 -22.11 -3.79 18.80
CA LYS A 788 -22.82 -2.67 18.18
C LYS A 788 -22.68 -2.52 16.66
N PHE A 789 -22.40 -3.61 15.95
CA PHE A 789 -22.28 -3.67 14.48
C PHE A 789 -22.98 -4.90 13.91
N SER A 790 -23.08 -4.93 12.57
CA SER A 790 -23.58 -6.10 11.85
C SER A 790 -22.70 -7.32 12.11
N ASN A 791 -23.34 -8.47 12.33
CA ASN A 791 -22.67 -9.78 12.43
C ASN A 791 -21.90 -10.15 11.13
N TYR A 792 -22.27 -9.52 10.02
CA TYR A 792 -21.60 -9.62 8.72
C TYR A 792 -20.82 -8.34 8.39
N GLY A 793 -19.62 -8.50 7.85
CA GLY A 793 -18.79 -7.39 7.37
C GLY A 793 -18.15 -6.55 8.48
N TYR A 794 -17.55 -5.45 8.05
CA TYR A 794 -16.74 -4.52 8.87
C TYR A 794 -15.55 -5.19 9.59
N TRP A 795 -15.03 -6.30 9.04
CA TRP A 795 -13.90 -7.00 9.64
C TRP A 795 -12.56 -6.29 9.41
N LEU A 796 -11.75 -6.22 10.45
CA LEU A 796 -10.47 -5.51 10.44
C LEU A 796 -9.34 -6.35 9.82
N LEU A 797 -8.78 -5.91 8.68
CA LEU A 797 -7.64 -6.54 8.00
C LEU A 797 -6.29 -6.15 8.62
N LYS A 798 -6.23 -6.14 9.95
CA LYS A 798 -4.98 -6.05 10.71
C LYS A 798 -4.24 -7.39 10.57
N SER A 799 -2.96 -7.36 10.16
CA SER A 799 -2.05 -8.53 10.05
C SER A 799 -2.75 -9.84 9.64
N PRO A 800 -3.43 -9.87 8.46
CA PRO A 800 -4.53 -10.81 8.21
C PRO A 800 -4.10 -12.28 8.28
N MET A 801 -2.90 -12.63 7.79
CA MET A 801 -2.41 -14.02 7.83
C MET A 801 -2.22 -14.57 9.25
N PHE A 802 -2.02 -13.71 10.26
CA PHE A 802 -1.91 -14.12 11.66
C PHE A 802 -3.28 -14.31 12.31
N TYR A 803 -4.14 -13.29 12.25
CA TYR A 803 -5.41 -13.31 12.96
C TYR A 803 -6.46 -14.22 12.32
N TYR A 804 -6.45 -14.33 10.99
CA TYR A 804 -7.33 -15.19 10.19
C TYR A 804 -6.64 -16.51 9.79
N SER A 805 -5.62 -16.93 10.56
CA SER A 805 -4.83 -18.16 10.39
C SER A 805 -5.65 -19.45 10.31
N ASP A 806 -6.81 -19.49 10.95
CA ASP A 806 -7.80 -20.59 10.93
C ASP A 806 -8.82 -20.48 9.78
N ARG A 807 -8.65 -19.47 8.92
CA ARG A 807 -9.43 -19.20 7.70
C ARG A 807 -8.57 -19.34 6.44
N LEU A 808 -7.28 -19.63 6.60
CA LEU A 808 -6.36 -19.93 5.49
C LEU A 808 -6.66 -21.32 4.92
N SER A 809 -6.58 -21.45 3.60
CA SER A 809 -6.48 -22.76 2.95
C SER A 809 -5.16 -23.47 3.32
N VAL A 810 -5.08 -24.77 3.02
CA VAL A 810 -3.82 -25.53 3.05
C VAL A 810 -2.69 -24.84 2.26
N ASP A 811 -3.05 -24.18 1.15
CA ASP A 811 -2.14 -23.42 0.27
C ASP A 811 -1.95 -21.96 0.71
N LYS A 812 -2.31 -21.62 1.95
CA LYS A 812 -2.15 -20.28 2.57
C LYS A 812 -2.90 -19.15 1.85
N VAL A 813 -4.04 -19.45 1.26
CA VAL A 813 -4.97 -18.46 0.69
C VAL A 813 -5.95 -18.01 1.75
N LEU A 814 -6.04 -16.71 2.02
CA LEU A 814 -7.19 -16.09 2.68
C LEU A 814 -8.14 -15.55 1.61
N THR A 815 -9.40 -15.98 1.61
CA THR A 815 -10.42 -15.43 0.72
C THR A 815 -11.30 -14.41 1.45
N LEU A 816 -11.39 -13.20 0.90
CA LEU A 816 -12.36 -12.18 1.27
C LEU A 816 -13.61 -12.37 0.42
N THR A 817 -14.77 -12.50 1.08
CA THR A 817 -16.01 -13.01 0.49
C THR A 817 -17.11 -11.96 0.46
N LYS A 818 -17.96 -11.93 -0.58
CA LYS A 818 -19.05 -10.93 -0.69
C LYS A 818 -20.01 -10.94 0.52
N ALA A 819 -20.32 -12.12 1.06
CA ALA A 819 -21.18 -12.29 2.23
C ALA A 819 -20.63 -11.69 3.54
N ASN A 820 -19.34 -11.31 3.56
CA ASN A 820 -18.68 -10.68 4.70
C ASN A 820 -18.00 -9.35 4.29
N SER A 821 -18.50 -8.74 3.23
CA SER A 821 -18.21 -7.36 2.80
C SER A 821 -18.99 -6.37 3.69
N PRO A 822 -18.46 -5.16 3.98
CA PRO A 822 -17.15 -4.65 3.59
C PRO A 822 -16.03 -5.11 4.52
N TYR A 823 -14.77 -4.96 4.08
CA TYR A 823 -13.57 -5.19 4.89
C TYR A 823 -12.82 -3.89 5.16
N LEU A 824 -12.13 -3.79 6.29
CA LEU A 824 -11.47 -2.57 6.74
C LEU A 824 -9.95 -2.69 6.64
N VAL A 825 -9.34 -1.90 5.75
CA VAL A 825 -7.90 -1.82 5.51
C VAL A 825 -7.25 -0.92 6.56
N MET A 826 -6.09 -1.33 7.07
CA MET A 826 -5.27 -0.58 8.03
C MET A 826 -3.94 -0.14 7.42
N SER A 827 -3.02 0.35 8.26
CA SER A 827 -1.68 0.80 7.88
C SER A 827 -0.61 0.09 8.71
N PRO A 828 0.21 -0.81 8.11
CA PRO A 828 -0.02 -1.52 6.86
C PRO A 828 -0.98 -2.72 7.03
N THR A 829 -1.68 -3.09 5.96
CA THR A 829 -2.27 -4.43 5.79
C THR A 829 -1.31 -5.28 4.95
N GLU A 830 -0.57 -6.17 5.61
CA GLU A 830 0.51 -6.96 4.97
C GLU A 830 0.02 -8.28 4.37
N ILE A 831 0.54 -8.60 3.18
CA ILE A 831 0.42 -9.91 2.50
C ILE A 831 1.85 -10.44 2.29
N PRO A 832 2.38 -11.28 3.21
CA PRO A 832 3.77 -11.73 3.15
C PRO A 832 4.05 -12.74 2.03
N ALA A 833 5.32 -12.90 1.67
CA ALA A 833 5.77 -13.87 0.69
C ALA A 833 5.33 -15.30 1.03
N GLY A 834 4.82 -16.03 0.02
CA GLY A 834 4.27 -17.37 0.19
C GLY A 834 2.89 -17.43 0.85
N TYR A 835 2.14 -16.33 0.86
CA TYR A 835 0.71 -16.25 1.18
C TYR A 835 -0.04 -15.57 0.03
N THR A 836 -1.37 -15.76 0.00
CA THR A 836 -2.25 -15.13 -0.99
C THR A 836 -3.46 -14.51 -0.30
N LEU A 837 -3.77 -13.25 -0.62
CA LEU A 837 -5.09 -12.66 -0.35
C LEU A 837 -5.91 -12.73 -1.65
N ARG A 838 -6.97 -13.53 -1.65
CA ARG A 838 -7.97 -13.57 -2.72
C ARG A 838 -9.16 -12.72 -2.33
N ILE A 839 -9.74 -11.99 -3.27
CA ILE A 839 -10.88 -11.11 -3.07
C ILE A 839 -11.94 -11.47 -4.11
N GLU A 840 -13.14 -11.82 -3.65
CA GLU A 840 -14.27 -12.19 -4.50
C GLU A 840 -14.99 -10.96 -5.09
N SER A 841 -15.65 -11.18 -6.24
CA SER A 841 -16.56 -10.24 -6.88
C SER A 841 -17.58 -9.62 -5.91
N GLY A 842 -17.75 -8.30 -5.98
CA GLY A 842 -18.66 -7.53 -5.12
C GLY A 842 -18.16 -7.25 -3.71
N VAL A 843 -16.90 -7.55 -3.39
CA VAL A 843 -16.28 -7.17 -2.11
C VAL A 843 -15.85 -5.70 -2.13
N VAL A 844 -16.16 -4.99 -1.05
CA VAL A 844 -15.72 -3.61 -0.78
C VAL A 844 -14.61 -3.65 0.26
N LEU A 845 -13.51 -2.95 -0.02
CA LEU A 845 -12.40 -2.69 0.90
C LEU A 845 -12.36 -1.20 1.22
N ILE A 846 -12.47 -0.89 2.50
CA ILE A 846 -12.58 0.46 3.02
C ILE A 846 -11.24 0.86 3.64
N GLY A 847 -10.63 1.93 3.13
CA GLY A 847 -9.50 2.57 3.78
C GLY A 847 -9.94 3.31 5.04
N MET A 848 -9.44 2.90 6.20
CA MET A 848 -9.87 3.42 7.50
C MET A 848 -9.30 4.81 7.83
N ASP A 849 -8.17 5.19 7.25
CA ASP A 849 -7.58 6.52 7.39
C ASP A 849 -6.62 6.87 6.24
N LYS A 850 -6.19 8.13 6.24
CA LYS A 850 -5.24 8.76 5.30
C LYS A 850 -3.85 8.09 5.24
N THR A 851 -3.58 7.04 6.01
CA THR A 851 -2.36 6.21 5.94
C THR A 851 -2.62 4.77 5.48
N SER A 852 -3.87 4.33 5.43
CA SER A 852 -4.28 2.95 5.18
C SER A 852 -3.80 2.47 3.80
N HIS A 853 -3.15 1.31 3.77
CA HIS A 853 -2.53 0.75 2.56
C HIS A 853 -2.28 -0.75 2.67
N LEU A 854 -2.26 -1.42 1.52
CA LEU A 854 -1.76 -2.79 1.42
C LEU A 854 -0.25 -2.76 1.14
N SER A 855 0.49 -3.72 1.71
CA SER A 855 1.88 -4.03 1.34
C SER A 855 1.95 -5.52 0.94
N VAL A 856 2.43 -5.79 -0.26
CA VAL A 856 2.28 -7.09 -0.94
C VAL A 856 3.64 -7.65 -1.34
N THR A 857 4.15 -8.63 -0.58
CA THR A 857 5.31 -9.47 -0.96
C THR A 857 4.88 -10.89 -1.34
N GLY A 858 3.61 -11.25 -1.09
CA GLY A 858 2.95 -12.46 -1.59
C GLY A 858 2.10 -12.17 -2.83
N ASN A 859 0.94 -12.81 -2.94
CA ASN A 859 -0.02 -12.58 -4.02
C ASN A 859 -1.26 -11.83 -3.52
N LEU A 860 -1.67 -10.80 -4.26
CA LEU A 860 -3.00 -10.21 -4.20
C LEU A 860 -3.76 -10.62 -5.46
N ILE A 861 -4.96 -11.19 -5.31
CA ILE A 861 -5.83 -11.62 -6.41
C ILE A 861 -7.21 -11.01 -6.19
N ALA A 862 -7.72 -10.24 -7.15
CA ALA A 862 -9.01 -9.56 -7.07
C ALA A 862 -9.90 -9.94 -8.27
N ASP A 863 -10.75 -10.94 -8.08
CA ASP A 863 -11.61 -11.51 -9.13
C ASP A 863 -12.99 -10.82 -9.17
N GLY A 864 -13.04 -9.60 -9.69
CA GLY A 864 -14.28 -8.86 -9.90
C GLY A 864 -15.09 -9.35 -11.11
N ALA A 865 -16.31 -8.83 -11.26
CA ALA A 865 -17.16 -9.02 -12.43
C ALA A 865 -17.92 -7.73 -12.76
N VAL A 866 -18.43 -7.57 -13.99
CA VAL A 866 -19.16 -6.37 -14.47
C VAL A 866 -20.26 -5.93 -13.48
N GLU A 867 -21.18 -6.84 -13.14
CA GLU A 867 -22.33 -6.60 -12.26
C GLU A 867 -21.98 -6.54 -10.76
N ALA A 868 -20.73 -6.87 -10.41
CA ALA A 868 -20.25 -6.93 -9.04
C ALA A 868 -18.72 -6.70 -9.01
N PRO A 869 -18.28 -5.45 -9.26
CA PRO A 869 -16.87 -5.12 -9.22
C PRO A 869 -16.33 -5.16 -7.79
N ILE A 870 -15.02 -5.30 -7.64
CA ILE A 870 -14.33 -5.13 -6.36
C ILE A 870 -14.04 -3.64 -6.18
N VAL A 871 -14.24 -3.09 -4.98
CA VAL A 871 -14.16 -1.64 -4.76
C VAL A 871 -13.24 -1.31 -3.59
N PHE A 872 -12.14 -0.63 -3.85
CA PHE A 872 -11.30 0.03 -2.85
C PHE A 872 -11.75 1.49 -2.71
N THR A 873 -12.25 1.90 -1.53
CA THR A 873 -12.83 3.25 -1.33
C THR A 873 -12.59 3.85 0.07
N SER A 874 -13.00 5.10 0.25
CA SER A 874 -12.97 5.86 1.51
C SER A 874 -14.00 5.33 2.52
N ALA A 875 -13.67 5.38 3.82
CA ALA A 875 -14.62 5.19 4.92
C ALA A 875 -15.71 6.28 5.04
N LEU A 876 -15.69 7.28 4.16
CA LEU A 876 -16.71 8.32 4.00
C LEU A 876 -17.53 8.18 2.69
N ASP A 877 -17.29 7.14 1.89
CA ASP A 877 -18.00 6.92 0.62
C ASP A 877 -19.38 6.29 0.87
N THR A 878 -20.40 7.13 0.98
CA THR A 878 -21.79 6.73 1.29
C THR A 878 -22.44 5.84 0.24
N ASN A 879 -21.83 5.62 -0.94
CA ASN A 879 -22.33 4.67 -1.93
C ASN A 879 -22.10 3.21 -1.49
N TYR A 880 -21.07 2.96 -0.68
CA TYR A 880 -20.71 1.62 -0.19
C TYR A 880 -20.62 1.53 1.35
N VAL A 881 -20.48 2.66 2.04
CA VAL A 881 -20.23 2.73 3.49
C VAL A 881 -21.40 3.38 4.22
N GLN A 882 -22.25 2.57 4.84
CA GLN A 882 -23.43 3.03 5.58
C GLN A 882 -23.12 3.39 7.04
N THR A 883 -21.99 2.94 7.59
CA THR A 883 -21.57 3.20 8.97
C THR A 883 -20.17 3.81 8.98
N ASN A 884 -20.04 5.06 9.42
CA ASN A 884 -18.74 5.70 9.57
C ASN A 884 -17.97 5.08 10.76
N LEU A 885 -16.88 4.37 10.45
CA LEU A 885 -16.00 3.74 11.42
C LEU A 885 -14.66 4.44 11.61
N THR A 886 -14.41 5.50 10.86
CA THR A 886 -13.12 6.19 10.73
C THR A 886 -12.94 7.37 11.71
N SER A 887 -11.73 7.92 11.75
CA SER A 887 -11.41 9.23 12.32
C SER A 887 -11.53 10.38 11.30
N LEU A 888 -11.75 10.07 10.02
CA LEU A 888 -12.04 11.04 8.96
C LEU A 888 -13.44 11.66 9.18
N SER A 889 -13.61 12.89 8.70
CA SER A 889 -14.84 13.67 8.90
C SER A 889 -15.18 14.50 7.66
N GLY A 890 -16.43 14.40 7.19
CA GLY A 890 -16.91 15.06 5.98
C GLY A 890 -17.56 14.07 5.02
N SER A 891 -17.54 14.40 3.73
CA SER A 891 -17.77 13.47 2.61
C SER A 891 -16.46 12.79 2.19
N ALA A 892 -16.54 11.74 1.35
CA ALA A 892 -15.35 11.16 0.73
C ALA A 892 -14.54 12.21 -0.06
N GLU A 893 -13.24 12.25 0.21
CA GLU A 893 -12.27 13.15 -0.43
C GLU A 893 -11.14 12.36 -1.08
N ALA A 894 -10.51 12.96 -2.09
CA ALA A 894 -9.33 12.40 -2.73
C ALA A 894 -8.20 12.15 -1.71
N GLY A 895 -7.72 10.91 -1.65
CA GLY A 895 -6.66 10.51 -0.73
C GLY A 895 -7.17 10.40 0.70
N ASP A 896 -8.36 9.85 0.89
CA ASP A 896 -8.81 9.33 2.19
C ASP A 896 -8.11 8.02 2.58
N TRP A 897 -7.48 7.33 1.61
CA TRP A 897 -6.54 6.24 1.83
C TRP A 897 -5.30 6.37 0.94
N SER A 898 -4.22 5.65 1.28
CA SER A 898 -2.92 5.80 0.61
C SER A 898 -2.83 4.98 -0.68
N ARG A 899 -2.46 3.69 -0.62
CA ARG A 899 -2.03 2.94 -1.82
C ARG A 899 -2.17 1.43 -1.69
N ILE A 900 -1.99 0.73 -2.79
CA ILE A 900 -1.53 -0.66 -2.83
C ILE A 900 -0.04 -0.63 -3.20
N GLN A 901 0.82 -1.08 -2.29
CA GLN A 901 2.26 -1.18 -2.52
C GLN A 901 2.63 -2.63 -2.82
N ILE A 902 3.21 -2.87 -3.99
CA ILE A 902 3.80 -4.16 -4.35
C ILE A 902 5.29 -4.08 -4.03
N GLU A 903 5.72 -4.93 -3.10
CA GLU A 903 7.10 -5.04 -2.64
C GLU A 903 7.92 -5.95 -3.58
N PRO A 904 9.26 -6.02 -3.44
CA PRO A 904 10.09 -6.81 -4.35
C PRO A 904 9.73 -8.30 -4.32
N GLY A 905 9.40 -8.86 -5.48
CA GLY A 905 8.89 -10.23 -5.66
C GLY A 905 7.39 -10.43 -5.39
N GLY A 906 6.67 -9.37 -5.02
CA GLY A 906 5.21 -9.40 -4.86
C GLY A 906 4.45 -9.44 -6.19
N ASN A 907 3.19 -9.85 -6.15
CA ASN A 907 2.33 -9.99 -7.32
C ASN A 907 0.90 -9.51 -7.05
N PHE A 908 0.32 -8.74 -7.97
CA PHE A 908 -1.08 -8.31 -7.95
C PHE A 908 -1.75 -8.59 -9.29
N ILE A 909 -2.82 -9.38 -9.27
CA ILE A 909 -3.71 -9.63 -10.40
C ILE A 909 -5.11 -9.12 -10.03
N GLY A 910 -5.76 -8.35 -10.91
CA GLY A 910 -7.10 -7.85 -10.67
C GLY A 910 -7.93 -7.67 -11.94
N SER A 911 -9.19 -8.09 -11.89
CA SER A 911 -10.19 -7.87 -12.94
C SER A 911 -11.42 -7.16 -12.38
N PHE A 912 -11.99 -6.19 -13.11
CA PHE A 912 -13.16 -5.41 -12.68
C PHE A 912 -13.00 -4.79 -11.27
N VAL A 913 -11.89 -4.08 -11.06
CA VAL A 913 -11.54 -3.45 -9.77
C VAL A 913 -11.62 -1.93 -9.85
N LYS A 914 -12.37 -1.31 -8.94
CA LYS A 914 -12.44 0.15 -8.79
C LYS A 914 -11.53 0.63 -7.66
N PHE A 915 -10.74 1.66 -7.93
CA PHE A 915 -9.92 2.38 -6.96
C PHE A 915 -10.43 3.83 -6.87
N LEU A 916 -11.20 4.09 -5.81
CA LEU A 916 -11.88 5.36 -5.56
C LEU A 916 -11.23 6.07 -4.37
N TYR A 917 -11.01 7.38 -4.45
CA TYR A 917 -10.55 8.21 -3.31
C TYR A 917 -9.17 7.84 -2.73
N GLY A 918 -8.35 7.07 -3.47
CA GLY A 918 -7.00 6.68 -3.05
C GLY A 918 -5.92 7.72 -3.35
N GLY A 919 -4.66 7.31 -3.27
CA GLY A 919 -3.49 8.08 -3.71
C GLY A 919 -2.79 8.92 -2.64
N ARG A 920 -3.21 8.82 -1.35
CA ARG A 920 -2.71 9.74 -0.31
C ARG A 920 -1.20 9.68 -0.11
N THR A 921 -0.61 10.88 -0.03
CA THR A 921 0.83 11.14 0.10
C THR A 921 1.51 10.29 1.16
N PHE A 922 2.55 9.57 0.76
CA PHE A 922 3.43 8.80 1.65
C PHE A 922 4.89 9.22 1.45
N LYS A 923 5.76 8.88 2.43
CA LYS A 923 7.18 9.20 2.39
C LYS A 923 8.00 8.02 1.86
N LYS A 924 8.89 8.26 0.91
CA LYS A 924 9.93 7.31 0.50
C LYS A 924 11.29 7.78 1.00
N SER A 925 11.93 6.98 1.84
CA SER A 925 13.25 7.29 2.39
C SER A 925 14.36 6.73 1.48
N MET A 926 15.05 7.60 0.75
CA MET A 926 16.13 7.22 -0.17
C MET A 926 17.52 7.30 0.50
N GLY A 927 17.65 6.64 1.66
CA GLY A 927 18.92 6.50 2.37
C GLY A 927 19.47 7.79 2.99
N ALA A 928 20.78 7.82 3.22
CA ALA A 928 21.46 8.76 4.14
C ALA A 928 21.64 10.21 3.62
N MET A 929 20.92 10.63 2.57
CA MET A 929 21.12 11.91 1.86
C MET A 929 19.88 12.81 1.84
N ALA A 930 19.25 13.01 3.02
CA ALA A 930 18.36 14.12 3.41
C ALA A 930 17.11 14.49 2.58
N ALA A 931 16.94 14.00 1.34
CA ALA A 931 15.77 14.24 0.51
C ALA A 931 14.62 13.30 0.92
N THR A 932 13.68 13.80 1.72
CA THR A 932 12.41 13.10 1.95
C THR A 932 11.47 13.42 0.79
N TYR A 933 11.39 12.51 -0.17
CA TYR A 933 10.43 12.63 -1.27
C TYR A 933 9.06 12.12 -0.84
N PHE A 934 8.04 12.88 -1.24
CA PHE A 934 6.63 12.61 -0.99
C PHE A 934 6.01 12.08 -2.28
N TYR A 935 5.54 10.83 -2.23
CA TYR A 935 4.95 10.11 -3.35
C TYR A 935 3.43 10.06 -3.19
N SER A 936 2.70 10.19 -4.29
CA SER A 936 1.23 10.28 -4.30
C SER A 936 0.69 9.33 -5.37
N ASN A 937 0.59 8.04 -5.02
CA ASN A 937 0.25 6.97 -5.96
C ASN A 937 -0.86 6.07 -5.40
N VAL A 938 -1.77 5.62 -6.26
CA VAL A 938 -2.79 4.61 -5.90
C VAL A 938 -2.18 3.21 -5.92
N ILE A 939 -1.32 2.94 -6.90
CA ILE A 939 -0.49 1.73 -6.97
C ILE A 939 0.98 2.14 -7.05
N TYR A 940 1.80 1.57 -6.17
CA TYR A 940 3.25 1.74 -6.16
C TYR A 940 3.90 0.36 -6.28
N ASN A 941 4.39 0.03 -7.49
CA ASN A 941 5.06 -1.23 -7.79
C ASN A 941 6.59 -1.04 -7.70
N TYR A 942 7.22 -1.77 -6.78
CA TYR A 942 8.63 -1.66 -6.46
C TYR A 942 9.30 -3.06 -6.54
N GLY A 943 9.55 -3.52 -7.75
CA GLY A 943 10.17 -4.82 -8.04
C GLY A 943 9.20 -6.02 -8.04
N GLY A 944 7.92 -5.79 -8.35
CA GLY A 944 6.90 -6.83 -8.41
C GLY A 944 6.10 -6.83 -9.72
N SER A 945 5.07 -7.67 -9.74
CA SER A 945 4.15 -7.85 -10.87
C SER A 945 2.81 -7.18 -10.60
N VAL A 946 2.30 -6.42 -11.58
CA VAL A 946 0.92 -5.90 -11.60
C VAL A 946 0.27 -6.23 -12.94
N SER A 947 -0.89 -6.90 -12.89
CA SER A 947 -1.74 -7.20 -14.05
C SER A 947 -3.17 -6.78 -13.74
N LEU A 948 -3.69 -5.78 -14.45
CA LEU A 948 -5.07 -5.30 -14.31
C LEU A 948 -5.83 -5.43 -15.64
N ASP A 949 -7.11 -5.77 -15.53
CA ASP A 949 -8.05 -5.79 -16.64
C ASP A 949 -9.39 -5.18 -16.21
N ASN A 950 -10.01 -4.37 -17.08
CA ASN A 950 -11.28 -3.68 -16.80
C ASN A 950 -11.28 -2.90 -15.46
N ALA A 951 -10.16 -2.30 -15.07
CA ALA A 951 -10.04 -1.53 -13.83
C ALA A 951 -10.56 -0.09 -13.98
N GLU A 952 -10.95 0.55 -12.88
CA GLU A 952 -11.39 1.95 -12.85
C GLU A 952 -10.62 2.72 -11.77
N PHE A 953 -9.99 3.84 -12.13
CA PHE A 953 -9.37 4.77 -11.19
C PHE A 953 -10.14 6.09 -11.22
N ALA A 954 -10.66 6.53 -10.08
CA ALA A 954 -11.40 7.79 -9.98
C ALA A 954 -11.16 8.52 -8.65
N PHE A 955 -11.41 9.84 -8.65
CA PHE A 955 -11.34 10.71 -7.46
C PHE A 955 -10.01 10.62 -6.68
N SER A 956 -8.92 10.28 -7.35
CA SER A 956 -7.63 9.95 -6.72
C SER A 956 -6.79 11.19 -6.44
N TYR A 957 -6.00 11.15 -5.37
CA TYR A 957 -5.20 12.26 -4.89
C TYR A 957 -3.87 12.41 -5.64
N PHE A 958 -3.51 13.66 -5.90
CA PHE A 958 -2.20 14.08 -6.38
C PHE A 958 -1.72 15.27 -5.53
N ASP A 959 -0.42 15.34 -5.26
CA ASP A 959 0.18 16.48 -4.59
C ASP A 959 0.51 17.55 -5.63
N SER A 960 -0.23 18.66 -5.63
CA SER A 960 -0.06 19.79 -6.56
C SER A 960 1.04 20.77 -6.14
N SER A 961 1.85 20.46 -5.11
CA SER A 961 3.02 21.25 -4.77
C SER A 961 4.17 20.98 -5.76
N LYS A 962 4.86 22.05 -6.17
CA LYS A 962 5.87 22.01 -7.24
C LYS A 962 7.05 21.07 -6.97
N ASP A 963 7.34 20.76 -5.71
CA ASP A 963 8.40 19.82 -5.33
C ASP A 963 7.97 18.35 -5.52
N ASN A 964 6.66 18.05 -5.38
CA ASN A 964 6.08 16.71 -5.30
C ASN A 964 5.22 16.31 -6.51
N GLU A 965 4.83 17.27 -7.37
CA GLU A 965 4.03 16.98 -8.58
C GLU A 965 4.74 15.96 -9.50
N GLN A 966 6.08 15.97 -9.49
CA GLN A 966 6.92 14.99 -10.20
C GLN A 966 6.87 13.56 -9.64
N TYR A 967 6.18 13.30 -8.53
CA TYR A 967 5.98 11.97 -7.90
C TYR A 967 4.48 11.65 -7.69
N SER A 968 3.61 12.40 -8.37
CA SER A 968 2.15 12.29 -8.27
C SER A 968 1.58 11.63 -9.52
N GLU A 969 1.56 10.29 -9.48
CA GLU A 969 1.16 9.41 -10.57
C GLU A 969 0.22 8.33 -10.05
N LEU A 970 -0.89 8.01 -10.73
CA LEU A 970 -1.81 6.96 -10.25
C LEU A 970 -1.10 5.61 -10.08
N ILE A 971 -0.27 5.25 -11.07
CA ILE A 971 0.61 4.07 -11.02
C ILE A 971 2.07 4.51 -11.17
N PHE A 972 2.91 4.14 -10.21
CA PHE A 972 4.37 4.28 -10.29
C PHE A 972 5.02 2.90 -10.29
N VAL A 973 5.94 2.65 -11.23
CA VAL A 973 6.66 1.37 -11.41
C VAL A 973 8.16 1.61 -11.36
N GLU A 974 8.88 0.81 -10.56
CA GLU A 974 10.34 0.84 -10.45
C GLU A 974 10.90 -0.57 -10.23
N ALA A 975 12.05 -0.85 -10.85
CA ALA A 975 12.83 -2.08 -10.64
C ALA A 975 14.03 -1.82 -9.71
N PRO A 976 13.96 -2.19 -8.41
CA PRO A 976 15.07 -2.06 -7.48
C PRO A 976 16.11 -3.18 -7.67
N ASN A 977 17.30 -3.01 -7.10
CA ASN A 977 18.43 -3.94 -7.32
C ASN A 977 18.06 -5.39 -7.00
N GLY A 978 18.23 -6.29 -7.97
CA GLY A 978 17.94 -7.72 -7.85
C GLY A 978 16.49 -8.13 -8.15
N TYR A 979 15.61 -7.20 -8.53
CA TYR A 979 14.22 -7.48 -8.90
C TYR A 979 13.80 -6.71 -10.15
N ASP A 980 13.31 -7.43 -11.15
CA ASP A 980 12.58 -6.86 -12.29
C ASP A 980 11.18 -6.42 -11.85
N ALA A 981 10.50 -5.63 -12.69
CA ALA A 981 9.10 -5.25 -12.45
C ALA A 981 8.25 -5.43 -13.72
N SER A 982 6.93 -5.62 -13.56
CA SER A 982 6.00 -5.63 -14.68
C SER A 982 4.72 -4.83 -14.41
N LEU A 983 4.17 -4.27 -15.48
CA LEU A 983 2.86 -3.63 -15.51
C LEU A 983 2.12 -4.03 -16.79
N THR A 984 1.06 -4.80 -16.65
CA THR A 984 0.10 -5.07 -17.73
C THR A 984 -1.23 -4.43 -17.34
N ILE A 985 -1.76 -3.53 -18.18
CA ILE A 985 -3.11 -3.00 -18.05
C ILE A 985 -3.86 -3.28 -19.36
N ASN A 986 -5.13 -3.67 -19.25
CA ASN A 986 -6.03 -3.78 -20.39
C ASN A 986 -7.41 -3.19 -20.07
N ASN A 987 -8.10 -2.64 -21.07
CA ASN A 987 -9.51 -2.25 -21.02
C ASN A 987 -9.90 -1.32 -19.86
N SER A 988 -8.95 -0.58 -19.28
CA SER A 988 -9.11 0.10 -17.99
C SER A 988 -9.34 1.61 -18.14
N ASN A 989 -10.14 2.18 -17.23
CA ASN A 989 -10.51 3.60 -17.23
C ASN A 989 -9.75 4.37 -16.14
N PHE A 990 -8.95 5.34 -16.57
CA PHE A 990 -8.17 6.24 -15.73
C PHE A 990 -8.79 7.64 -15.77
N ASN A 991 -9.48 8.03 -14.69
CA ASN A 991 -10.28 9.25 -14.62
C ASN A 991 -9.76 10.25 -13.57
N GLY A 992 -8.89 11.15 -14.01
CA GLY A 992 -8.39 12.28 -13.26
C GLY A 992 -7.15 11.99 -12.40
N GLY A 993 -6.34 13.03 -12.25
CA GLY A 993 -5.08 13.00 -11.51
C GLY A 993 -4.11 14.04 -12.09
N TRP A 994 -2.85 14.01 -11.64
CA TRP A 994 -1.79 14.79 -12.27
C TRP A 994 -1.28 14.08 -13.53
N ARG A 995 -0.62 12.93 -13.36
CA ARG A 995 -0.20 12.01 -14.44
C ARG A 995 -0.76 10.60 -14.19
N ALA A 996 -0.98 9.80 -15.24
CA ALA A 996 -1.54 8.46 -15.11
C ALA A 996 -0.47 7.44 -14.67
N ILE A 997 0.58 7.26 -15.47
CA ILE A 997 1.57 6.19 -15.29
C ILE A 997 2.99 6.75 -15.35
N LYS A 998 3.88 6.25 -14.48
CA LYS A 998 5.33 6.49 -14.59
C LYS A 998 6.16 5.24 -14.35
N ILE A 999 7.17 5.08 -15.20
CA ILE A 999 8.08 3.94 -15.26
C ILE A 999 9.51 4.45 -15.01
N PHE A 1000 10.09 4.07 -13.88
CA PHE A 1000 11.39 4.55 -13.40
C PHE A 1000 12.40 3.40 -13.29
N ARG A 1001 13.13 3.18 -14.38
CA ARG A 1001 14.20 2.17 -14.44
C ARG A 1001 15.56 2.75 -14.01
N GLN A 1002 16.15 2.17 -12.97
CA GLN A 1002 17.46 2.56 -12.46
C GLN A 1002 18.62 2.06 -13.35
N ASN A 1003 19.84 2.56 -13.11
CA ASN A 1003 21.07 2.07 -13.74
C ASN A 1003 21.62 0.81 -13.02
N ASN A 1004 20.78 -0.20 -12.78
CA ASN A 1004 21.10 -1.37 -11.95
C ASN A 1004 21.08 -2.72 -12.71
N GLY A 1005 20.76 -2.73 -14.00
CA GLY A 1005 20.73 -3.93 -14.85
C GLY A 1005 19.37 -4.63 -14.91
N GLN A 1006 18.46 -4.37 -13.97
CA GLN A 1006 17.11 -4.91 -13.99
C GLN A 1006 16.29 -4.36 -15.15
N THR A 1007 15.16 -5.00 -15.45
CA THR A 1007 14.23 -4.72 -16.53
C THR A 1007 12.86 -4.27 -16.01
N ILE A 1008 12.09 -3.57 -16.85
CA ILE A 1008 10.67 -3.33 -16.60
C ILE A 1008 9.90 -3.73 -17.86
N SER A 1009 8.93 -4.63 -17.72
CA SER A 1009 8.06 -5.09 -18.82
C SER A 1009 6.71 -4.41 -18.76
N ILE A 1010 6.29 -3.77 -19.86
CA ILE A 1010 5.07 -2.94 -19.92
C ILE A 1010 4.16 -3.42 -21.06
N GLY A 1011 2.86 -3.53 -20.79
CA GLY A 1011 1.80 -3.67 -21.80
C GLY A 1011 0.58 -2.84 -21.41
N LEU A 1012 0.03 -2.07 -22.35
CA LEU A 1012 -1.12 -1.18 -22.17
C LEU A 1012 -2.00 -1.28 -23.43
N THR A 1013 -3.26 -1.69 -23.29
CA THR A 1013 -4.13 -2.06 -24.42
C THR A 1013 -5.60 -1.71 -24.17
N GLY A 1014 -6.21 -0.91 -25.05
CA GLY A 1014 -7.64 -0.57 -24.96
C GLY A 1014 -8.01 0.33 -23.77
N ASP A 1015 -7.03 0.98 -23.15
CA ASP A 1015 -7.23 1.80 -21.95
C ASP A 1015 -7.80 3.19 -22.29
N THR A 1016 -8.65 3.73 -21.42
CA THR A 1016 -9.17 5.11 -21.53
C THR A 1016 -8.49 6.00 -20.50
N PHE A 1017 -7.86 7.09 -20.96
CA PHE A 1017 -7.19 8.07 -20.10
C PHE A 1017 -7.83 9.44 -20.23
N GLN A 1018 -8.39 9.95 -19.13
CA GLN A 1018 -9.15 11.19 -19.16
C GLN A 1018 -8.95 12.12 -17.95
N ASN A 1019 -9.12 13.42 -18.19
CA ASN A 1019 -9.09 14.51 -17.19
C ASN A 1019 -7.76 14.67 -16.43
N PHE A 1020 -6.62 14.27 -17.00
CA PHE A 1020 -5.29 14.46 -16.40
C PHE A 1020 -4.78 15.90 -16.54
N GLN A 1021 -4.07 16.38 -15.52
CA GLN A 1021 -3.69 17.78 -15.37
C GLN A 1021 -2.22 18.10 -15.69
N ASN A 1022 -1.34 17.11 -15.84
CA ASN A 1022 0.05 17.35 -16.21
C ASN A 1022 0.17 17.86 -17.66
N PRO A 1023 0.81 19.01 -17.92
CA PRO A 1023 0.91 19.61 -19.25
C PRO A 1023 2.04 19.01 -20.11
N ASP A 1024 2.91 18.18 -19.55
CA ASP A 1024 4.05 17.60 -20.26
C ASP A 1024 3.67 16.26 -20.89
N SER A 1025 3.25 15.31 -20.06
CA SER A 1025 3.08 13.89 -20.39
C SER A 1025 2.14 13.13 -19.46
N LEU A 1026 1.21 12.41 -20.09
CA LEU A 1026 0.22 11.52 -19.46
C LEU A 1026 0.85 10.20 -18.97
N ILE A 1027 1.83 9.71 -19.73
CA ILE A 1027 2.64 8.53 -19.41
C ILE A 1027 4.11 8.95 -19.50
N LEU A 1028 4.92 8.61 -18.50
CA LEU A 1028 6.36 8.93 -18.47
C LEU A 1028 7.19 7.66 -18.22
N SER A 1029 7.94 7.22 -19.23
CA SER A 1029 9.02 6.26 -19.05
C SER A 1029 10.38 6.94 -19.03
N LYS A 1030 11.27 6.48 -18.15
CA LYS A 1030 12.67 6.91 -18.14
C LYS A 1030 13.54 6.21 -19.19
N LYS A 1031 13.18 5.01 -19.65
CA LYS A 1031 14.02 4.20 -20.55
C LYS A 1031 13.25 3.22 -21.43
N ASP A 1032 12.38 2.44 -20.80
CA ASP A 1032 11.70 1.32 -21.42
C ASP A 1032 10.61 1.85 -22.35
N PHE A 1033 10.53 1.30 -23.57
CA PHE A 1033 9.52 1.75 -24.52
C PHE A 1033 8.12 1.38 -24.02
N VAL A 1034 7.15 2.25 -24.29
CA VAL A 1034 5.75 2.05 -23.93
C VAL A 1034 4.87 2.61 -25.05
N SER A 1035 3.91 1.80 -25.50
CA SER A 1035 2.84 2.22 -26.41
C SER A 1035 1.50 1.84 -25.80
N PRO A 1036 0.59 2.79 -25.55
CA PRO A 1036 -0.78 2.53 -25.14
C PRO A 1036 -1.62 2.16 -26.37
N SER A 1037 -1.48 0.92 -26.83
CA SER A 1037 -2.17 0.42 -28.02
C SER A 1037 -3.70 0.48 -27.83
N GLU A 1038 -4.43 0.77 -28.92
CA GLU A 1038 -5.90 0.85 -28.96
C GLU A 1038 -6.54 1.80 -27.90
N SER A 1039 -5.74 2.68 -27.28
CA SER A 1039 -6.15 3.49 -26.14
C SER A 1039 -6.81 4.81 -26.55
N VAL A 1040 -7.67 5.33 -25.67
CA VAL A 1040 -8.50 6.52 -25.92
C VAL A 1040 -8.13 7.66 -24.97
N PHE A 1041 -7.84 8.83 -25.53
CA PHE A 1041 -7.40 10.01 -24.78
C PHE A 1041 -8.47 11.12 -24.82
N ASN A 1042 -8.95 11.58 -23.65
CA ASN A 1042 -10.05 12.53 -23.54
C ASN A 1042 -9.79 13.65 -22.51
N ASN A 1043 -9.81 14.92 -22.95
CA ASN A 1043 -9.80 16.09 -22.05
C ASN A 1043 -8.61 16.13 -21.06
N ASN A 1044 -7.43 15.68 -21.48
CA ASN A 1044 -6.19 15.82 -20.72
C ASN A 1044 -5.51 17.16 -21.04
N ALA A 1045 -4.65 17.64 -20.15
CA ALA A 1045 -3.76 18.78 -20.42
C ALA A 1045 -2.64 18.45 -21.43
N SER A 1046 -2.27 17.16 -21.53
CA SER A 1046 -1.39 16.60 -22.54
C SER A 1046 -1.71 15.11 -22.71
N ASP A 1047 -1.73 14.63 -23.95
CA ASP A 1047 -1.86 13.20 -24.28
C ASP A 1047 -0.49 12.57 -24.62
N ASN A 1048 0.62 13.30 -24.38
CA ASN A 1048 1.96 12.82 -24.76
C ASN A 1048 2.36 11.57 -23.95
N VAL A 1049 2.86 10.56 -24.66
CA VAL A 1049 3.61 9.43 -24.10
C VAL A 1049 5.09 9.78 -24.17
N GLN A 1050 5.70 10.04 -23.01
CA GLN A 1050 7.09 10.49 -22.91
C GLN A 1050 8.04 9.33 -22.62
N ILE A 1051 9.10 9.20 -23.42
CA ILE A 1051 10.21 8.29 -23.17
C ILE A 1051 11.52 9.09 -23.15
N ASP A 1052 12.11 9.27 -21.97
CA ASP A 1052 13.27 10.16 -21.79
C ASP A 1052 14.52 9.69 -22.56
N SER A 1053 14.80 8.39 -22.60
CA SER A 1053 16.01 7.85 -23.21
C SER A 1053 15.78 6.42 -23.72
N TRP A 1054 15.32 6.30 -24.95
CA TRP A 1054 15.11 5.01 -25.61
C TRP A 1054 16.37 4.57 -26.37
N ALA A 1055 16.77 3.32 -26.18
CA ALA A 1055 17.71 2.64 -27.07
C ALA A 1055 16.99 1.43 -27.66
N LEU A 1056 16.96 1.31 -28.99
CA LEU A 1056 16.35 0.17 -29.66
C LEU A 1056 17.25 -1.07 -29.51
N THR A 1057 16.62 -2.24 -29.43
CA THR A 1057 17.29 -3.55 -29.34
C THR A 1057 16.86 -4.54 -30.43
N ALA A 1058 15.88 -4.15 -31.24
CA ALA A 1058 15.33 -4.83 -32.41
C ALA A 1058 14.54 -3.81 -33.23
N ASP A 1059 14.12 -4.17 -34.44
CA ASP A 1059 13.26 -3.34 -35.29
C ASP A 1059 11.96 -2.95 -34.58
N TYR A 1060 11.47 -1.73 -34.84
CA TYR A 1060 10.25 -1.22 -34.22
C TYR A 1060 9.44 -0.32 -35.15
N THR A 1061 8.11 -0.30 -34.99
CA THR A 1061 7.18 0.57 -35.72
C THR A 1061 6.37 1.43 -34.74
N LEU A 1062 6.36 2.75 -34.92
CA LEU A 1062 5.59 3.68 -34.08
C LEU A 1062 4.11 3.73 -34.49
N ASP A 1063 3.21 3.69 -33.51
CA ASP A 1063 1.74 3.74 -33.71
C ASP A 1063 1.25 5.17 -34.01
N VAL A 1064 0.34 5.29 -34.99
CA VAL A 1064 -0.26 6.56 -35.44
C VAL A 1064 -1.17 7.23 -34.39
N ASN A 1065 -1.75 6.47 -33.47
CA ASN A 1065 -2.67 6.98 -32.46
C ASN A 1065 -1.94 7.61 -31.26
N THR A 1066 -0.64 7.34 -31.11
CA THR A 1066 0.19 7.77 -29.99
C THR A 1066 0.94 9.07 -30.30
N GLN A 1067 0.82 10.08 -29.42
CA GLN A 1067 1.66 11.29 -29.46
C GLN A 1067 2.96 11.06 -28.69
N TYR A 1068 4.06 10.75 -29.39
CA TYR A 1068 5.33 10.46 -28.74
C TYR A 1068 6.10 11.73 -28.37
N LEU A 1069 6.70 11.75 -27.17
CA LEU A 1069 7.66 12.76 -26.72
C LEU A 1069 8.98 12.07 -26.34
N PHE A 1070 10.04 12.27 -27.12
CA PHE A 1070 11.36 11.70 -26.83
C PHE A 1070 12.35 12.78 -26.42
N ASN A 1071 13.18 12.56 -25.40
CA ASN A 1071 14.34 13.44 -25.18
C ASN A 1071 15.58 12.86 -25.90
N PHE A 1072 15.73 11.53 -25.93
CA PHE A 1072 16.78 10.86 -26.68
C PHE A 1072 16.31 9.53 -27.24
N VAL A 1073 16.58 9.26 -28.52
CA VAL A 1073 16.42 7.95 -29.16
C VAL A 1073 17.76 7.53 -29.78
N SER A 1074 18.18 6.29 -29.51
CA SER A 1074 19.35 5.67 -30.14
C SER A 1074 18.95 4.42 -30.91
N ILE A 1075 19.28 4.40 -32.20
CA ILE A 1075 19.02 3.28 -33.12
C ILE A 1075 20.39 2.69 -33.48
N PRO A 1076 20.78 1.52 -32.95
CA PRO A 1076 22.08 0.92 -33.25
C PRO A 1076 22.12 0.40 -34.69
N ALA A 1077 23.32 0.08 -35.19
CA ALA A 1077 23.51 -0.59 -36.47
C ALA A 1077 22.69 -1.89 -36.57
N ASP A 1078 22.34 -2.27 -37.81
CA ASP A 1078 21.49 -3.42 -38.16
C ASP A 1078 20.05 -3.39 -37.59
N VAL A 1079 19.58 -2.25 -37.06
CA VAL A 1079 18.21 -2.04 -36.55
C VAL A 1079 17.49 -0.91 -37.31
N THR A 1080 16.18 -1.06 -37.51
CA THR A 1080 15.31 -0.12 -38.21
C THR A 1080 14.19 0.44 -37.32
N LEU A 1081 14.08 1.77 -37.28
CA LEU A 1081 12.88 2.46 -36.78
C LEU A 1081 11.96 2.80 -37.95
N THR A 1082 10.81 2.12 -38.02
CA THR A 1082 9.71 2.47 -38.93
C THR A 1082 8.81 3.50 -38.26
N ILE A 1083 8.38 4.50 -39.02
CA ILE A 1083 7.43 5.52 -38.57
C ILE A 1083 6.27 5.54 -39.57
N ASP A 1084 5.08 5.18 -39.08
CA ASP A 1084 3.88 5.03 -39.91
C ASP A 1084 3.25 6.39 -40.29
N PRO A 1085 2.37 6.44 -41.31
CA PRO A 1085 1.70 7.67 -41.74
C PRO A 1085 1.01 8.41 -40.59
N GLY A 1086 1.21 9.71 -40.49
CA GLY A 1086 0.52 10.59 -39.54
C GLY A 1086 1.07 10.59 -38.11
N VAL A 1087 2.06 9.77 -37.78
CA VAL A 1087 2.73 9.77 -36.47
C VAL A 1087 3.30 11.16 -36.14
N LYS A 1088 3.13 11.59 -34.89
CA LYS A 1088 3.67 12.85 -34.37
C LYS A 1088 4.74 12.61 -33.31
N ILE A 1089 5.91 13.18 -33.54
CA ILE A 1089 7.06 13.09 -32.67
C ILE A 1089 7.40 14.49 -32.15
N LYS A 1090 7.25 14.67 -30.85
CA LYS A 1090 7.65 15.88 -30.13
C LYS A 1090 9.04 15.65 -29.52
N LEU A 1091 9.87 16.67 -29.58
CA LEU A 1091 11.20 16.68 -28.99
C LEU A 1091 11.35 17.94 -28.12
N PRO A 1092 11.90 17.87 -26.90
CA PRO A 1092 12.16 19.05 -26.08
C PRO A 1092 13.34 19.85 -26.64
N GLU A 1093 13.69 20.96 -26.00
CA GLU A 1093 15.00 21.59 -26.21
C GLU A 1093 16.12 20.56 -26.04
N TRP A 1094 17.12 20.61 -26.93
CA TRP A 1094 18.25 19.66 -26.95
C TRP A 1094 17.86 18.20 -27.27
N GLY A 1095 16.57 17.88 -27.44
CA GLY A 1095 16.08 16.53 -27.72
C GLY A 1095 16.49 16.02 -29.09
N ALA A 1096 17.01 14.79 -29.16
CA ALA A 1096 17.70 14.27 -30.34
C ALA A 1096 17.40 12.79 -30.65
N ILE A 1097 17.61 12.43 -31.92
CA ILE A 1097 17.57 11.05 -32.42
C ILE A 1097 18.92 10.77 -33.06
N GLU A 1098 19.61 9.70 -32.67
CA GLU A 1098 20.89 9.31 -33.25
C GLU A 1098 20.83 7.86 -33.77
N ALA A 1099 21.01 7.70 -35.09
CA ALA A 1099 20.91 6.42 -35.78
C ALA A 1099 22.26 6.00 -36.40
N GLU A 1100 22.76 4.85 -35.96
CA GLU A 1100 23.71 4.02 -36.72
C GLU A 1100 23.00 2.91 -37.51
N GLY A 1101 21.72 2.64 -37.20
CA GLY A 1101 20.80 1.87 -38.03
C GLY A 1101 19.99 2.75 -39.00
N SER A 1102 18.81 2.28 -39.43
CA SER A 1102 17.97 2.99 -40.40
C SER A 1102 16.71 3.62 -39.78
N ILE A 1103 16.23 4.71 -40.39
CA ILE A 1103 14.90 5.28 -40.15
C ILE A 1103 14.13 5.21 -41.47
N GLN A 1104 12.92 4.63 -41.44
CA GLN A 1104 12.01 4.60 -42.59
C GLN A 1104 10.70 5.29 -42.19
N ALA A 1105 10.59 6.59 -42.50
CA ALA A 1105 9.43 7.41 -42.18
C ALA A 1105 8.48 7.48 -43.38
N ASN A 1106 7.41 6.69 -43.33
CA ASN A 1106 6.56 6.35 -44.47
C ASN A 1106 5.30 7.24 -44.52
N GLY A 1107 5.47 8.57 -44.53
CA GLY A 1107 4.34 9.51 -44.54
C GLY A 1107 3.51 9.46 -45.83
N THR A 1108 2.30 10.02 -45.79
CA THR A 1108 1.46 10.25 -46.98
C THR A 1108 1.00 11.72 -47.07
N ALA A 1109 0.42 12.12 -48.20
CA ALA A 1109 -0.11 13.48 -48.37
C ALA A 1109 -1.29 13.77 -47.42
N GLU A 1110 -2.10 12.75 -47.13
CA GLU A 1110 -3.25 12.79 -46.24
C GLU A 1110 -2.85 12.67 -44.76
N GLN A 1111 -1.76 11.93 -44.48
CA GLN A 1111 -1.23 11.66 -43.15
C GLN A 1111 0.30 11.88 -43.13
N PRO A 1112 0.76 13.15 -43.18
CA PRO A 1112 2.18 13.45 -43.12
C PRO A 1112 2.73 13.24 -41.70
N ILE A 1113 3.96 12.77 -41.60
CA ILE A 1113 4.67 12.61 -40.33
C ILE A 1113 5.14 13.99 -39.86
N VAL A 1114 5.12 14.26 -38.56
CA VAL A 1114 5.49 15.58 -38.00
C VAL A 1114 6.52 15.44 -36.88
N PHE A 1115 7.65 16.11 -37.04
CA PHE A 1115 8.66 16.37 -36.01
C PHE A 1115 8.56 17.82 -35.54
N GLU A 1116 8.17 18.02 -34.28
CA GLU A 1116 7.94 19.36 -33.70
C GLU A 1116 8.58 19.52 -32.31
N THR A 1117 8.63 20.75 -31.82
CA THR A 1117 9.07 21.06 -30.44
C THR A 1117 7.97 20.74 -29.43
N GLN A 1118 8.33 20.24 -28.24
CA GLN A 1118 7.40 20.14 -27.11
C GLN A 1118 6.85 21.52 -26.70
N THR A 1119 7.70 22.56 -26.75
CA THR A 1119 7.38 23.91 -26.27
C THR A 1119 7.17 24.85 -27.46
N PRO A 1120 5.94 25.39 -27.69
CA PRO A 1120 5.66 26.27 -28.82
C PRO A 1120 6.59 27.49 -28.89
N GLY A 1121 7.19 27.73 -30.05
CA GLY A 1121 8.13 28.83 -30.32
C GLY A 1121 9.60 28.53 -30.01
N GLU A 1122 9.88 27.48 -29.22
CA GLU A 1122 11.24 26.99 -29.00
C GLU A 1122 11.68 26.03 -30.12
N ARG A 1123 12.91 25.51 -30.06
CA ARG A 1123 13.46 24.58 -31.06
C ARG A 1123 13.98 23.32 -30.38
N TRP A 1124 13.76 22.17 -31.00
CA TRP A 1124 14.33 20.89 -30.58
C TRP A 1124 15.78 20.70 -31.07
N GLY A 1125 16.41 19.59 -30.70
CA GLY A 1125 17.82 19.28 -31.00
C GLY A 1125 18.09 18.98 -32.48
N TYR A 1126 18.28 17.70 -32.83
CA TYR A 1126 18.62 17.26 -34.18
C TYR A 1126 18.33 15.77 -34.38
N ILE A 1127 18.20 15.33 -35.64
CA ILE A 1127 18.34 13.93 -36.04
C ILE A 1127 19.75 13.77 -36.61
N LYS A 1128 20.51 12.80 -36.11
CA LYS A 1128 21.81 12.39 -36.65
C LYS A 1128 21.70 11.01 -37.26
N LEU A 1129 22.20 10.88 -38.48
CA LEU A 1129 22.37 9.63 -39.22
C LEU A 1129 23.88 9.38 -39.42
N LYS A 1130 24.34 8.15 -39.21
CA LYS A 1130 25.75 7.77 -39.35
C LYS A 1130 25.89 6.34 -39.86
N ASN A 1131 26.57 6.10 -40.99
CA ASN A 1131 26.59 4.79 -41.68
C ASN A 1131 25.18 4.23 -41.97
N SER A 1132 24.21 5.11 -42.26
CA SER A 1132 22.78 4.82 -42.29
C SER A 1132 22.20 4.97 -43.70
N ASP A 1133 21.26 4.10 -44.08
CA ASP A 1133 20.45 4.24 -45.30
C ASP A 1133 18.99 4.55 -44.90
N SER A 1134 18.67 5.83 -44.74
CA SER A 1134 17.37 6.28 -44.19
C SER A 1134 16.49 7.00 -45.22
N THR A 1135 15.17 6.93 -45.02
CA THR A 1135 14.15 7.53 -45.89
C THR A 1135 13.13 8.33 -45.09
N PHE A 1136 12.76 9.52 -45.58
CA PHE A 1136 11.63 10.29 -45.08
C PHE A 1136 10.73 10.73 -46.24
N ASP A 1137 9.55 10.13 -46.32
CA ASP A 1137 8.44 10.51 -47.20
C ASP A 1137 7.44 11.38 -46.43
N TYR A 1138 6.90 12.42 -47.10
CA TYR A 1138 5.85 13.32 -46.59
C TYR A 1138 6.03 13.73 -45.11
N THR A 1139 7.24 14.15 -44.75
CA THR A 1139 7.63 14.45 -43.36
C THR A 1139 7.86 15.95 -43.17
N ASN A 1140 7.25 16.53 -42.14
CA ASN A 1140 7.40 17.93 -41.76
C ASN A 1140 8.28 18.07 -40.51
N PHE A 1141 9.41 18.76 -40.65
CA PHE A 1141 10.32 19.13 -39.56
C PHE A 1141 10.14 20.62 -39.23
N ILE A 1142 9.57 20.90 -38.06
CA ILE A 1142 9.25 22.26 -37.61
C ILE A 1142 10.25 22.66 -36.53
N GLY A 1143 11.10 23.64 -36.82
CA GLY A 1143 12.17 24.11 -35.93
C GLY A 1143 13.47 23.31 -36.05
N GLY A 1144 14.03 22.92 -34.91
CA GLY A 1144 15.26 22.11 -34.81
C GLY A 1144 16.58 22.91 -34.76
N ASN A 1145 17.70 22.18 -34.80
CA ASN A 1145 19.10 22.63 -34.66
C ASN A 1145 19.48 23.32 -33.31
N ARG A 1146 18.77 23.03 -32.22
CA ARG A 1146 19.10 23.53 -30.87
C ARG A 1146 19.91 22.51 -30.08
N SER A 1147 21.23 22.47 -30.32
CA SER A 1147 22.18 21.66 -29.52
C SER A 1147 22.96 22.48 -28.49
N ASN A 1148 23.28 21.85 -27.35
CA ASN A 1148 24.16 22.38 -26.29
C ASN A 1148 25.63 21.95 -26.49
N GLN A 1149 25.89 21.10 -27.48
CA GLN A 1149 27.23 20.71 -27.94
C GLN A 1149 27.60 21.52 -29.20
N GLY A 1150 28.85 21.97 -29.33
CA GLY A 1150 29.42 22.57 -30.55
C GLY A 1150 28.77 23.86 -31.07
N ASP A 1151 29.23 24.34 -32.23
CA ASP A 1151 28.61 25.48 -32.94
C ASP A 1151 27.41 24.98 -33.77
N PRO A 1152 26.25 25.67 -33.78
CA PRO A 1152 25.12 25.37 -34.67
C PRO A 1152 25.43 25.38 -36.18
N LYS A 1153 26.55 25.99 -36.60
CA LYS A 1153 27.08 25.96 -37.98
C LYS A 1153 27.74 24.64 -38.35
N ASP A 1154 28.16 23.85 -37.36
CA ASP A 1154 28.70 22.50 -37.55
C ASP A 1154 27.59 21.45 -37.44
N ARG A 1155 26.32 21.83 -37.63
CA ARG A 1155 25.12 21.02 -37.39
C ARG A 1155 23.97 21.39 -38.34
N GLY A 1156 22.97 20.53 -38.39
CA GLY A 1156 21.68 20.81 -39.02
C GLY A 1156 20.53 20.25 -38.17
N VAL A 1157 19.29 20.47 -38.60
CA VAL A 1157 18.13 19.71 -38.12
C VAL A 1157 18.33 18.24 -38.46
N LEU A 1158 18.78 17.96 -39.68
CA LEU A 1158 19.31 16.67 -40.11
C LEU A 1158 20.84 16.80 -40.22
N ARG A 1159 21.57 15.91 -39.53
CA ARG A 1159 23.03 15.77 -39.64
C ARG A 1159 23.34 14.38 -40.17
N VAL A 1160 24.10 14.30 -41.27
CA VAL A 1160 24.25 13.08 -42.07
C VAL A 1160 25.74 12.79 -42.24
N GLU A 1161 26.22 11.64 -41.75
CA GLU A 1161 27.63 11.23 -41.75
C GLU A 1161 27.79 9.86 -42.43
N ASP A 1162 28.63 9.74 -43.46
CA ASP A 1162 28.93 8.47 -44.14
C ASP A 1162 27.66 7.66 -44.55
N SER A 1163 26.58 8.33 -44.95
CA SER A 1163 25.21 7.78 -45.04
C SER A 1163 24.52 8.07 -46.39
N THR A 1164 23.45 7.34 -46.68
CA THR A 1164 22.45 7.71 -47.71
C THR A 1164 21.19 8.26 -47.04
N LEU A 1165 20.70 9.40 -47.51
CA LEU A 1165 19.45 9.99 -47.04
C LEU A 1165 18.54 10.33 -48.21
N ASN A 1166 17.39 9.67 -48.26
CA ASN A 1166 16.32 9.93 -49.23
C ASN A 1166 15.23 10.78 -48.57
N LEU A 1167 14.90 11.93 -49.18
CA LEU A 1167 13.88 12.86 -48.73
C LEU A 1167 12.91 13.13 -49.87
N ASN A 1168 11.61 12.88 -49.68
CA ASN A 1168 10.59 13.08 -50.71
C ASN A 1168 9.32 13.73 -50.13
N ASN A 1169 8.85 14.82 -50.75
CA ASN A 1169 7.74 15.65 -50.25
C ASN A 1169 7.94 16.15 -48.80
N ILE A 1170 9.18 16.39 -48.35
CA ILE A 1170 9.45 16.87 -46.98
C ILE A 1170 9.38 18.39 -46.88
N SER A 1171 9.26 18.88 -45.64
CA SER A 1171 9.42 20.28 -45.29
C SER A 1171 10.40 20.41 -44.11
N ILE A 1172 11.43 21.25 -44.20
CA ILE A 1172 12.25 21.69 -43.05
C ILE A 1172 12.15 23.21 -42.96
N LEU A 1173 11.53 23.71 -41.89
CA LEU A 1173 11.27 25.14 -41.69
C LEU A 1173 11.65 25.65 -40.30
N ASP A 1174 12.10 26.91 -40.25
CA ASP A 1174 12.26 27.74 -39.04
C ASP A 1174 13.30 27.22 -38.02
N SER A 1175 14.30 26.52 -38.54
CA SER A 1175 15.46 25.99 -37.81
C SER A 1175 16.25 27.08 -37.09
N ARG A 1176 16.95 26.70 -36.00
CA ARG A 1176 17.71 27.65 -35.18
C ARG A 1176 18.81 28.36 -35.99
N ALA A 1177 18.71 29.68 -36.05
CA ALA A 1177 19.70 30.57 -36.65
C ALA A 1177 20.73 31.11 -35.62
N PRO A 1178 21.95 31.47 -36.07
CA PRO A 1178 22.55 31.09 -37.35
C PRO A 1178 22.89 29.59 -37.37
N GLY A 1179 22.81 28.94 -38.53
CA GLY A 1179 23.03 27.49 -38.65
C GLY A 1179 22.67 26.96 -40.04
N ASN A 1180 22.54 25.64 -40.15
CA ASN A 1180 22.08 24.96 -41.36
C ASN A 1180 20.76 24.21 -41.11
N ALA A 1181 19.95 23.97 -42.15
CA ALA A 1181 18.80 23.06 -42.06
C ALA A 1181 19.23 21.59 -42.22
N ILE A 1182 20.10 21.29 -43.19
CA ILE A 1182 20.77 20.00 -43.36
C ILE A 1182 22.30 20.21 -43.32
N TYR A 1183 23.03 19.30 -42.66
CA TYR A 1183 24.49 19.22 -42.74
C TYR A 1183 24.95 17.82 -43.14
N SER A 1184 25.69 17.71 -44.25
CA SER A 1184 26.18 16.48 -44.86
C SER A 1184 27.70 16.36 -44.79
N LEU A 1185 28.17 15.20 -44.35
CA LEU A 1185 29.57 14.80 -44.28
C LEU A 1185 29.72 13.44 -44.98
N ASN A 1186 30.47 13.39 -46.08
CA ASN A 1186 30.75 12.19 -46.86
C ASN A 1186 29.49 11.35 -47.21
N SER A 1187 28.37 12.01 -47.49
CA SER A 1187 27.04 11.39 -47.58
C SER A 1187 26.33 11.70 -48.89
N ASN A 1188 25.38 10.84 -49.27
CA ASN A 1188 24.56 10.99 -50.47
C ASN A 1188 23.15 11.47 -50.09
N LEU A 1189 22.79 12.69 -50.50
CA LEU A 1189 21.46 13.25 -50.29
C LEU A 1189 20.64 13.22 -51.57
N ASN A 1190 19.51 12.51 -51.56
CA ASN A 1190 18.52 12.51 -52.65
C ASN A 1190 17.27 13.24 -52.16
N ILE A 1191 17.03 14.47 -52.61
CA ILE A 1191 15.95 15.33 -52.10
C ILE A 1191 15.00 15.69 -53.24
N THR A 1192 13.72 15.33 -53.12
CA THR A 1192 12.73 15.51 -54.19
C THR A 1192 11.43 16.14 -53.70
N ASN A 1193 10.81 17.00 -54.53
CA ASN A 1193 9.48 17.61 -54.30
C ASN A 1193 9.33 18.35 -52.94
N SER A 1194 10.42 18.87 -52.37
CA SER A 1194 10.52 19.25 -50.95
C SER A 1194 10.77 20.75 -50.72
N VAL A 1195 10.52 21.26 -49.51
CA VAL A 1195 10.76 22.67 -49.12
C VAL A 1195 11.76 22.76 -47.97
N ILE A 1196 12.78 23.62 -48.07
CA ILE A 1196 13.83 23.80 -47.06
C ILE A 1196 14.09 25.30 -46.84
N GLY A 1197 14.09 25.74 -45.58
CA GLY A 1197 14.53 27.09 -45.19
C GLY A 1197 13.75 27.68 -44.02
N ASN A 1198 13.17 28.86 -44.20
CA ASN A 1198 12.36 29.54 -43.18
C ASN A 1198 11.04 30.04 -43.76
N ALA A 1199 9.99 30.16 -42.93
CA ALA A 1199 8.70 30.74 -43.31
C ALA A 1199 8.80 32.26 -43.53
N THR A 1200 9.72 32.92 -42.82
CA THR A 1200 10.05 34.35 -42.95
C THR A 1200 11.56 34.55 -43.02
N GLU A 1201 12.02 35.63 -43.65
CA GLU A 1201 13.44 36.02 -43.67
C GLU A 1201 13.99 36.24 -42.25
N PRO A 1202 15.06 35.54 -41.83
CA PRO A 1202 15.65 35.69 -40.50
C PRO A 1202 16.73 36.79 -40.48
N ASP A 1203 16.86 37.50 -39.36
CA ASP A 1203 17.91 38.52 -39.11
C ASP A 1203 19.36 37.97 -39.05
N PHE A 1204 19.59 36.71 -39.43
CA PHE A 1204 20.86 35.98 -39.25
C PHE A 1204 21.18 35.03 -40.41
N ASP A 1205 22.48 34.88 -40.71
CA ASP A 1205 23.03 33.91 -41.67
C ASP A 1205 22.47 32.49 -41.47
N MET A 1206 21.66 32.04 -42.43
CA MET A 1206 21.12 30.67 -42.52
C MET A 1206 21.53 29.97 -43.81
N THR A 1207 21.90 28.70 -43.70
CA THR A 1207 22.17 27.79 -44.83
C THR A 1207 21.02 26.79 -44.97
N GLY A 1208 20.59 26.48 -46.19
CA GLY A 1208 19.70 25.34 -46.45
C GLY A 1208 20.46 24.04 -46.25
N ILE A 1209 21.37 23.72 -47.18
CA ILE A 1209 22.17 22.48 -47.16
C ILE A 1209 23.66 22.84 -47.07
N LYS A 1210 24.34 22.49 -45.98
CA LYS A 1210 25.81 22.47 -45.92
C LYS A 1210 26.31 21.06 -46.28
N THR A 1211 27.35 20.96 -47.09
CA THR A 1211 27.96 19.68 -47.48
C THR A 1211 29.47 19.83 -47.65
N ASP A 1212 30.25 18.90 -47.08
CA ASP A 1212 31.73 18.99 -47.10
C ASP A 1212 32.36 17.84 -47.92
N SER A 1213 31.56 16.82 -48.25
CA SER A 1213 31.91 15.72 -49.17
C SER A 1213 30.67 14.85 -49.46
N GLY A 1214 30.74 14.03 -50.51
CA GLY A 1214 29.65 13.16 -50.96
C GLY A 1214 28.88 13.73 -52.16
N SER A 1215 27.57 13.50 -52.21
CA SER A 1215 26.70 13.97 -53.29
C SER A 1215 25.40 14.59 -52.79
N VAL A 1216 24.87 15.56 -53.55
CA VAL A 1216 23.58 16.21 -53.30
C VAL A 1216 22.82 16.28 -54.62
N ILE A 1217 21.71 15.54 -54.71
CA ILE A 1217 20.81 15.50 -55.87
C ILE A 1217 19.48 16.14 -55.46
N LEU A 1218 19.09 17.23 -56.13
CA LEU A 1218 17.84 17.93 -55.87
C LEU A 1218 16.91 17.81 -57.08
N ASP A 1219 15.66 17.35 -56.89
CA ASP A 1219 14.60 17.40 -57.92
C ASP A 1219 13.37 18.19 -57.43
N LYS A 1220 13.04 19.31 -58.09
CA LYS A 1220 11.88 20.17 -57.74
C LYS A 1220 11.86 20.61 -56.25
N VAL A 1221 13.02 20.88 -55.67
CA VAL A 1221 13.16 21.37 -54.27
C VAL A 1221 12.99 22.89 -54.24
N VAL A 1222 12.38 23.46 -53.20
CA VAL A 1222 12.32 24.91 -52.96
C VAL A 1222 13.21 25.26 -51.77
N LEU A 1223 14.17 26.13 -52.00
CA LEU A 1223 15.04 26.73 -50.99
C LEU A 1223 14.57 28.16 -50.75
N GLN A 1224 14.17 28.51 -49.52
CA GLN A 1224 13.51 29.79 -49.24
C GLN A 1224 13.95 30.51 -47.96
N ASN A 1225 14.07 31.85 -48.04
CA ASN A 1225 14.45 32.73 -46.91
C ASN A 1225 15.78 32.30 -46.26
N LEU A 1226 16.85 32.30 -47.05
CA LEU A 1226 18.18 31.79 -46.69
C LEU A 1226 19.27 32.77 -47.13
N LYS A 1227 20.43 32.72 -46.47
CA LYS A 1227 21.63 33.38 -47.01
C LYS A 1227 22.31 32.50 -48.05
N TYR A 1228 22.47 31.22 -47.74
CA TYR A 1228 23.04 30.22 -48.64
C TYR A 1228 21.99 29.15 -48.90
N GLY A 1229 21.61 28.92 -50.16
CA GLY A 1229 20.73 27.79 -50.51
C GLY A 1229 21.46 26.47 -50.27
N ILE A 1230 22.60 26.34 -50.94
CA ILE A 1230 23.53 25.21 -50.81
C ILE A 1230 24.92 25.78 -50.50
N ARG A 1231 25.68 25.18 -49.59
CA ARG A 1231 27.07 25.54 -49.33
C ARG A 1231 27.97 24.32 -49.31
N GLY A 1232 28.98 24.33 -50.16
CA GLY A 1232 30.08 23.38 -50.23
C GLY A 1232 31.31 23.94 -49.54
N ASP A 1233 31.82 23.26 -48.52
CA ASP A 1233 33.23 23.44 -48.15
C ASP A 1233 34.08 22.42 -48.94
N PHE A 1234 35.34 22.73 -49.23
CA PHE A 1234 36.23 21.82 -49.96
C PHE A 1234 36.73 20.70 -49.04
N ASN A 1235 36.79 19.46 -49.54
CA ASN A 1235 37.38 18.33 -48.79
C ASN A 1235 38.91 18.43 -48.68
N ASP A 1236 39.54 17.54 -47.92
CA ASP A 1236 41.00 17.48 -47.73
C ASP A 1236 41.80 17.26 -49.03
N GLU A 1237 41.16 16.78 -50.10
CA GLU A 1237 41.77 16.60 -51.43
C GLU A 1237 41.58 17.83 -52.35
N GLY A 1238 40.88 18.87 -51.89
CA GLY A 1238 40.58 20.08 -52.66
C GLY A 1238 39.43 19.92 -53.66
N LEU A 1239 38.62 18.87 -53.52
CA LEU A 1239 37.41 18.63 -54.32
C LEU A 1239 36.17 19.18 -53.62
N LEU A 1240 35.17 19.57 -54.41
CA LEU A 1240 33.84 19.91 -53.92
C LEU A 1240 32.91 18.67 -53.96
N PRO A 1241 31.85 18.63 -53.12
CA PRO A 1241 30.81 17.61 -53.24
C PRO A 1241 30.17 17.61 -54.63
N HIS A 1242 29.71 16.46 -55.09
CA HIS A 1242 28.94 16.38 -56.33
C HIS A 1242 27.55 17.02 -56.14
N LEU A 1243 27.14 17.87 -57.08
CA LEU A 1243 25.86 18.58 -57.02
C LEU A 1243 25.10 18.36 -58.35
N GLU A 1244 23.91 17.79 -58.26
CA GLU A 1244 22.99 17.56 -59.39
C GLU A 1244 21.67 18.30 -59.14
N LEU A 1245 21.22 19.08 -60.13
CA LEU A 1245 20.07 19.99 -60.02
C LEU A 1245 19.03 19.69 -61.10
N ASN A 1246 18.08 18.82 -60.78
CA ASN A 1246 17.01 18.39 -61.67
C ASN A 1246 15.76 19.27 -61.50
N ASN A 1247 15.22 19.79 -62.60
CA ASN A 1247 14.04 20.66 -62.60
C ASN A 1247 14.14 21.86 -61.63
N MET A 1248 15.36 22.33 -61.33
CA MET A 1248 15.65 23.47 -60.48
C MET A 1248 15.89 24.72 -61.35
N GLY A 1249 15.12 25.78 -61.14
CA GLY A 1249 15.32 27.08 -61.79
C GLY A 1249 15.25 28.24 -60.79
N ALA A 1250 15.25 29.49 -61.28
CA ALA A 1250 15.23 30.67 -60.41
C ALA A 1250 14.02 30.71 -59.44
N ALA A 1251 12.87 30.14 -59.83
CA ALA A 1251 11.68 30.04 -58.99
C ALA A 1251 11.86 29.12 -57.75
N ASN A 1252 12.87 28.25 -57.75
CA ASN A 1252 13.20 27.35 -56.66
C ASN A 1252 14.04 28.02 -55.55
N PHE A 1253 14.55 29.23 -55.78
CA PHE A 1253 15.42 29.96 -54.84
C PHE A 1253 14.73 31.26 -54.40
N ILE A 1254 13.76 31.13 -53.49
CA ILE A 1254 12.88 32.24 -53.07
C ILE A 1254 13.55 33.02 -51.95
N ASN A 1255 14.01 34.25 -52.23
CA ASN A 1255 14.71 35.09 -51.26
C ASN A 1255 15.95 34.39 -50.68
N VAL A 1256 16.90 34.08 -51.56
CA VAL A 1256 18.18 33.43 -51.23
C VAL A 1256 19.34 34.31 -51.71
N GLU A 1257 20.18 34.83 -50.80
CA GLU A 1257 21.31 35.74 -51.18
C GLU A 1257 22.27 35.04 -52.16
N ARG A 1258 22.60 33.77 -51.89
CA ARG A 1258 23.48 32.93 -52.70
C ARG A 1258 22.84 31.56 -52.90
N PRO A 1259 22.25 31.27 -54.08
CA PRO A 1259 21.71 29.96 -54.40
C PRO A 1259 22.68 28.80 -54.12
N TRP A 1260 23.96 28.99 -54.42
CA TRP A 1260 25.06 28.08 -54.06
C TRP A 1260 26.37 28.84 -53.78
N GLU A 1261 27.19 28.30 -52.88
CA GLU A 1261 28.57 28.75 -52.63
C GLU A 1261 29.49 27.52 -52.47
N PRO A 1262 30.70 27.46 -53.07
CA PRO A 1262 31.31 28.47 -53.93
C PRO A 1262 30.68 28.53 -55.31
N ASN A 1263 30.74 29.71 -55.93
CA ASN A 1263 30.22 29.95 -57.28
C ASN A 1263 30.84 29.02 -58.34
N THR A 1264 32.01 28.43 -58.07
CA THR A 1264 32.72 27.49 -58.97
C THR A 1264 32.01 26.15 -59.18
N TRP A 1265 31.03 25.77 -58.34
CA TRP A 1265 30.20 24.59 -58.56
C TRP A 1265 29.51 24.61 -59.92
N LEU A 1266 29.02 25.79 -60.32
CA LEU A 1266 28.54 26.08 -61.65
C LEU A 1266 29.43 27.18 -62.24
N SER A 1267 30.64 26.77 -62.66
CA SER A 1267 31.41 27.53 -63.65
C SER A 1267 30.46 27.87 -64.81
N PRO A 1268 30.40 29.14 -65.26
CA PRO A 1268 29.49 29.51 -66.32
C PRO A 1268 29.77 28.65 -67.55
N ALA A 1269 28.72 27.97 -68.03
CA ALA A 1269 28.71 27.54 -69.42
C ALA A 1269 28.77 28.80 -70.28
N GLU A 1270 29.69 28.84 -71.23
CA GLU A 1270 29.57 29.79 -72.33
C GLU A 1270 28.34 29.37 -73.16
N ASP A 1271 27.49 30.35 -73.47
CA ASP A 1271 26.26 30.29 -74.29
C ASP A 1271 25.00 29.56 -73.73
N GLY A 1272 23.92 30.33 -73.49
CA GLY A 1272 22.54 29.85 -73.70
C GLY A 1272 21.44 30.21 -72.68
N GLU A 1273 20.81 31.38 -72.85
CA GLU A 1273 19.49 31.86 -72.31
C GLU A 1273 19.06 31.50 -70.86
#